data_AF-A0A8J6HRS6-F1
#
_entry.id   AF-A0A8J6HRS6-F1
#
_cell.length_a   1.000
_cell.length_b   1.000
_cell.length_c   1.000
_cell.angle_alpha   90.00
_cell.angle_beta   90.00
_cell.angle_gamma   90.00
#
_symmetry.space_group_name_H-M   'P 1'
#
loop_
_entity.id
_entity.type
_entity.pdbx_description
1 polymer ?
#
loop_
_entity_poly.entity_id
_entity_poly.type
_entity_poly.pdbx_seq_one_letter_code
_entity_poly.pdbx_strand_id
1 'polypeptide(L)'
;MKTERDLQGEGGGGTLGNLSTSTTSVDIDRLDQFKGSNDFILVEENNRSSTTQAIKSWAKRKVNSACTRKMLHRRVPILNWLPKYDSSCAVGDLVAGITVGLTVIPQALAYSNIAGLPAQYGLYSSFLGCFVYIIFGSCKDVPMGPTAIAALLTYQAVNSKGPAHAILLCFLTGILQVLMGFFGLGFLIDFVSGPVSSGFTSAVALIIITSQIKDVLGITASGATFVDTWRSLFKDIHNTRTWDTVFGIACIAVLLIMRLITKVKVGPSDTDTPPSKFHTVVNKFFWLIGTSRNAILVVVCGFIGYSFCANGEPPFRVIGYVPPGLPTVQPPPFSHTTNNNGTVESEDLLDMMADLSSGIIVIPLIGLLEDIAICKAFANGKAVDATQELIAVGLSNIANSFVQGFPGAGSLSRSAVNNSSGVRTPLGGLYTGILVILALLFFTPYFYYIPKSTLAAIIIAAVIFMVEVKVVKPMWRTKKSDLIPGVATFIACLVLPLEYGILIGIGINLMFILYHAARPKISVEKLTSHEGVEYLMLTPDRCLIFPSVDYVRNLVTKHSIRQGIPVVIDCSHIYGADYTAATVIEILTQDFAARDQPLFFYNLKPSVSSVFEGLSPKEFVVYYNHEDIDELLRNKSCIKKQILNGSSSGGVYGTYAIADIDQSDQLKGNDFIRIIDNTKCFAQSGTDECWMKKTVRKLCTKKVLYQRLPILSWLPKYDKSCAVGDLVAGITVGLTVVPQSLAYANIAGLPPQQGLYTAFLGSFIYIVLGSCKDVPMGPTSIASLLTYQSVKDKGPHHAILLCFLTGIVQLLLGFFGLGFLIDFVSGPVLSGFTSAAALMIGSSQIKDLLGIKATGTTFVEMWTHIVYNIGETSLWDAVLGGVSIALLLILKVVTNLKIGPSVEPKKWHVVVNTLFWLVGTSRNVILVVVAGLVGYHFASNAEPPFTVMGDIPPGLPTPRPPPFGFTETKNGTVVDVWEMISDLGSGIIVVPLIAILEDISICKAFANGKTVDGTQELIAIGASNLANSFMQAFPGSGSLSRGAINHSSGVKTPLGGLYTGVLVILALLFFTPCFYYIPKAALSAIIITAILFMVEVKAIKPIWKTKKIDVIPALATFVACLAVSLQTGILIGLLIDFMFILYHAARPKISLKKLTSREGTEYLMLTPDRCLMFPSAVYVRNLVTKYSIQQQIPVVIDCSHIYGADYTSATVIEALTRDFGARHQELLFYNLKPSVSSVFEGLSPKGFVAYYNEEEIDELLKNYWLEGYRF
;
A
#
# COMPACT_ATOMS: atom_id res chain seq x y z
N MET A 1 -5.88 -1.45 -53.32
CA MET A 1 -5.62 -1.46 -54.78
C MET A 1 -5.80 -0.04 -55.30
N LYS A 2 -4.83 0.43 -56.11
CA LYS A 2 -4.92 1.46 -57.16
C LYS A 2 -5.73 2.75 -56.94
N THR A 3 -5.00 3.88 -56.93
CA THR A 3 -5.16 5.10 -57.77
C THR A 3 -6.58 5.55 -58.14
N GLU A 4 -6.94 6.83 -57.95
CA GLU A 4 -6.76 7.92 -58.93
C GLU A 4 -7.36 9.28 -58.51
N ARG A 5 -7.00 10.27 -59.31
CA ARG A 5 -7.10 11.73 -59.28
C ARG A 5 -8.50 12.32 -59.62
N ASP A 6 -8.63 13.61 -59.28
CA ASP A 6 -9.23 14.73 -60.05
C ASP A 6 -10.73 15.17 -59.92
N LEU A 7 -10.84 16.44 -59.47
CA LEU A 7 -11.47 17.64 -60.09
C LEU A 7 -13.01 17.86 -60.20
N GLN A 8 -13.37 19.10 -59.79
CA GLN A 8 -14.33 20.08 -60.36
C GLN A 8 -15.85 20.00 -60.09
N GLY A 9 -16.43 21.18 -59.81
CA GLY A 9 -17.86 21.48 -59.99
C GLY A 9 -18.37 22.69 -59.18
N GLU A 10 -18.46 23.86 -59.81
CA GLU A 10 -19.13 25.08 -59.32
C GLU A 10 -20.67 24.99 -59.30
N GLY A 11 -21.32 25.86 -58.50
CA GLY A 11 -22.52 26.59 -58.95
C GLY A 11 -23.73 26.67 -57.99
N GLY A 12 -24.21 27.90 -57.75
CA GLY A 12 -25.65 28.19 -57.54
C GLY A 12 -26.06 28.79 -56.18
N GLY A 13 -26.47 30.08 -56.16
CA GLY A 13 -26.87 30.82 -54.96
C GLY A 13 -28.38 30.91 -54.67
N GLY A 14 -28.74 31.69 -53.64
CA GLY A 14 -30.08 32.26 -53.46
C GLY A 14 -30.63 32.41 -52.02
N THR A 15 -30.44 33.60 -51.43
CA THR A 15 -31.40 34.42 -50.60
C THR A 15 -31.96 34.03 -49.21
N LEU A 16 -31.93 35.07 -48.34
CA LEU A 16 -32.87 35.54 -47.28
C LEU A 16 -32.60 35.25 -45.77
N GLY A 17 -32.01 36.25 -45.10
CA GLY A 17 -32.52 37.02 -43.93
C GLY A 17 -32.83 36.34 -42.58
N ASN A 18 -32.05 36.66 -41.53
CA ASN A 18 -32.53 37.48 -40.39
C ASN A 18 -31.48 37.72 -39.27
N LEU A 19 -31.58 38.91 -38.69
CA LEU A 19 -30.86 39.49 -37.55
C LEU A 19 -30.73 38.56 -36.32
N SER A 20 -29.51 38.44 -35.76
CA SER A 20 -29.32 38.40 -34.30
C SER A 20 -27.87 38.72 -33.89
N THR A 21 -27.74 39.77 -33.08
CA THR A 21 -26.71 40.08 -32.06
C THR A 21 -25.35 39.36 -32.12
N SER A 22 -24.33 40.14 -32.46
CA SER A 22 -22.90 39.80 -32.42
C SER A 22 -22.37 39.63 -30.98
N THR A 23 -22.17 38.39 -30.56
CA THR A 23 -21.11 38.01 -29.62
C THR A 23 -19.91 37.54 -30.45
N THR A 24 -18.83 38.31 -30.43
CA THR A 24 -17.55 37.96 -31.07
C THR A 24 -16.96 36.71 -30.43
N SER A 25 -17.17 35.57 -31.08
CA SER A 25 -16.31 34.39 -30.98
C SER A 25 -15.02 34.68 -31.73
N VAL A 26 -13.89 34.66 -31.02
CA VAL A 26 -12.56 34.73 -31.64
C VAL A 26 -12.33 33.42 -32.41
N ASP A 27 -11.90 33.57 -33.66
CA ASP A 27 -11.67 32.54 -34.67
C ASP A 27 -10.81 31.37 -34.17
N ILE A 28 -11.34 30.16 -34.31
CA ILE A 28 -10.68 28.88 -33.99
C ILE A 28 -9.79 28.37 -35.15
N ASP A 29 -9.72 29.08 -36.28
CA ASP A 29 -9.09 28.59 -37.51
C ASP A 29 -7.58 28.88 -37.66
N ARG A 30 -6.87 29.30 -36.60
CA ARG A 30 -5.40 29.53 -36.64
C ARG A 30 -4.55 28.48 -35.92
N LEU A 31 -5.13 27.42 -35.37
CA LEU A 31 -4.38 26.38 -34.62
C LEU A 31 -3.80 25.24 -35.48
N ASP A 32 -4.02 25.22 -36.79
CA ASP A 32 -3.59 24.10 -37.66
C ASP A 32 -2.17 24.22 -38.27
N GLN A 33 -1.39 25.25 -37.93
CA GLN A 33 -0.05 25.47 -38.51
C GLN A 33 1.15 25.02 -37.67
N PHE A 34 0.97 24.43 -36.49
CA PHE A 34 2.06 23.81 -35.73
C PHE A 34 1.88 22.31 -35.54
N LYS A 35 1.88 21.55 -36.64
CA LYS A 35 2.17 20.11 -36.61
C LYS A 35 3.66 19.89 -36.44
N GLY A 36 4.11 19.95 -35.18
CA GLY A 36 5.35 19.30 -34.76
C GLY A 36 5.18 17.79 -34.92
N SER A 37 6.04 17.19 -35.75
CA SER A 37 6.06 15.76 -36.06
C SER A 37 6.15 14.91 -34.79
N ASN A 38 5.09 14.15 -34.51
CA ASN A 38 5.02 13.14 -33.45
C ASN A 38 4.48 11.83 -34.05
N ASP A 39 5.17 11.29 -35.05
CA ASP A 39 4.96 9.91 -35.47
C ASP A 39 5.70 8.98 -34.50
N PHE A 40 4.98 8.56 -33.47
CA PHE A 40 4.89 7.19 -32.92
C PHE A 40 4.07 7.26 -31.62
N ILE A 41 2.80 7.66 -31.75
CA ILE A 41 1.79 7.43 -30.72
C ILE A 41 0.89 6.33 -31.27
N LEU A 42 0.93 5.15 -30.66
CA LEU A 42 -0.09 4.13 -30.85
C LEU A 42 -1.41 4.69 -30.31
N VAL A 43 -2.20 5.29 -31.21
CA VAL A 43 -3.61 5.62 -30.99
C VAL A 43 -4.39 4.32 -31.11
N GLU A 44 -4.95 3.83 -30.00
CA GLU A 44 -6.06 2.88 -30.06
C GLU A 44 -7.29 3.64 -30.55
N GLU A 45 -7.71 3.34 -31.78
CA GLU A 45 -8.96 3.83 -32.36
C GLU A 45 -10.16 3.54 -31.46
N ASN A 46 -10.92 4.60 -31.22
CA ASN A 46 -12.08 4.65 -30.35
C ASN A 46 -13.31 4.07 -31.09
N ASN A 47 -13.33 2.75 -31.30
CA ASN A 47 -14.48 2.10 -31.93
C ASN A 47 -15.52 1.68 -30.87
N ARG A 48 -16.69 2.34 -30.90
CA ARG A 48 -17.88 2.02 -30.09
C ARG A 48 -18.36 0.61 -30.42
N SER A 49 -17.89 -0.39 -29.68
CA SER A 49 -18.44 -1.75 -29.72
C SER A 49 -18.83 -2.17 -28.30
N SER A 50 -19.95 -2.89 -28.22
CA SER A 50 -20.59 -3.35 -26.98
C SER A 50 -19.59 -4.06 -26.04
N THR A 51 -19.70 -3.80 -24.74
CA THR A 51 -18.79 -4.25 -23.67
C THR A 51 -18.45 -5.75 -23.74
N THR A 52 -19.40 -6.57 -24.16
CA THR A 52 -19.24 -8.02 -24.34
C THR A 52 -18.33 -8.40 -25.52
N GLN A 53 -18.39 -7.67 -26.64
CA GLN A 53 -17.46 -7.85 -27.77
C GLN A 53 -16.06 -7.27 -27.48
N ALA A 54 -15.98 -6.19 -26.69
CA ALA A 54 -14.70 -5.63 -26.25
C ALA A 54 -13.93 -6.61 -25.34
N ILE A 55 -14.59 -7.23 -24.36
CA ILE A 55 -13.99 -8.24 -23.47
C ILE A 55 -13.60 -9.49 -24.26
N LYS A 56 -14.47 -9.99 -25.14
CA LYS A 56 -14.20 -11.17 -25.97
C LYS A 56 -13.05 -10.92 -26.95
N SER A 57 -12.97 -9.73 -27.54
CA SER A 57 -11.87 -9.35 -28.44
C SER A 57 -10.58 -9.05 -27.69
N TRP A 58 -10.63 -8.54 -26.45
CA TRP A 58 -9.46 -8.37 -25.58
C TRP A 58 -8.91 -9.72 -25.11
N ALA A 59 -9.78 -10.64 -24.67
CA ALA A 59 -9.40 -12.00 -24.30
C ALA A 59 -8.80 -12.74 -25.50
N LYS A 60 -9.46 -12.66 -26.67
CA LYS A 60 -8.95 -13.26 -27.91
C LYS A 60 -7.62 -12.63 -28.35
N ARG A 61 -7.44 -11.31 -28.25
CA ARG A 61 -6.16 -10.62 -28.52
C ARG A 61 -5.07 -11.04 -27.55
N LYS A 62 -5.38 -11.18 -26.26
CA LYS A 62 -4.42 -11.59 -25.23
C LYS A 62 -3.99 -13.05 -25.42
N VAL A 63 -4.94 -13.94 -25.71
CA VAL A 63 -4.67 -15.35 -26.09
C VAL A 63 -3.84 -15.43 -27.37
N ASN A 64 -4.18 -14.67 -28.41
CA ASN A 64 -3.39 -14.64 -29.65
C ASN A 64 -1.99 -14.04 -29.44
N SER A 65 -1.84 -13.04 -28.56
CA SER A 65 -0.53 -12.50 -28.18
C SER A 65 0.27 -13.47 -27.31
N ALA A 66 -0.40 -14.30 -26.52
CA ALA A 66 0.23 -15.33 -25.69
C ALA A 66 0.81 -16.47 -26.54
N CYS A 67 0.19 -16.80 -27.67
CA CYS A 67 0.63 -17.84 -28.60
C CYS A 67 1.63 -17.34 -29.68
N THR A 68 2.27 -16.19 -29.50
CA THR A 68 3.28 -15.71 -30.45
C THR A 68 4.61 -16.43 -30.22
N ARG A 69 5.34 -16.79 -31.29
CA ARG A 69 6.67 -17.44 -31.22
C ARG A 69 7.64 -16.70 -30.27
N LYS A 70 7.63 -15.37 -30.28
CA LYS A 70 8.42 -14.53 -29.37
C LYS A 70 8.07 -14.74 -27.89
N MET A 71 6.80 -14.98 -27.57
CA MET A 71 6.34 -15.23 -26.20
C MET A 71 6.74 -16.64 -25.75
N LEU A 72 6.65 -17.64 -26.64
CA LEU A 72 7.12 -19.00 -26.35
C LEU A 72 8.63 -19.02 -26.03
N HIS A 73 9.45 -18.37 -26.86
CA HIS A 73 10.89 -18.21 -26.60
C HIS A 73 11.19 -17.43 -25.31
N ARG A 74 10.30 -16.54 -24.87
CA ARG A 74 10.45 -15.80 -23.60
C ARG A 74 10.06 -16.63 -22.38
N ARG A 75 9.00 -17.44 -22.49
CA ARG A 75 8.45 -18.25 -21.38
C ARG A 75 9.10 -19.62 -21.21
N VAL A 76 9.79 -20.10 -22.24
CA VAL A 76 10.54 -21.36 -22.25
C VAL A 76 11.98 -21.07 -22.67
N PRO A 77 12.84 -20.54 -21.77
CA PRO A 77 14.17 -20.04 -22.11
C PRO A 77 15.12 -21.10 -22.69
N ILE A 78 14.89 -22.39 -22.44
CA ILE A 78 15.66 -23.50 -23.04
C ILE A 78 15.72 -23.43 -24.56
N LEU A 79 14.65 -22.94 -25.21
CA LEU A 79 14.61 -22.77 -26.67
C LEU A 79 15.57 -21.69 -27.20
N ASN A 80 16.09 -20.80 -26.33
CA ASN A 80 17.02 -19.74 -26.71
C ASN A 80 18.49 -20.12 -26.53
N TRP A 81 18.82 -20.82 -25.45
CA TRP A 81 20.21 -21.13 -25.11
C TRP A 81 20.65 -22.50 -25.63
N LEU A 82 19.75 -23.49 -25.72
CA LEU A 82 20.08 -24.84 -26.18
C LEU A 82 20.63 -24.86 -27.62
N PRO A 83 20.11 -24.07 -28.59
CA PRO A 83 20.68 -24.03 -29.94
C PRO A 83 22.07 -23.37 -30.03
N LYS A 84 22.48 -22.62 -28.99
CA LYS A 84 23.78 -21.93 -28.91
C LYS A 84 24.79 -22.69 -28.05
N TYR A 85 24.47 -23.93 -27.70
CA TYR A 85 25.25 -24.73 -26.76
C TYR A 85 26.47 -25.35 -27.44
N ASP A 86 27.66 -25.14 -26.86
CA ASP A 86 28.93 -25.59 -27.41
C ASP A 86 29.68 -26.51 -26.41
N SER A 87 30.67 -27.27 -26.89
CA SER A 87 31.49 -28.20 -26.10
C SER A 87 32.20 -27.50 -24.93
N SER A 88 32.59 -26.23 -25.12
CA SER A 88 33.19 -25.42 -24.06
C SER A 88 32.20 -25.09 -22.92
N CYS A 89 30.90 -24.98 -23.23
CA CYS A 89 29.83 -24.88 -22.23
C CYS A 89 29.62 -26.21 -21.50
N ALA A 90 29.69 -27.34 -22.21
CA ALA A 90 29.58 -28.67 -21.60
C ALA A 90 30.60 -28.91 -20.50
N VAL A 91 31.87 -28.57 -20.73
CA VAL A 91 32.92 -28.71 -19.72
C VAL A 91 32.69 -27.76 -18.54
N GLY A 92 32.34 -26.49 -18.81
CA GLY A 92 32.08 -25.51 -17.76
C GLY A 92 30.90 -25.91 -16.86
N ASP A 93 29.79 -26.34 -17.46
CA ASP A 93 28.59 -26.73 -16.75
C ASP A 93 28.74 -28.08 -16.03
N LEU A 94 29.56 -29.00 -16.55
CA LEU A 94 29.94 -30.24 -15.85
C LEU A 94 30.74 -29.94 -14.58
N VAL A 95 31.80 -29.13 -14.69
CA VAL A 95 32.64 -28.77 -13.54
C VAL A 95 31.83 -28.01 -12.50
N ALA A 96 31.03 -27.04 -12.94
CA ALA A 96 30.17 -26.27 -12.05
C ALA A 96 29.08 -27.15 -11.40
N GLY A 97 28.42 -28.01 -12.16
CA GLY A 97 27.36 -28.88 -11.66
C GLY A 97 27.84 -29.95 -10.69
N ILE A 98 29.00 -30.58 -10.92
CA ILE A 98 29.61 -31.50 -9.94
C ILE A 98 29.98 -30.75 -8.67
N THR A 99 30.61 -29.58 -8.81
CA THR A 99 31.01 -28.76 -7.67
C THR A 99 29.79 -28.37 -6.83
N VAL A 100 28.74 -27.86 -7.47
CA VAL A 100 27.51 -27.45 -6.79
C VAL A 100 26.80 -28.65 -6.19
N GLY A 101 26.67 -29.77 -6.89
CA GLY A 101 26.09 -31.00 -6.35
C GLY A 101 26.78 -31.48 -5.08
N LEU A 102 28.11 -31.45 -5.05
CA LEU A 102 28.92 -31.79 -3.87
C LEU A 102 28.67 -30.84 -2.69
N THR A 103 28.26 -29.59 -2.95
CA THR A 103 27.84 -28.66 -1.90
C THR A 103 26.37 -28.83 -1.49
N VAL A 104 25.49 -29.19 -2.41
CA VAL A 104 24.04 -29.32 -2.21
C VAL A 104 23.73 -30.46 -1.26
N ILE A 105 24.38 -31.63 -1.41
CA ILE A 105 24.10 -32.82 -0.61
C ILE A 105 24.18 -32.54 0.91
N PRO A 106 25.32 -32.09 1.47
CA PRO A 106 25.41 -31.84 2.90
C PRO A 106 24.56 -30.66 3.37
N GLN A 107 24.39 -29.63 2.53
CA GLN A 107 23.51 -28.50 2.86
C GLN A 107 22.05 -28.93 2.95
N ALA A 108 21.58 -29.77 2.04
CA ALA A 108 20.23 -30.29 2.00
C ALA A 108 19.90 -31.10 3.26
N LEU A 109 20.80 -31.99 3.69
CA LEU A 109 20.68 -32.74 4.94
C LEU A 109 20.62 -31.83 6.18
N ALA A 110 21.37 -30.73 6.15
CA ALA A 110 21.37 -29.78 7.25
C ALA A 110 20.09 -28.93 7.29
N TYR A 111 19.58 -28.51 6.12
CA TYR A 111 18.38 -27.68 6.02
C TYR A 111 17.09 -28.42 6.35
N SER A 112 16.96 -29.72 6.04
CA SER A 112 15.83 -30.50 6.55
C SER A 112 15.81 -30.56 8.08
N ASN A 113 16.99 -30.64 8.70
CA ASN A 113 17.13 -30.59 10.16
C ASN A 113 16.70 -29.22 10.74
N ILE A 114 16.95 -28.10 10.03
CA ILE A 114 16.41 -26.77 10.38
C ILE A 114 14.88 -26.74 10.21
N ALA A 115 14.36 -27.37 9.16
CA ALA A 115 12.92 -27.44 8.90
C ALA A 115 12.15 -28.33 9.91
N GLY A 116 12.85 -29.02 10.83
CA GLY A 116 12.27 -29.99 11.75
C GLY A 116 11.81 -31.28 11.05
N LEU A 117 12.34 -31.56 9.86
CA LEU A 117 11.99 -32.71 9.03
C LEU A 117 13.12 -33.75 9.03
N PRO A 118 12.81 -35.04 8.79
CA PRO A 118 13.84 -36.05 8.57
C PRO A 118 14.81 -35.70 7.44
N ALA A 119 16.06 -36.13 7.57
CA ALA A 119 17.16 -35.65 6.74
C ALA A 119 16.92 -35.81 5.23
N GLN A 120 16.29 -36.92 4.81
CA GLN A 120 16.00 -37.25 3.41
C GLN A 120 15.12 -36.23 2.69
N TYR A 121 14.22 -35.54 3.39
CA TYR A 121 13.34 -34.52 2.81
C TYR A 121 14.13 -33.34 2.22
N GLY A 122 15.35 -33.09 2.72
CA GLY A 122 16.27 -32.12 2.13
C GLY A 122 16.76 -32.54 0.75
N LEU A 123 17.12 -33.82 0.59
CA LEU A 123 17.57 -34.38 -0.68
C LEU A 123 16.41 -34.45 -1.69
N TYR A 124 15.20 -34.80 -1.23
CA TYR A 124 13.99 -34.76 -2.06
C TYR A 124 13.70 -33.36 -2.60
N SER A 125 13.88 -32.33 -1.78
CA SER A 125 13.71 -30.92 -2.18
C SER A 125 14.77 -30.43 -3.18
N SER A 126 15.89 -31.15 -3.31
CA SER A 126 16.98 -30.87 -4.26
C SER A 126 16.90 -31.70 -5.55
N PHE A 127 15.88 -32.55 -5.68
CA PHE A 127 15.79 -33.53 -6.77
C PHE A 127 15.12 -32.93 -8.02
N LEU A 128 13.78 -32.89 -8.07
CA LEU A 128 13.05 -32.63 -9.32
C LEU A 128 13.13 -31.15 -9.76
N GLY A 129 13.19 -30.23 -8.80
CA GLY A 129 13.26 -28.79 -9.04
C GLY A 129 14.47 -28.36 -9.88
N CYS A 130 15.60 -29.08 -9.79
CA CYS A 130 16.79 -28.83 -10.62
C CYS A 130 16.52 -29.08 -12.10
N PHE A 131 15.77 -30.13 -12.44
CA PHE A 131 15.45 -30.46 -13.84
C PHE A 131 14.42 -29.50 -14.43
N VAL A 132 13.42 -29.11 -13.65
CA VAL A 132 12.40 -28.14 -14.09
C VAL A 132 13.02 -26.76 -14.32
N TYR A 133 13.97 -26.36 -13.49
CA TYR A 133 14.65 -25.07 -13.63
C TYR A 133 15.48 -24.98 -14.92
N ILE A 134 16.02 -26.09 -15.45
CA ILE A 134 16.73 -26.10 -16.74
C ILE A 134 15.82 -25.66 -17.90
N ILE A 135 14.53 -26.04 -17.83
CA ILE A 135 13.54 -25.78 -18.89
C ILE A 135 13.04 -24.33 -18.82
N PHE A 136 12.70 -23.88 -17.62
CA PHE A 136 11.98 -22.61 -17.41
C PHE A 136 12.83 -21.46 -16.84
N GLY A 137 13.97 -21.76 -16.22
CA GLY A 137 14.86 -20.76 -15.61
C GLY A 137 15.56 -19.88 -16.63
N SER A 138 15.69 -18.59 -16.32
CA SER A 138 16.37 -17.62 -17.20
C SER A 138 17.79 -17.29 -16.73
N CYS A 139 18.09 -17.47 -15.44
CA CYS A 139 19.43 -17.30 -14.87
C CYS A 139 20.25 -18.60 -14.88
N LYS A 140 21.51 -18.53 -15.31
CA LYS A 140 22.45 -19.68 -15.28
C LYS A 140 23.03 -19.95 -13.89
N ASP A 141 23.03 -18.94 -13.02
CA ASP A 141 23.77 -18.94 -11.75
C ASP A 141 22.92 -19.44 -10.58
N VAL A 142 21.64 -19.76 -10.81
CA VAL A 142 20.68 -20.21 -9.79
C VAL A 142 20.59 -21.74 -9.78
N PRO A 143 21.15 -22.42 -8.77
CA PRO A 143 20.90 -23.83 -8.53
C PRO A 143 19.70 -24.00 -7.59
N MET A 144 18.66 -24.70 -8.07
CA MET A 144 17.43 -24.94 -7.31
C MET A 144 17.67 -25.91 -6.13
N GLY A 145 16.96 -25.73 -5.02
CA GLY A 145 16.94 -26.67 -3.89
C GLY A 145 16.54 -25.98 -2.57
N PRO A 146 16.63 -26.66 -1.41
CA PRO A 146 16.27 -26.05 -0.14
C PRO A 146 17.25 -24.93 0.22
N THR A 147 16.72 -23.86 0.82
CA THR A 147 17.51 -22.75 1.39
C THR A 147 17.34 -22.72 2.90
N ALA A 148 18.30 -22.13 3.62
CA ALA A 148 18.20 -21.99 5.07
C ALA A 148 16.96 -21.18 5.49
N ILE A 149 16.60 -20.17 4.69
CA ILE A 149 15.43 -19.31 4.93
C ILE A 149 14.13 -20.10 4.70
N ALA A 150 14.03 -20.80 3.56
CA ALA A 150 12.84 -21.61 3.26
C ALA A 150 12.65 -22.72 4.30
N ALA A 151 13.73 -23.36 4.75
CA ALA A 151 13.68 -24.36 5.82
C ALA A 151 13.18 -23.78 7.16
N LEU A 152 13.73 -22.63 7.58
CA LEU A 152 13.31 -21.97 8.82
C LEU A 152 11.84 -21.51 8.77
N LEU A 153 11.41 -20.93 7.65
CA LEU A 153 10.01 -20.53 7.47
C LEU A 153 9.07 -21.73 7.40
N THR A 154 9.52 -22.83 6.78
CA THR A 154 8.75 -24.08 6.78
C THR A 154 8.58 -24.60 8.20
N TYR A 155 9.64 -24.57 9.03
CA TYR A 155 9.53 -24.94 10.45
C TYR A 155 8.51 -24.09 11.20
N GLN A 156 8.55 -22.77 11.01
CA GLN A 156 7.62 -21.83 11.64
C GLN A 156 6.17 -22.01 11.18
N ALA A 157 5.96 -22.22 9.87
CA ALA A 157 4.62 -22.39 9.29
C ALA A 157 3.99 -23.76 9.60
N VAL A 158 4.81 -24.82 9.66
CA VAL A 158 4.32 -26.18 9.94
C VAL A 158 4.13 -26.42 11.44
N ASN A 159 4.83 -25.68 12.30
CA ASN A 159 4.72 -25.75 13.76
C ASN A 159 4.70 -27.18 14.33
N SER A 160 5.62 -28.03 13.86
CA SER A 160 5.77 -29.45 14.24
C SER A 160 4.63 -30.40 13.83
N LYS A 161 3.70 -30.00 12.95
CA LYS A 161 2.61 -30.85 12.41
C LYS A 161 3.06 -31.90 11.37
N GLY A 162 4.36 -32.14 11.24
CA GLY A 162 4.94 -33.21 10.42
C GLY A 162 5.14 -32.89 8.93
N PRO A 163 5.62 -33.87 8.15
CA PRO A 163 6.04 -33.67 6.76
C PRO A 163 4.89 -33.43 5.78
N ALA A 164 3.68 -33.92 6.05
CA ALA A 164 2.52 -33.74 5.17
C ALA A 164 2.20 -32.26 4.92
N HIS A 165 2.20 -31.46 6.00
CA HIS A 165 2.02 -30.01 5.97
C HIS A 165 3.12 -29.31 5.17
N ALA A 166 4.38 -29.72 5.31
CA ALA A 166 5.50 -29.16 4.55
C ALA A 166 5.39 -29.42 3.05
N ILE A 167 4.93 -30.61 2.65
CA ILE A 167 4.72 -30.98 1.23
C ILE A 167 3.56 -30.18 0.64
N LEU A 168 2.43 -30.06 1.36
CA LEU A 168 1.30 -29.24 0.93
C LEU A 168 1.71 -27.77 0.80
N LEU A 169 2.50 -27.25 1.75
CA LEU A 169 3.03 -25.89 1.70
C LEU A 169 3.93 -25.67 0.48
N CYS A 170 4.74 -26.66 0.08
CA CYS A 170 5.54 -26.61 -1.16
C CYS A 170 4.65 -26.49 -2.40
N PHE A 171 3.56 -27.25 -2.46
CA PHE A 171 2.60 -27.20 -3.56
C PHE A 171 1.89 -25.84 -3.64
N LEU A 172 1.34 -25.35 -2.52
CA LEU A 172 0.66 -24.07 -2.43
C LEU A 172 1.58 -22.89 -2.75
N THR A 173 2.82 -22.93 -2.24
CA THR A 173 3.89 -21.97 -2.57
C THR A 173 4.13 -21.92 -4.08
N GLY A 174 4.25 -23.08 -4.72
CA GLY A 174 4.46 -23.17 -6.16
C GLY A 174 3.28 -22.64 -6.98
N ILE A 175 2.03 -22.97 -6.60
CA ILE A 175 0.82 -22.43 -7.26
C ILE A 175 0.78 -20.91 -7.12
N LEU A 176 0.99 -20.38 -5.92
CA LEU A 176 0.91 -18.94 -5.69
C LEU A 176 1.98 -18.19 -6.50
N GLN A 177 3.19 -18.74 -6.58
CA GLN A 177 4.26 -18.19 -7.43
C GLN A 177 3.86 -18.16 -8.90
N VAL A 178 3.33 -19.27 -9.45
CA VAL A 178 2.87 -19.32 -10.84
C VAL A 178 1.73 -18.31 -11.09
N LEU A 179 0.77 -18.19 -10.18
CA LEU A 179 -0.32 -17.20 -10.27
C LEU A 179 0.23 -15.77 -10.27
N MET A 180 1.13 -15.44 -9.34
CA MET A 180 1.77 -14.12 -9.29
C MET A 180 2.55 -13.83 -10.58
N GLY A 181 3.22 -14.85 -11.15
CA GLY A 181 3.89 -14.76 -12.45
C GLY A 181 2.93 -14.54 -13.63
N PHE A 182 1.78 -15.20 -13.62
CA PHE A 182 0.74 -15.03 -14.64
C PHE A 182 0.13 -13.62 -14.62
N PHE A 183 -0.15 -13.08 -13.42
CA PHE A 183 -0.64 -11.71 -13.25
C PHE A 183 0.43 -10.64 -13.46
N GLY A 184 1.69 -11.02 -13.67
CA GLY A 184 2.79 -10.07 -13.89
C GLY A 184 3.16 -9.28 -12.63
N LEU A 185 2.89 -9.84 -11.44
CA LEU A 185 3.21 -9.24 -10.14
C LEU A 185 4.72 -9.24 -9.83
N GLY A 186 5.57 -9.64 -10.78
CA GLY A 186 7.03 -9.56 -10.67
C GLY A 186 7.56 -8.12 -10.50
N PHE A 187 6.76 -7.09 -10.74
CA PHE A 187 7.14 -5.71 -10.43
C PHE A 187 7.17 -5.43 -8.91
N LEU A 188 6.49 -6.24 -8.09
CA LEU A 188 6.47 -6.05 -6.63
C LEU A 188 7.87 -6.17 -6.01
N ILE A 189 8.77 -6.93 -6.62
CA ILE A 189 10.17 -7.04 -6.18
C ILE A 189 10.93 -5.73 -6.35
N ASP A 190 10.53 -4.89 -7.31
CA ASP A 190 11.16 -3.58 -7.48
C ASP A 190 10.91 -2.68 -6.25
N PHE A 191 9.96 -3.04 -5.36
CA PHE A 191 9.71 -2.33 -4.10
C PHE A 191 10.59 -2.74 -2.92
N VAL A 192 11.42 -3.77 -3.08
CA VAL A 192 12.44 -4.13 -2.08
C VAL A 192 13.71 -3.37 -2.40
N SER A 193 13.98 -2.31 -1.61
CA SER A 193 15.16 -1.48 -1.81
C SER A 193 16.44 -2.17 -1.35
N GLY A 194 17.58 -1.70 -1.85
CA GLY A 194 18.90 -2.16 -1.42
C GLY A 194 19.09 -2.13 0.11
N PRO A 195 18.73 -1.05 0.82
CA PRO A 195 18.78 -1.00 2.29
C PRO A 195 17.97 -2.10 2.99
N VAL A 196 16.74 -2.35 2.55
CA VAL A 196 15.86 -3.39 3.13
C VAL A 196 16.46 -4.77 2.89
N SER A 197 16.92 -5.04 1.66
CA SER A 197 17.56 -6.31 1.32
C SER A 197 18.81 -6.56 2.17
N SER A 198 19.68 -5.55 2.33
CA SER A 198 20.93 -5.66 3.09
C SER A 198 20.68 -5.84 4.61
N GLY A 199 19.69 -5.14 5.15
CA GLY A 199 19.25 -5.31 6.54
C GLY A 199 18.66 -6.71 6.80
N PHE A 200 17.82 -7.18 5.88
CA PHE A 200 17.24 -8.53 5.91
C PHE A 200 18.30 -9.63 5.84
N THR A 201 19.18 -9.61 4.85
CA THR A 201 20.23 -10.64 4.67
C THR A 201 21.18 -10.68 5.87
N SER A 202 21.54 -9.52 6.42
CA SER A 202 22.38 -9.42 7.62
C SER A 202 21.70 -10.00 8.87
N ALA A 203 20.41 -9.73 9.07
CA ALA A 203 19.65 -10.29 10.20
C ALA A 203 19.47 -11.81 10.06
N VAL A 204 19.07 -12.28 8.87
CA VAL A 204 18.95 -13.72 8.56
C VAL A 204 20.27 -14.44 8.80
N ALA A 205 21.40 -13.85 8.40
CA ALA A 205 22.71 -14.44 8.63
C ALA A 205 22.99 -14.67 10.12
N LEU A 206 22.65 -13.70 10.97
CA LEU A 206 22.79 -13.83 12.43
C LEU A 206 21.82 -14.85 13.04
N ILE A 207 20.58 -14.91 12.55
CA ILE A 207 19.58 -15.89 12.98
C ILE A 207 20.04 -17.31 12.65
N ILE A 208 20.53 -17.53 11.43
CA ILE A 208 21.05 -18.84 11.03
C ILE A 208 22.26 -19.21 11.88
N ILE A 209 23.22 -18.31 12.07
CA ILE A 209 24.37 -18.58 12.95
C ILE A 209 23.90 -18.97 14.35
N THR A 210 22.95 -18.21 14.92
CA THR A 210 22.38 -18.48 16.25
C THR A 210 21.68 -19.84 16.31
N SER A 211 20.90 -20.20 15.28
CA SER A 211 20.19 -21.48 15.25
C SER A 211 21.13 -22.68 15.11
N GLN A 212 22.32 -22.49 14.53
CA GLN A 212 23.34 -23.54 14.39
C GLN A 212 24.22 -23.71 15.64
N ILE A 213 24.28 -22.71 16.53
CA ILE A 213 25.10 -22.79 17.76
C ILE A 213 24.68 -23.99 18.63
N LYS A 214 23.40 -24.36 18.66
CA LYS A 214 22.93 -25.52 19.44
C LYS A 214 23.54 -26.85 18.99
N ASP A 215 23.72 -27.04 17.68
CA ASP A 215 24.29 -28.25 17.09
C ASP A 215 25.83 -28.26 17.19
N VAL A 216 26.47 -27.09 17.22
CA VAL A 216 27.89 -26.96 17.58
C VAL A 216 28.11 -27.31 19.05
N LEU A 217 27.26 -26.82 19.96
CA LEU A 217 27.38 -27.06 21.40
C LEU A 217 26.86 -28.44 21.86
N GLY A 218 26.13 -29.14 20.99
CA GLY A 218 25.51 -30.44 21.30
C GLY A 218 24.32 -30.35 22.27
N ILE A 219 23.60 -29.22 22.32
CA ILE A 219 22.46 -28.98 23.22
C ILE A 219 21.11 -28.97 22.48
N THR A 220 20.02 -29.19 23.20
CA THR A 220 18.65 -29.18 22.65
C THR A 220 17.95 -27.87 22.98
N ALA A 221 18.29 -26.79 22.27
CA ALA A 221 17.64 -25.49 22.40
C ALA A 221 16.60 -25.25 21.29
N SER A 222 15.45 -24.68 21.65
CA SER A 222 14.37 -24.32 20.73
C SER A 222 13.83 -22.93 21.07
N GLY A 223 13.68 -22.08 20.06
CA GLY A 223 13.09 -20.75 20.19
C GLY A 223 12.43 -20.33 18.88
N ALA A 224 11.33 -19.59 18.99
CA ALA A 224 10.60 -19.06 17.83
C ALA A 224 11.29 -17.81 17.26
N THR A 225 11.85 -16.96 18.13
CA THR A 225 12.60 -15.75 17.75
C THR A 225 14.08 -15.86 18.08
N PHE A 226 14.90 -14.96 17.53
CA PHE A 226 16.33 -14.87 17.86
C PHE A 226 16.55 -14.66 19.37
N VAL A 227 15.76 -13.77 19.99
CA VAL A 227 15.87 -13.47 21.42
C VAL A 227 15.51 -14.69 22.28
N ASP A 228 14.44 -15.40 21.92
CA ASP A 228 14.04 -16.63 22.62
C ASP A 228 15.09 -17.72 22.49
N THR A 229 15.68 -17.85 21.30
CA THR A 229 16.74 -18.82 21.05
C THR A 229 17.95 -18.54 21.94
N TRP A 230 18.40 -17.29 22.04
CA TRP A 230 19.48 -16.92 22.97
C TRP A 230 19.10 -17.17 24.43
N ARG A 231 17.87 -16.86 24.84
CA ARG A 231 17.39 -17.13 26.21
C ARG A 231 17.42 -18.64 26.52
N SER A 232 16.99 -19.49 25.59
CA SER A 232 17.08 -20.95 25.72
C SER A 232 18.53 -21.45 25.71
N LEU A 233 19.38 -20.94 24.82
CA LEU A 233 20.80 -21.29 24.78
C LEU A 233 21.51 -20.96 26.10
N PHE A 234 21.24 -19.80 26.70
CA PHE A 234 21.82 -19.43 28.00
C PHE A 234 21.30 -20.29 29.15
N LYS A 235 20.05 -20.77 29.08
CA LYS A 235 19.48 -21.68 30.08
C LYS A 235 20.13 -23.06 30.04
N ASP A 236 20.36 -23.57 28.83
CA ASP A 236 20.90 -24.93 28.61
C ASP A 236 22.43 -24.98 28.46
N ILE A 237 23.13 -23.84 28.65
CA ILE A 237 24.59 -23.74 28.46
C ILE A 237 25.39 -24.67 29.38
N HIS A 238 24.82 -25.10 30.50
CA HIS A 238 25.49 -26.03 31.43
C HIS A 238 25.50 -27.48 30.90
N ASN A 239 24.61 -27.82 29.96
CA ASN A 239 24.46 -29.17 29.40
C ASN A 239 25.28 -29.39 28.11
N THR A 240 26.29 -28.54 27.85
CA THR A 240 27.09 -28.58 26.62
C THR A 240 27.94 -29.85 26.53
N ARG A 241 27.95 -30.48 25.35
CA ARG A 241 28.82 -31.60 25.04
C ARG A 241 30.16 -31.07 24.52
N THR A 242 31.22 -31.35 25.28
CA THR A 242 32.58 -30.87 24.96
C THR A 242 33.08 -31.39 23.62
N TRP A 243 32.87 -32.67 23.31
CA TRP A 243 33.30 -33.26 22.05
C TRP A 243 32.57 -32.68 20.83
N ASP A 244 31.25 -32.46 20.90
CA ASP A 244 30.51 -31.77 19.82
C ASP A 244 31.08 -30.36 19.59
N THR A 245 31.38 -29.63 20.67
CA THR A 245 31.90 -28.26 20.63
C THR A 245 33.29 -28.18 20.02
N VAL A 246 34.23 -29.01 20.51
CA VAL A 246 35.60 -29.07 19.98
C VAL A 246 35.58 -29.47 18.50
N PHE A 247 34.77 -30.47 18.15
CA PHE A 247 34.66 -30.95 16.79
C PHE A 247 34.08 -29.88 15.85
N GLY A 248 33.00 -29.21 16.24
CA GLY A 248 32.38 -28.12 15.47
C GLY A 248 33.32 -26.94 15.26
N ILE A 249 34.01 -26.47 16.31
CA ILE A 249 34.98 -25.36 16.21
C ILE A 249 36.17 -25.75 15.31
N ALA A 250 36.68 -26.97 15.45
CA ALA A 250 37.74 -27.49 14.59
C ALA A 250 37.30 -27.52 13.12
N CYS A 251 36.08 -27.99 12.83
CA CYS A 251 35.52 -27.95 11.47
C CYS A 251 35.42 -26.52 10.91
N ILE A 252 34.96 -25.54 11.70
CA ILE A 252 34.91 -24.13 11.27
C ILE A 252 36.31 -23.61 10.95
N ALA A 253 37.29 -23.87 11.82
CA ALA A 253 38.68 -23.46 11.61
C ALA A 253 39.26 -24.06 10.32
N VAL A 254 39.06 -25.36 10.10
CA VAL A 254 39.51 -26.06 8.88
C VAL A 254 38.86 -25.45 7.63
N LEU A 255 37.55 -25.18 7.64
CA LEU A 255 36.87 -24.55 6.50
C LEU A 255 37.40 -23.15 6.19
N LEU A 256 37.68 -22.35 7.22
CA LEU A 256 38.24 -21.01 7.06
C LEU A 256 39.70 -21.07 6.56
N ILE A 257 40.50 -22.01 7.03
CA ILE A 257 41.87 -22.25 6.55
C ILE A 257 41.85 -22.69 5.08
N MET A 258 41.03 -23.68 4.72
CA MET A 258 40.88 -24.12 3.32
C MET A 258 40.42 -22.98 2.41
N ARG A 259 39.60 -22.06 2.91
CA ARG A 259 39.22 -20.83 2.20
C ARG A 259 40.36 -19.81 2.12
N LEU A 260 41.28 -19.76 3.07
CA LEU A 260 42.43 -18.86 3.02
C LEU A 260 43.45 -19.34 1.98
N ILE A 261 43.64 -20.66 1.87
CA ILE A 261 44.54 -21.30 0.88
C ILE A 261 44.18 -20.88 -0.55
N THR A 262 42.90 -20.69 -0.88
CA THR A 262 42.50 -20.25 -2.24
C THR A 262 42.91 -18.83 -2.58
N LYS A 263 43.20 -17.99 -1.59
CA LYS A 263 43.70 -16.62 -1.82
C LYS A 263 45.19 -16.58 -2.08
N VAL A 264 45.92 -17.63 -1.71
CA VAL A 264 47.37 -17.75 -1.95
C VAL A 264 47.58 -18.19 -3.39
N LYS A 265 47.90 -17.25 -4.27
CA LYS A 265 48.33 -17.55 -5.63
C LYS A 265 49.84 -17.78 -5.63
N VAL A 266 50.28 -18.95 -6.10
CA VAL A 266 51.71 -19.27 -6.21
C VAL A 266 52.17 -18.90 -7.62
N GLY A 267 53.05 -17.90 -7.73
CA GLY A 267 53.65 -17.40 -8.97
C GLY A 267 54.35 -16.05 -8.76
N PRO A 268 55.16 -15.57 -9.71
CA PRO A 268 55.78 -14.25 -9.64
C PRO A 268 54.69 -13.14 -9.63
N SER A 269 54.89 -12.09 -8.82
CA SER A 269 53.96 -10.96 -8.71
C SER A 269 53.99 -10.00 -9.91
N ASP A 270 55.02 -10.08 -10.76
CA ASP A 270 55.14 -9.27 -11.98
C ASP A 270 54.34 -9.88 -13.14
N THR A 271 53.48 -9.06 -13.72
CA THR A 271 52.49 -9.39 -14.76
C THR A 271 53.07 -9.86 -16.10
N ASP A 272 54.38 -9.70 -16.32
CA ASP A 272 55.00 -9.88 -17.65
C ASP A 272 55.63 -11.27 -17.87
N THR A 273 55.63 -12.15 -16.87
CA THR A 273 56.14 -13.54 -17.02
C THR A 273 55.00 -14.57 -17.00
N PRO A 274 54.88 -15.44 -18.01
CA PRO A 274 53.85 -16.48 -18.00
C PRO A 274 54.13 -17.47 -16.85
N PRO A 275 53.12 -17.82 -16.03
CA PRO A 275 53.32 -18.73 -14.91
C PRO A 275 53.79 -20.11 -15.42
N SER A 276 54.82 -20.66 -14.79
CA SER A 276 55.29 -22.04 -15.06
C SER A 276 54.13 -23.04 -15.01
N LYS A 277 54.22 -24.12 -15.80
CA LYS A 277 53.24 -25.22 -15.81
C LYS A 277 52.98 -25.75 -14.40
N PHE A 278 54.00 -25.79 -13.54
CA PHE A 278 53.88 -26.17 -12.13
C PHE A 278 52.99 -25.19 -11.34
N HIS A 279 53.21 -23.88 -11.46
CA HIS A 279 52.38 -22.86 -10.80
C HIS A 279 50.91 -22.94 -11.25
N THR A 280 50.67 -23.20 -12.53
CA THR A 280 49.31 -23.38 -13.06
C THR A 280 48.63 -24.63 -12.49
N VAL A 281 49.35 -25.73 -12.36
CA VAL A 281 48.84 -26.98 -11.75
C VAL A 281 48.56 -26.77 -10.26
N VAL A 282 49.49 -26.15 -9.52
CA VAL A 282 49.32 -25.85 -8.09
C VAL A 282 48.14 -24.92 -7.85
N ASN A 283 48.00 -23.84 -8.64
CA ASN A 283 46.87 -22.92 -8.53
C ASN A 283 45.54 -23.61 -8.86
N LYS A 284 45.50 -24.50 -9.87
CA LYS A 284 44.30 -25.33 -10.15
C LYS A 284 43.98 -26.30 -9.01
N PHE A 285 45.00 -26.86 -8.36
CA PHE A 285 44.83 -27.77 -7.23
C PHE A 285 44.32 -27.03 -5.99
N PHE A 286 44.88 -25.87 -5.65
CA PHE A 286 44.37 -25.00 -4.57
C PHE A 286 42.95 -24.53 -4.83
N TRP A 287 42.63 -24.19 -6.07
CA TRP A 287 41.28 -23.86 -6.48
C TRP A 287 40.31 -25.04 -6.32
N LEU A 288 40.71 -26.26 -6.71
CA LEU A 288 39.90 -27.47 -6.55
C LEU A 288 39.62 -27.79 -5.08
N ILE A 289 40.66 -27.78 -4.22
CA ILE A 289 40.53 -27.98 -2.77
C ILE A 289 39.61 -26.92 -2.15
N GLY A 290 39.80 -25.67 -2.56
CA GLY A 290 39.03 -24.54 -2.11
C GLY A 290 37.54 -24.60 -2.40
N THR A 291 37.22 -25.10 -3.58
CA THR A 291 35.86 -25.19 -4.10
C THR A 291 35.15 -26.45 -3.57
N SER A 292 35.88 -27.56 -3.39
CA SER A 292 35.38 -28.83 -2.84
C SER A 292 35.43 -28.94 -1.31
N ARG A 293 35.76 -27.85 -0.59
CA ARG A 293 35.98 -27.85 0.87
C ARG A 293 34.85 -28.47 1.69
N ASN A 294 33.59 -28.22 1.31
CA ASN A 294 32.42 -28.74 2.03
C ASN A 294 32.31 -30.26 1.90
N ALA A 295 32.52 -30.80 0.69
CA ALA A 295 32.46 -32.23 0.46
C ALA A 295 33.64 -32.98 1.09
N ILE A 296 34.84 -32.42 0.97
CA ILE A 296 36.05 -32.98 1.62
C ILE A 296 35.82 -33.08 3.12
N LEU A 297 35.31 -32.01 3.75
CA LEU A 297 35.04 -32.01 5.18
C LEU A 297 34.02 -33.08 5.57
N VAL A 298 32.92 -33.21 4.83
CA VAL A 298 31.86 -34.19 5.10
C VAL A 298 32.38 -35.63 4.99
N VAL A 299 33.18 -35.93 3.97
CA VAL A 299 33.76 -37.26 3.78
C VAL A 299 34.73 -37.59 4.91
N VAL A 300 35.64 -36.67 5.25
CA VAL A 300 36.61 -36.86 6.34
C VAL A 300 35.90 -37.01 7.68
N CYS A 301 34.94 -36.13 8.01
CA CYS A 301 34.19 -36.20 9.27
C CYS A 301 33.27 -37.42 9.33
N GLY A 302 32.69 -37.85 8.21
CA GLY A 302 31.90 -39.08 8.11
C GLY A 302 32.75 -40.33 8.33
N PHE A 303 34.00 -40.35 7.83
CA PHE A 303 34.95 -41.44 8.13
C PHE A 303 35.36 -41.46 9.61
N ILE A 304 35.61 -40.29 10.20
CA ILE A 304 35.87 -40.17 11.64
C ILE A 304 34.65 -40.68 12.43
N GLY A 305 33.43 -40.27 12.04
CA GLY A 305 32.18 -40.76 12.62
C GLY A 305 32.01 -42.27 12.52
N TYR A 306 32.32 -42.85 11.37
CA TYR A 306 32.31 -44.30 11.15
C TYR A 306 33.28 -45.02 12.08
N SER A 307 34.52 -44.53 12.19
CA SER A 307 35.54 -45.11 13.06
C SER A 307 35.12 -45.12 14.54
N PHE A 308 34.47 -44.04 15.02
CA PHE A 308 33.96 -43.98 16.38
C PHE A 308 32.72 -44.87 16.59
N CYS A 309 31.76 -44.87 15.66
CA CYS A 309 30.59 -45.76 15.73
C CYS A 309 30.98 -47.24 15.67
N ALA A 310 32.05 -47.60 14.97
CA ALA A 310 32.57 -48.96 14.92
C ALA A 310 33.20 -49.42 16.25
N ASN A 311 33.67 -48.48 17.07
CA ASN A 311 34.34 -48.73 18.35
C ASN A 311 33.44 -48.54 19.59
N GLY A 312 32.16 -48.16 19.41
CA GLY A 312 31.21 -47.93 20.50
C GLY A 312 30.22 -46.80 20.19
N GLU A 313 29.60 -46.22 21.22
CA GLU A 313 28.77 -45.03 21.03
C GLU A 313 29.64 -43.80 20.69
N PRO A 314 29.33 -43.06 19.61
CA PRO A 314 30.12 -41.91 19.22
C PRO A 314 30.03 -40.81 20.29
N PRO A 315 31.14 -40.11 20.60
CA PRO A 315 31.16 -39.05 21.61
C PRO A 315 30.42 -37.76 21.18
N PHE A 316 29.97 -37.70 19.92
CA PHE A 316 29.26 -36.59 19.30
C PHE A 316 27.95 -37.07 18.66
N ARG A 317 27.01 -36.15 18.41
CA ARG A 317 25.72 -36.49 17.79
C ARG A 317 25.87 -36.71 16.29
N VAL A 318 25.42 -37.86 15.80
CA VAL A 318 25.36 -38.18 14.36
C VAL A 318 23.96 -37.95 13.78
N ILE A 319 23.83 -37.91 12.45
CA ILE A 319 22.54 -37.68 11.76
C ILE A 319 21.51 -38.77 12.11
N GLY A 320 21.93 -40.04 12.09
CA GLY A 320 21.04 -41.19 12.26
C GLY A 320 20.53 -41.75 10.92
N TYR A 321 19.57 -42.68 10.99
CA TYR A 321 19.10 -43.44 9.83
C TYR A 321 18.46 -42.54 8.75
N VAL A 322 18.97 -42.64 7.53
CA VAL A 322 18.44 -41.97 6.34
C VAL A 322 17.92 -43.05 5.37
N PRO A 323 16.61 -43.11 5.09
CA PRO A 323 16.04 -44.11 4.20
C PRO A 323 16.70 -44.08 2.81
N PRO A 324 17.13 -45.24 2.27
CA PRO A 324 17.65 -45.32 0.91
C PRO A 324 16.50 -45.36 -0.11
N GLY A 325 16.75 -44.81 -1.29
CA GLY A 325 15.83 -44.88 -2.42
C GLY A 325 15.25 -43.53 -2.85
N LEU A 326 14.69 -43.53 -4.06
CA LEU A 326 13.99 -42.38 -4.61
C LEU A 326 12.62 -42.22 -3.92
N PRO A 327 12.14 -40.97 -3.74
CA PRO A 327 10.81 -40.73 -3.18
C PRO A 327 9.74 -41.31 -4.11
N THR A 328 8.66 -41.85 -3.55
CA THR A 328 7.49 -42.28 -4.32
C THR A 328 6.80 -41.04 -4.90
N VAL A 329 6.53 -41.07 -6.20
CA VAL A 329 5.79 -40.00 -6.88
C VAL A 329 4.33 -40.09 -6.47
N GLN A 330 3.85 -39.11 -5.72
CA GLN A 330 2.47 -39.05 -5.24
C GLN A 330 1.98 -37.60 -5.21
N PRO A 331 0.68 -37.33 -5.43
CA PRO A 331 0.16 -35.99 -5.25
C PRO A 331 0.37 -35.52 -3.80
N PRO A 332 0.49 -34.19 -3.58
CA PRO A 332 0.60 -33.65 -2.23
C PRO A 332 -0.65 -34.03 -1.41
N PRO A 333 -0.50 -34.25 -0.09
CA PRO A 333 -1.62 -34.63 0.76
C PRO A 333 -2.60 -33.47 0.89
N PHE A 334 -3.85 -33.70 0.47
CA PHE A 334 -4.95 -32.72 0.60
C PHE A 334 -5.87 -32.99 1.79
N SER A 335 -5.63 -34.10 2.50
CA SER A 335 -6.24 -34.43 3.79
C SER A 335 -5.21 -35.17 4.62
N HIS A 336 -5.23 -34.97 5.93
CA HIS A 336 -4.37 -35.68 6.87
C HIS A 336 -5.21 -36.27 7.99
N THR A 337 -5.00 -37.55 8.28
CA THR A 337 -5.64 -38.21 9.42
C THR A 337 -4.61 -38.39 10.51
N THR A 338 -4.75 -37.64 11.59
CA THR A 338 -3.88 -37.76 12.76
C THR A 338 -4.54 -38.67 13.78
N ASN A 339 -3.85 -39.77 14.13
CA ASN A 339 -4.27 -40.64 15.23
C ASN A 339 -3.63 -40.16 16.54
N ASN A 340 -4.28 -39.21 17.22
CA ASN A 340 -3.87 -38.79 18.56
C ASN A 340 -4.74 -39.50 19.60
N ASN A 341 -4.14 -40.33 20.45
CA ASN A 341 -4.79 -40.98 21.61
C ASN A 341 -6.13 -41.72 21.30
N GLY A 342 -6.27 -42.30 20.10
CA GLY A 342 -7.45 -43.10 19.73
C GLY A 342 -8.60 -42.31 19.10
N THR A 343 -8.51 -40.98 19.01
CA THR A 343 -9.40 -40.16 18.18
C THR A 343 -8.74 -39.94 16.81
N VAL A 344 -9.42 -40.37 15.75
CA VAL A 344 -9.04 -40.08 14.37
C VAL A 344 -9.55 -38.68 14.06
N GLU A 345 -8.67 -37.68 14.07
CA GLU A 345 -8.99 -36.34 13.58
C GLU A 345 -8.59 -36.28 12.10
N SER A 346 -9.58 -36.15 11.22
CA SER A 346 -9.37 -35.89 9.79
C SER A 346 -9.39 -34.39 9.54
N GLU A 347 -8.24 -33.83 9.17
CA GLU A 347 -8.12 -32.45 8.73
C GLU A 347 -8.36 -32.37 7.22
N ASP A 348 -9.33 -31.55 6.81
CA ASP A 348 -9.59 -31.25 5.41
C ASP A 348 -8.60 -30.19 4.88
N LEU A 349 -8.55 -30.01 3.55
CA LEU A 349 -7.69 -29.04 2.89
C LEU A 349 -7.81 -27.62 3.47
N LEU A 350 -9.02 -27.19 3.82
CA LEU A 350 -9.25 -25.85 4.36
C LEU A 350 -8.69 -25.72 5.79
N ASP A 351 -8.76 -26.77 6.59
CA ASP A 351 -8.21 -26.79 7.95
C ASP A 351 -6.68 -26.79 7.91
N MET A 352 -6.10 -27.63 7.05
CA MET A 352 -4.65 -27.63 6.79
C MET A 352 -4.16 -26.27 6.26
N MET A 353 -4.95 -25.59 5.42
CA MET A 353 -4.62 -24.24 4.93
C MET A 353 -4.74 -23.17 6.02
N ALA A 354 -5.75 -23.26 6.89
CA ALA A 354 -5.90 -22.36 8.02
C ALA A 354 -4.72 -22.48 8.99
N ASP A 355 -4.23 -23.70 9.19
CA ASP A 355 -3.07 -24.02 10.03
C ASP A 355 -1.75 -23.47 9.49
N LEU A 356 -1.54 -23.58 8.17
CA LEU A 356 -0.36 -23.02 7.51
C LEU A 356 -0.34 -21.48 7.53
N SER A 357 -1.45 -20.84 7.89
CA SER A 357 -1.62 -19.42 8.19
C SER A 357 -0.92 -18.47 7.19
N SER A 358 -0.02 -17.59 7.67
CA SER A 358 0.73 -16.62 6.86
C SER A 358 1.77 -17.29 5.95
N GLY A 359 2.20 -18.52 6.26
CA GLY A 359 3.25 -19.24 5.53
C GLY A 359 2.97 -19.41 4.04
N ILE A 360 1.68 -19.58 3.67
CA ILE A 360 1.23 -19.73 2.28
C ILE A 360 1.58 -18.51 1.43
N ILE A 361 1.58 -17.31 2.02
CA ILE A 361 1.85 -16.05 1.31
C ILE A 361 3.32 -15.65 1.48
N VAL A 362 3.85 -15.81 2.69
CA VAL A 362 5.17 -15.34 3.08
C VAL A 362 6.28 -16.13 2.38
N ILE A 363 6.23 -17.46 2.41
CA ILE A 363 7.27 -18.33 1.83
C ILE A 363 7.47 -18.07 0.33
N PRO A 364 6.41 -18.08 -0.51
CA PRO A 364 6.58 -17.80 -1.93
C PRO A 364 7.08 -16.39 -2.22
N LEU A 365 6.69 -15.39 -1.43
CA LEU A 365 7.18 -14.02 -1.58
C LEU A 365 8.66 -13.92 -1.21
N ILE A 366 9.09 -14.51 -0.10
CA ILE A 366 10.49 -14.46 0.35
C ILE A 366 11.38 -15.30 -0.58
N GLY A 367 10.93 -16.48 -1.00
CA GLY A 367 11.65 -17.32 -1.96
C GLY A 367 11.88 -16.60 -3.29
N LEU A 368 10.91 -15.81 -3.74
CA LEU A 368 11.05 -14.93 -4.91
C LEU A 368 12.06 -13.81 -4.71
N LEU A 369 12.05 -13.16 -3.54
CA LEU A 369 13.02 -12.10 -3.22
C LEU A 369 14.45 -12.65 -3.16
N GLU A 370 14.65 -13.82 -2.55
CA GLU A 370 15.95 -14.51 -2.50
C GLU A 370 16.46 -14.80 -3.92
N ASP A 371 15.62 -15.40 -4.76
CA ASP A 371 16.00 -15.80 -6.11
C ASP A 371 16.35 -14.61 -7.03
N ILE A 372 15.56 -13.54 -6.96
CA ILE A 372 15.83 -12.34 -7.76
C ILE A 372 17.04 -11.58 -7.23
N ALA A 373 17.27 -11.54 -5.91
CA ALA A 373 18.48 -10.95 -5.35
C ALA A 373 19.74 -11.66 -5.89
N ILE A 374 19.71 -12.99 -5.95
CA ILE A 374 20.78 -13.81 -6.56
C ILE A 374 20.91 -13.47 -8.04
N CYS A 375 19.82 -13.48 -8.80
CA CYS A 375 19.85 -13.15 -10.22
C CYS A 375 20.45 -11.76 -10.46
N LYS A 376 20.06 -10.75 -9.68
CA LYS A 376 20.60 -9.37 -9.78
C LYS A 376 22.08 -9.30 -9.39
N ALA A 377 22.51 -10.05 -8.38
CA ALA A 377 23.90 -10.08 -7.92
C ALA A 377 24.85 -10.72 -8.95
N PHE A 378 24.39 -11.75 -9.68
CA PHE A 378 25.20 -12.49 -10.65
C PHE A 378 24.91 -12.17 -12.13
N ALA A 379 23.97 -11.27 -12.41
CA ALA A 379 23.56 -10.93 -13.78
C ALA A 379 24.66 -10.26 -14.64
N ASN A 380 25.77 -9.77 -14.08
CA ASN A 380 26.87 -9.11 -14.80
C ASN A 380 26.38 -8.07 -15.85
N GLY A 381 25.38 -7.26 -15.50
CA GLY A 381 24.82 -6.25 -16.40
C GLY A 381 23.64 -6.69 -17.27
N LYS A 382 23.24 -7.97 -17.23
CA LYS A 382 22.07 -8.48 -17.96
C LYS A 382 20.77 -8.12 -17.24
N ALA A 383 19.73 -7.83 -18.02
CA ALA A 383 18.38 -7.64 -17.50
C ALA A 383 17.82 -8.97 -16.98
N VAL A 384 17.29 -8.96 -15.76
CA VAL A 384 16.61 -10.12 -15.14
C VAL A 384 15.10 -9.97 -15.33
N ASP A 385 14.45 -11.00 -15.88
CA ASP A 385 12.98 -11.04 -15.98
C ASP A 385 12.38 -11.71 -14.74
N ALA A 386 12.04 -10.88 -13.74
CA ALA A 386 11.44 -11.33 -12.49
C ALA A 386 10.16 -12.17 -12.66
N THR A 387 9.36 -11.89 -13.70
CA THR A 387 8.13 -12.65 -13.93
C THR A 387 8.44 -14.06 -14.42
N GLN A 388 9.53 -14.23 -15.16
CA GLN A 388 9.95 -15.54 -15.65
C GLN A 388 10.55 -16.38 -14.53
N GLU A 389 11.42 -15.81 -13.69
CA GLU A 389 11.97 -16.51 -12.52
C GLU A 389 10.87 -16.97 -11.57
N LEU A 390 9.85 -16.13 -11.35
CA LEU A 390 8.70 -16.46 -10.52
C LEU A 390 7.93 -17.70 -11.04
N ILE A 391 7.76 -17.82 -12.36
CA ILE A 391 7.16 -19.01 -12.97
C ILE A 391 8.09 -20.21 -12.86
N ALA A 392 9.40 -20.04 -13.08
CA ALA A 392 10.38 -21.11 -13.03
C ALA A 392 10.48 -21.73 -11.62
N VAL A 393 10.65 -20.90 -10.59
CA VAL A 393 10.70 -21.33 -9.19
C VAL A 393 9.37 -21.95 -8.76
N GLY A 394 8.24 -21.35 -9.16
CA GLY A 394 6.91 -21.88 -8.87
C GLY A 394 6.68 -23.27 -9.46
N LEU A 395 7.02 -23.48 -10.73
CA LEU A 395 6.94 -24.80 -11.38
C LEU A 395 7.90 -25.80 -10.73
N SER A 396 9.11 -25.38 -10.35
CA SER A 396 10.05 -26.25 -9.64
C SER A 396 9.55 -26.67 -8.25
N ASN A 397 8.86 -25.79 -7.51
CA ASN A 397 8.24 -26.11 -6.23
C ASN A 397 7.00 -27.00 -6.36
N ILE A 398 6.16 -26.78 -7.38
CA ILE A 398 5.07 -27.71 -7.71
C ILE A 398 5.66 -29.09 -7.97
N ALA A 399 6.67 -29.20 -8.85
CA ALA A 399 7.28 -30.48 -9.16
C ALA A 399 7.91 -31.16 -7.92
N ASN A 400 8.64 -30.41 -7.09
CA ASN A 400 9.19 -30.92 -5.84
C ASN A 400 8.11 -31.50 -4.90
N SER A 401 6.91 -30.92 -4.83
CA SER A 401 5.84 -31.45 -3.98
C SER A 401 5.39 -32.86 -4.38
N PHE A 402 5.41 -33.20 -5.68
CA PHE A 402 5.07 -34.55 -6.15
C PHE A 402 6.11 -35.62 -5.77
N VAL A 403 7.33 -35.19 -5.44
CA VAL A 403 8.42 -36.06 -4.95
C VAL A 403 8.69 -35.83 -3.46
N GLN A 404 7.69 -35.38 -2.71
CA GLN A 404 7.73 -35.18 -1.26
C GLN A 404 8.77 -34.15 -0.80
N GLY A 405 9.11 -33.16 -1.63
CA GLY A 405 9.95 -32.04 -1.24
C GLY A 405 9.17 -30.98 -0.45
N PHE A 406 9.89 -30.23 0.39
CA PHE A 406 9.42 -29.00 1.02
C PHE A 406 9.87 -27.77 0.19
N PRO A 407 9.34 -26.56 0.45
CA PRO A 407 9.64 -25.38 -0.35
C PRO A 407 11.15 -25.10 -0.52
N GLY A 408 11.58 -24.81 -1.75
CA GLY A 408 12.95 -24.45 -2.09
C GLY A 408 13.06 -23.21 -3.00
N ALA A 409 14.29 -22.72 -3.16
CA ALA A 409 14.64 -21.58 -4.01
C ALA A 409 16.14 -21.62 -4.41
N GLY A 410 16.60 -20.63 -5.17
CA GLY A 410 18.02 -20.38 -5.37
C GLY A 410 18.74 -20.05 -4.06
N SER A 411 19.99 -20.48 -3.90
CA SER A 411 20.80 -20.16 -2.71
C SER A 411 22.03 -19.33 -3.06
N LEU A 412 22.22 -18.21 -2.38
CA LEU A 412 23.36 -17.31 -2.60
C LEU A 412 24.72 -18.02 -2.49
N SER A 413 24.89 -18.92 -1.50
CA SER A 413 26.15 -19.65 -1.32
C SER A 413 26.43 -20.61 -2.47
N ARG A 414 25.39 -21.30 -2.97
CA ARG A 414 25.51 -22.24 -4.08
C ARG A 414 25.74 -21.49 -5.40
N SER A 415 25.06 -20.37 -5.61
CA SER A 415 25.25 -19.50 -6.78
C SER A 415 26.62 -18.86 -6.85
N ALA A 416 27.18 -18.42 -5.70
CA ALA A 416 28.54 -17.91 -5.65
C ALA A 416 29.57 -18.97 -6.07
N VAL A 417 29.39 -20.21 -5.60
CA VAL A 417 30.22 -21.35 -6.02
C VAL A 417 30.02 -21.63 -7.50
N ASN A 418 28.78 -21.73 -7.97
CA ASN A 418 28.42 -22.00 -9.36
C ASN A 418 29.05 -20.99 -10.34
N ASN A 419 28.94 -19.69 -10.04
CA ASN A 419 29.56 -18.63 -10.83
C ASN A 419 31.10 -18.67 -10.77
N SER A 420 31.69 -18.94 -9.59
CA SER A 420 33.14 -19.11 -9.44
C SER A 420 33.70 -20.34 -10.16
N SER A 421 32.86 -21.36 -10.35
CA SER A 421 33.16 -22.56 -11.14
C SER A 421 33.05 -22.35 -12.65
N GLY A 422 32.65 -21.15 -13.09
CA GLY A 422 32.59 -20.80 -14.50
C GLY A 422 31.36 -21.35 -15.23
N VAL A 423 30.23 -21.52 -14.52
CA VAL A 423 28.96 -21.95 -15.13
C VAL A 423 28.57 -21.03 -16.28
N ARG A 424 28.16 -21.64 -17.40
CA ARG A 424 27.83 -20.93 -18.64
C ARG A 424 26.35 -21.00 -18.97
N THR A 425 25.68 -22.11 -18.65
CA THR A 425 24.23 -22.27 -18.88
C THR A 425 23.52 -22.94 -17.70
N PRO A 426 22.17 -22.86 -17.63
CA PRO A 426 21.40 -23.59 -16.62
C PRO A 426 21.60 -25.12 -16.64
N LEU A 427 22.22 -25.69 -17.68
CA LEU A 427 22.47 -27.13 -17.79
C LEU A 427 23.34 -27.69 -16.64
N GLY A 428 24.10 -26.84 -15.92
CA GLY A 428 24.80 -27.27 -14.69
C GLY A 428 23.87 -27.91 -13.64
N GLY A 429 22.58 -27.55 -13.65
CA GLY A 429 21.54 -28.19 -12.84
C GLY A 429 21.33 -29.67 -13.15
N LEU A 430 21.60 -30.13 -14.38
CA LEU A 430 21.49 -31.53 -14.78
C LEU A 430 22.46 -32.40 -13.98
N TYR A 431 23.74 -32.01 -13.97
CA TYR A 431 24.78 -32.74 -13.25
C TYR A 431 24.58 -32.70 -11.74
N THR A 432 24.08 -31.56 -11.24
CA THR A 432 23.68 -31.42 -9.83
C THR A 432 22.58 -32.43 -9.49
N GLY A 433 21.51 -32.50 -10.30
CA GLY A 433 20.40 -33.44 -10.12
C GLY A 433 20.82 -34.90 -10.22
N ILE A 434 21.68 -35.26 -11.18
CA ILE A 434 22.25 -36.60 -11.31
C ILE A 434 23.04 -36.97 -10.04
N LEU A 435 23.84 -36.06 -9.51
CA LEU A 435 24.59 -36.31 -8.27
C LEU A 435 23.67 -36.51 -7.06
N VAL A 436 22.55 -35.78 -6.98
CA VAL A 436 21.53 -35.97 -5.93
C VAL A 436 20.85 -37.33 -6.07
N ILE A 437 20.53 -37.77 -7.29
CA ILE A 437 20.00 -39.13 -7.55
C ILE A 437 21.00 -40.19 -7.07
N LEU A 438 22.28 -40.05 -7.43
CA LEU A 438 23.32 -40.95 -6.99
C LEU A 438 23.45 -40.97 -5.45
N ALA A 439 23.31 -39.81 -4.80
CA ALA A 439 23.33 -39.72 -3.36
C ALA A 439 22.14 -40.47 -2.72
N LEU A 440 20.93 -40.30 -3.26
CA LEU A 440 19.72 -40.98 -2.77
C LEU A 440 19.78 -42.51 -2.92
N LEU A 441 20.36 -42.99 -4.03
CA LEU A 441 20.46 -44.42 -4.34
C LEU A 441 21.62 -45.12 -3.62
N PHE A 442 22.78 -44.47 -3.49
CA PHE A 442 24.00 -45.13 -3.04
C PHE A 442 24.63 -44.54 -1.76
N PHE A 443 24.48 -43.23 -1.51
CA PHE A 443 25.20 -42.57 -0.41
C PHE A 443 24.40 -42.39 0.88
N THR A 444 23.07 -42.55 0.85
CA THR A 444 22.18 -42.42 2.02
C THR A 444 22.58 -43.28 3.23
N PRO A 445 23.00 -44.56 3.11
CA PRO A 445 23.43 -45.33 4.27
C PRO A 445 24.69 -44.77 4.94
N TYR A 446 25.59 -44.15 4.16
CA TYR A 446 26.84 -43.57 4.67
C TYR A 446 26.61 -42.23 5.38
N PHE A 447 25.51 -41.54 5.08
CA PHE A 447 25.16 -40.29 5.76
C PHE A 447 24.81 -40.48 7.24
N TYR A 448 24.51 -41.72 7.66
CA TYR A 448 24.29 -42.08 9.06
C TYR A 448 25.41 -41.57 9.98
N TYR A 449 26.67 -41.71 9.54
CA TYR A 449 27.86 -41.47 10.34
C TYR A 449 28.28 -40.00 10.43
N ILE A 450 27.63 -39.10 9.69
CA ILE A 450 28.03 -37.70 9.65
C ILE A 450 27.69 -37.02 10.99
N PRO A 451 28.65 -36.34 11.64
CA PRO A 451 28.37 -35.57 12.85
C PRO A 451 27.52 -34.33 12.56
N LYS A 452 26.51 -34.08 13.40
CA LYS A 452 25.63 -32.89 13.30
C LYS A 452 26.43 -31.58 13.46
N SER A 453 27.44 -31.57 14.32
CA SER A 453 28.35 -30.43 14.52
C SER A 453 29.13 -30.05 13.26
N THR A 454 29.45 -31.02 12.39
CA THR A 454 30.06 -30.76 11.07
C THR A 454 29.11 -30.01 10.13
N LEU A 455 27.84 -30.42 10.07
CA LEU A 455 26.83 -29.76 9.24
C LEU A 455 26.59 -28.32 9.70
N ALA A 456 26.49 -28.11 11.02
CA ALA A 456 26.37 -26.78 11.62
C ALA A 456 27.59 -25.89 11.29
N ALA A 457 28.81 -26.44 11.37
CA ALA A 457 30.04 -25.75 11.00
C ALA A 457 30.06 -25.31 9.52
N ILE A 458 29.58 -26.16 8.61
CA ILE A 458 29.45 -25.85 7.17
C ILE A 458 28.52 -24.65 6.96
N ILE A 459 27.38 -24.64 7.65
CA ILE A 459 26.41 -23.54 7.55
C ILE A 459 27.01 -22.24 8.10
N ILE A 460 27.60 -22.26 9.31
CA ILE A 460 28.19 -21.07 9.93
C ILE A 460 29.30 -20.48 9.04
N ALA A 461 30.20 -21.32 8.52
CA ALA A 461 31.30 -20.89 7.65
C ALA A 461 30.81 -20.34 6.29
N ALA A 462 29.66 -20.79 5.80
CA ALA A 462 29.04 -20.25 4.60
C ALA A 462 28.38 -18.88 4.85
N VAL A 463 27.68 -18.72 5.97
CA VAL A 463 26.80 -17.57 6.25
C VAL A 463 27.53 -16.37 6.86
N ILE A 464 28.65 -16.55 7.57
CA ILE A 464 29.38 -15.45 8.23
C ILE A 464 29.79 -14.30 7.29
N PHE A 465 29.92 -14.57 5.99
CA PHE A 465 30.28 -13.57 4.97
C PHE A 465 29.08 -12.92 4.28
N MET A 466 27.86 -13.28 4.67
CA MET A 466 26.61 -12.70 4.16
C MET A 466 26.24 -11.40 4.86
N VAL A 467 26.89 -11.06 5.98
CA VAL A 467 26.67 -9.79 6.69
C VAL A 467 27.30 -8.62 5.94
N GLU A 468 26.47 -7.70 5.44
CA GLU A 468 26.86 -6.64 4.50
C GLU A 468 27.19 -5.28 5.17
N VAL A 469 28.11 -5.25 6.14
CA VAL A 469 28.44 -4.01 6.86
C VAL A 469 29.00 -2.90 5.95
N LYS A 470 29.58 -3.27 4.81
CA LYS A 470 30.23 -2.33 3.87
C LYS A 470 29.26 -1.36 3.20
N VAL A 471 27.96 -1.69 3.15
CA VAL A 471 26.94 -0.92 2.44
C VAL A 471 26.49 0.31 3.24
N VAL A 472 26.63 0.27 4.57
CA VAL A 472 26.21 1.35 5.49
C VAL A 472 26.95 2.67 5.23
N LYS A 473 28.26 2.62 4.96
CA LYS A 473 29.08 3.82 4.76
C LYS A 473 28.69 4.59 3.48
N PRO A 474 28.54 3.95 2.31
CA PRO A 474 27.95 4.58 1.12
C PRO A 474 26.55 5.17 1.38
N MET A 475 25.64 4.43 2.01
CA MET A 475 24.27 4.91 2.30
C MET A 475 24.27 6.19 3.15
N TRP A 476 25.17 6.27 4.15
CA TRP A 476 25.29 7.46 4.99
C TRP A 476 25.80 8.69 4.24
N ARG A 477 26.65 8.50 3.22
CA ARG A 477 27.20 9.58 2.39
C ARG A 477 26.21 10.10 1.35
N THR A 478 25.38 9.22 0.78
CA THR A 478 24.39 9.61 -0.24
C THR A 478 23.16 10.24 0.37
N LYS A 479 22.42 9.50 1.20
CA LYS A 479 21.14 9.94 1.75
C LYS A 479 20.80 9.21 3.04
N LYS A 480 20.97 9.92 4.17
CA LYS A 480 20.78 9.37 5.53
C LYS A 480 19.38 8.79 5.78
N SER A 481 18.34 9.29 5.11
CA SER A 481 16.97 8.76 5.25
C SER A 481 16.86 7.31 4.77
N ASP A 482 17.72 6.89 3.83
CA ASP A 482 17.65 5.55 3.23
C ASP A 482 18.26 4.49 4.16
N LEU A 483 18.96 4.90 5.22
CA LEU A 483 19.43 4.00 6.27
C LEU A 483 18.29 3.55 7.20
N ILE A 484 17.23 4.37 7.34
CA ILE A 484 16.11 4.10 8.26
C ILE A 484 15.42 2.77 7.92
N PRO A 485 14.99 2.48 6.67
CA PRO A 485 14.40 1.20 6.34
C PRO A 485 15.34 0.02 6.58
N GLY A 486 16.64 0.17 6.27
CA GLY A 486 17.62 -0.91 6.44
C GLY A 486 17.84 -1.29 7.91
N VAL A 487 18.05 -0.30 8.78
CA VAL A 487 18.21 -0.52 10.23
C VAL A 487 16.91 -1.02 10.87
N ALA A 488 15.76 -0.46 10.48
CA ALA A 488 14.47 -0.92 10.96
C ALA A 488 14.21 -2.39 10.56
N THR A 489 14.53 -2.77 9.32
CA THR A 489 14.44 -4.17 8.85
C THR A 489 15.36 -5.07 9.65
N PHE A 490 16.63 -4.66 9.85
CA PHE A 490 17.61 -5.44 10.59
C PHE A 490 17.16 -5.72 12.04
N ILE A 491 16.70 -4.69 12.74
CA ILE A 491 16.22 -4.83 14.13
C ILE A 491 14.92 -5.63 14.18
N ALA A 492 13.96 -5.33 13.30
CA ALA A 492 12.67 -6.02 13.29
C ALA A 492 12.81 -7.51 12.98
N CYS A 493 13.67 -7.90 12.05
CA CYS A 493 13.94 -9.32 11.76
C CYS A 493 14.61 -10.07 12.92
N LEU A 494 15.35 -9.38 13.80
CA LEU A 494 15.95 -10.00 14.99
C LEU A 494 14.94 -10.12 16.14
N VAL A 495 14.07 -9.13 16.33
CA VAL A 495 13.15 -9.11 17.47
C VAL A 495 11.85 -9.86 17.19
N LEU A 496 11.36 -9.80 15.95
CA LEU A 496 10.10 -10.40 15.51
C LEU A 496 10.37 -11.60 14.58
N PRO A 497 9.37 -12.47 14.33
CA PRO A 497 9.44 -13.44 13.25
C PRO A 497 9.86 -12.77 11.94
N LEU A 498 10.71 -13.45 11.15
CA LEU A 498 11.43 -12.84 10.04
C LEU A 498 10.49 -12.26 8.97
N GLU A 499 9.29 -12.85 8.84
CA GLU A 499 8.22 -12.41 7.96
C GLU A 499 7.72 -11.00 8.28
N TYR A 500 7.49 -10.71 9.56
CA TYR A 500 7.08 -9.38 9.99
C TYR A 500 8.24 -8.40 9.84
N GLY A 501 9.48 -8.83 10.10
CA GLY A 501 10.67 -7.99 9.95
C GLY A 501 10.85 -7.44 8.54
N ILE A 502 10.74 -8.29 7.51
CA ILE A 502 10.85 -7.85 6.12
C ILE A 502 9.65 -7.00 5.68
N LEU A 503 8.43 -7.36 6.10
CA LEU A 503 7.22 -6.59 5.78
C LEU A 503 7.25 -5.18 6.38
N ILE A 504 7.77 -5.01 7.60
CA ILE A 504 7.99 -3.70 8.22
C ILE A 504 9.00 -2.88 7.40
N GLY A 505 10.10 -3.49 6.98
CA GLY A 505 11.10 -2.86 6.12
C GLY A 505 10.53 -2.34 4.80
N ILE A 506 9.82 -3.20 4.08
CA ILE A 506 9.12 -2.85 2.83
C ILE A 506 8.06 -1.78 3.12
N GLY A 507 7.29 -1.92 4.20
CA GLY A 507 6.25 -0.99 4.62
C GLY A 507 6.78 0.42 4.86
N ILE A 508 7.87 0.58 5.62
CA ILE A 508 8.53 1.88 5.85
C ILE A 508 9.00 2.50 4.52
N ASN A 509 9.56 1.67 3.64
CA ASN A 509 10.05 2.11 2.34
C ASN A 509 8.90 2.55 1.41
N LEU A 510 7.77 1.83 1.41
CA LEU A 510 6.54 2.21 0.72
C LEU A 510 5.95 3.50 1.31
N MET A 511 5.97 3.66 2.64
CA MET A 511 5.53 4.89 3.29
C MET A 511 6.30 6.11 2.81
N PHE A 512 7.60 6.02 2.56
CA PHE A 512 8.36 7.12 1.98
C PHE A 512 7.87 7.49 0.57
N ILE A 513 7.59 6.50 -0.29
CA ILE A 513 7.02 6.75 -1.62
C ILE A 513 5.65 7.43 -1.49
N LEU A 514 4.78 6.86 -0.67
CA LEU A 514 3.42 7.36 -0.50
C LEU A 514 3.43 8.78 0.09
N TYR A 515 4.25 9.06 1.09
CA TYR A 515 4.36 10.41 1.66
C TYR A 515 4.77 11.44 0.61
N HIS A 516 5.78 11.15 -0.22
CA HIS A 516 6.20 12.05 -1.30
C HIS A 516 5.17 12.16 -2.43
N ALA A 517 4.32 11.15 -2.62
CA ALA A 517 3.21 11.19 -3.55
C ALA A 517 2.05 12.05 -3.04
N ALA A 518 1.76 12.05 -1.73
CA ALA A 518 0.67 12.81 -1.11
C ALA A 518 1.03 14.26 -0.74
N ARG A 519 2.32 14.57 -0.57
CA ARG A 519 2.81 15.90 -0.16
C ARG A 519 3.87 16.43 -1.14
N PRO A 520 3.49 16.80 -2.38
CA PRO A 520 4.40 17.41 -3.33
C PRO A 520 4.89 18.78 -2.84
N LYS A 521 6.07 19.21 -3.30
CA LYS A 521 6.58 20.56 -3.04
C LYS A 521 5.99 21.50 -4.09
N ILE A 522 5.67 22.72 -3.68
CA ILE A 522 5.13 23.76 -4.58
C ILE A 522 6.01 24.99 -4.40
N SER A 523 6.62 25.47 -5.48
CA SER A 523 7.22 26.80 -5.49
C SER A 523 6.13 27.85 -5.68
N VAL A 524 6.26 28.94 -4.94
CA VAL A 524 5.30 30.04 -4.93
C VAL A 524 6.08 31.30 -5.24
N GLU A 525 5.88 31.85 -6.43
CA GLU A 525 6.58 33.03 -6.92
C GLU A 525 5.58 34.12 -7.23
N LYS A 526 5.88 35.35 -6.78
CA LYS A 526 5.10 36.52 -7.13
C LYS A 526 5.76 37.17 -8.34
N LEU A 527 5.10 37.11 -9.48
CA LEU A 527 5.61 37.63 -10.73
C LEU A 527 4.81 38.86 -11.15
N THR A 528 5.49 39.77 -11.83
CA THR A 528 4.88 40.94 -12.46
C THR A 528 4.85 40.70 -13.97
N SER A 529 3.67 40.78 -14.56
CA SER A 529 3.51 40.86 -16.02
C SER A 529 4.31 42.05 -16.59
N HIS A 530 4.66 42.00 -17.88
CA HIS A 530 5.38 43.08 -18.57
C HIS A 530 4.69 44.46 -18.42
N GLU A 531 3.37 44.49 -18.22
CA GLU A 531 2.59 45.72 -17.98
C GLU A 531 2.32 46.03 -16.49
N GLY A 532 2.98 45.36 -15.56
CA GLY A 532 2.94 45.67 -14.11
C GLY A 532 1.80 45.02 -13.32
N VAL A 533 1.05 44.08 -13.90
CA VAL A 533 0.04 43.29 -13.17
C VAL A 533 0.73 42.20 -12.34
N GLU A 534 0.56 42.26 -11.02
CA GLU A 534 1.08 41.22 -10.11
C GLU A 534 0.20 39.97 -10.15
N TYR A 535 0.81 38.81 -10.36
CA TYR A 535 0.16 37.51 -10.28
C TYR A 535 1.00 36.52 -9.48
N LEU A 536 0.33 35.50 -8.94
CA LEU A 536 0.96 34.43 -8.18
C LEU A 536 1.18 33.22 -9.09
N MET A 537 2.43 32.87 -9.35
CA MET A 537 2.80 31.63 -10.05
C MET A 537 3.00 30.51 -9.02
N LEU A 538 2.26 29.42 -9.20
CA LEU A 538 2.35 28.22 -8.38
C LEU A 538 2.81 27.07 -9.26
N THR A 539 4.01 26.54 -8.99
CA THR A 539 4.56 25.40 -9.75
C THR A 539 4.65 24.17 -8.85
N PRO A 540 3.74 23.18 -8.98
CA PRO A 540 3.86 21.90 -8.31
C PRO A 540 5.03 21.10 -8.90
N ASP A 541 5.86 20.47 -8.06
CA ASP A 541 7.03 19.68 -8.50
C ASP A 541 6.67 18.29 -9.07
N ARG A 542 5.42 17.84 -8.91
CA ARG A 542 4.94 16.49 -9.20
C ARG A 542 3.49 16.49 -9.69
N CYS A 543 3.02 15.31 -10.08
CA CYS A 543 1.65 15.11 -10.52
C CYS A 543 0.55 15.41 -9.50
N LEU A 544 -0.59 15.81 -10.05
CA LEU A 544 -1.86 15.95 -9.36
C LEU A 544 -2.64 14.64 -9.48
N ILE A 545 -2.53 13.82 -8.44
CA ILE A 545 -3.28 12.57 -8.29
C ILE A 545 -4.10 12.64 -6.99
N PHE A 546 -5.03 11.71 -6.78
CA PHE A 546 -5.94 11.69 -5.65
C PHE A 546 -5.27 11.90 -4.27
N PRO A 547 -4.05 11.39 -3.98
CA PRO A 547 -3.39 11.65 -2.70
C PRO A 547 -2.83 13.06 -2.54
N SER A 548 -2.48 13.74 -3.64
CA SER A 548 -1.82 15.06 -3.59
C SER A 548 -2.78 16.22 -3.80
N VAL A 549 -3.88 16.00 -4.52
CA VAL A 549 -4.69 17.11 -5.06
C VAL A 549 -5.34 17.95 -3.95
N ASP A 550 -5.82 17.34 -2.87
CA ASP A 550 -6.43 18.06 -1.74
C ASP A 550 -5.40 18.94 -1.01
N TYR A 551 -4.16 18.44 -0.87
CA TYR A 551 -3.06 19.20 -0.30
C TYR A 551 -2.67 20.38 -1.18
N VAL A 552 -2.57 20.16 -2.50
CA VAL A 552 -2.27 21.21 -3.47
C VAL A 552 -3.37 22.28 -3.46
N ARG A 553 -4.64 21.87 -3.51
CA ARG A 553 -5.80 22.77 -3.43
C ARG A 553 -5.76 23.64 -2.18
N ASN A 554 -5.48 23.04 -1.01
CA ASN A 554 -5.32 23.76 0.25
C ASN A 554 -4.20 24.79 0.19
N LEU A 555 -3.06 24.42 -0.39
CA LEU A 555 -1.92 25.31 -0.49
C LEU A 555 -2.18 26.47 -1.45
N VAL A 556 -2.79 26.19 -2.61
CA VAL A 556 -3.21 27.19 -3.61
C VAL A 556 -4.20 28.17 -2.97
N THR A 557 -5.26 27.65 -2.33
CA THR A 557 -6.30 28.47 -1.69
C THR A 557 -5.72 29.34 -0.58
N LYS A 558 -4.83 28.79 0.24
CA LYS A 558 -4.18 29.53 1.34
C LYS A 558 -3.29 30.67 0.87
N HIS A 559 -2.51 30.48 -0.20
CA HIS A 559 -1.67 31.55 -0.74
C HIS A 559 -2.50 32.58 -1.52
N SER A 560 -3.53 32.10 -2.24
CA SER A 560 -4.51 32.94 -2.94
C SER A 560 -5.23 33.89 -1.99
N ILE A 561 -5.79 33.41 -0.87
CA ILE A 561 -6.54 34.23 0.10
C ILE A 561 -5.63 35.28 0.77
N ARG A 562 -4.37 34.94 1.02
CA ARG A 562 -3.42 35.86 1.66
C ARG A 562 -3.06 37.07 0.80
N GLN A 563 -3.09 36.93 -0.52
CA GLN A 563 -2.63 37.97 -1.44
C GLN A 563 -3.75 38.61 -2.27
N GLY A 564 -4.85 37.89 -2.54
CA GLY A 564 -5.99 38.42 -3.30
C GLY A 564 -5.72 38.72 -4.78
N ILE A 565 -4.57 38.31 -5.32
CA ILE A 565 -4.13 38.55 -6.70
C ILE A 565 -4.47 37.37 -7.65
N PRO A 566 -4.51 37.57 -8.98
CA PRO A 566 -4.63 36.49 -9.96
C PRO A 566 -3.65 35.34 -9.71
N VAL A 567 -4.09 34.10 -9.96
CA VAL A 567 -3.27 32.90 -9.74
C VAL A 567 -3.06 32.15 -11.05
N VAL A 568 -1.81 31.82 -11.34
CA VAL A 568 -1.40 30.98 -12.47
C VAL A 568 -0.79 29.70 -11.90
N ILE A 569 -1.29 28.53 -12.32
CA ILE A 569 -0.72 27.24 -11.96
C ILE A 569 0.13 26.76 -13.14
N ASP A 570 1.44 26.69 -12.93
CA ASP A 570 2.36 26.10 -13.89
C ASP A 570 2.27 24.57 -13.85
N CYS A 571 1.78 24.01 -14.95
CA CYS A 571 1.49 22.60 -15.12
C CYS A 571 2.59 21.85 -15.89
N SER A 572 3.74 22.48 -16.14
CA SER A 572 4.87 21.90 -16.88
C SER A 572 5.34 20.56 -16.31
N HIS A 573 5.13 20.32 -15.01
CA HIS A 573 5.55 19.10 -14.32
C HIS A 573 4.41 18.10 -14.06
N ILE A 574 3.19 18.42 -14.49
CA ILE A 574 2.00 17.57 -14.31
C ILE A 574 1.88 16.62 -15.52
N TYR A 575 2.30 15.37 -15.34
CA TYR A 575 2.28 14.32 -16.38
C TYR A 575 1.03 13.42 -16.37
N GLY A 576 0.12 13.58 -15.40
CA GLY A 576 -1.06 12.74 -15.27
C GLY A 576 -2.01 13.23 -14.19
N ALA A 577 -3.30 12.94 -14.40
CA ALA A 577 -4.38 13.17 -13.45
C ALA A 577 -5.31 11.95 -13.37
N ASP A 578 -6.16 11.95 -12.36
CA ASP A 578 -7.24 10.98 -12.16
C ASP A 578 -8.57 11.71 -11.96
N TYR A 579 -9.66 10.94 -11.86
CA TYR A 579 -11.00 11.47 -11.65
C TYR A 579 -11.11 12.34 -10.38
N THR A 580 -10.43 11.96 -9.29
CA THR A 580 -10.45 12.72 -8.04
C THR A 580 -9.77 14.07 -8.25
N ALA A 581 -8.64 14.09 -8.94
CA ALA A 581 -7.94 15.32 -9.27
C ALA A 581 -8.80 16.25 -10.15
N ALA A 582 -9.48 15.71 -11.16
CA ALA A 582 -10.41 16.48 -11.98
C ALA A 582 -11.56 17.08 -11.15
N THR A 583 -12.14 16.30 -10.24
CA THR A 583 -13.24 16.76 -9.36
C THR A 583 -12.75 17.88 -8.44
N VAL A 584 -11.55 17.76 -7.87
CA VAL A 584 -11.00 18.81 -7.00
C VAL A 584 -10.64 20.07 -7.78
N ILE A 585 -10.14 19.95 -9.02
CA ILE A 585 -9.91 21.10 -9.89
C ILE A 585 -11.22 21.78 -10.28
N GLU A 586 -12.29 21.03 -10.56
CA GLU A 586 -13.62 21.60 -10.82
C GLU A 586 -14.12 22.43 -9.64
N ILE A 587 -14.02 21.91 -8.41
CA ILE A 587 -14.43 22.66 -7.23
C ILE A 587 -13.48 23.86 -7.00
N LEU A 588 -12.19 23.71 -7.27
CA LEU A 588 -11.23 24.82 -7.18
C LEU A 588 -11.58 25.97 -8.14
N THR A 589 -11.92 25.68 -9.41
CA THR A 589 -12.32 26.73 -10.35
C THR A 589 -13.64 27.37 -9.94
N GLN A 590 -14.60 26.58 -9.41
CA GLN A 590 -15.84 27.11 -8.85
C GLN A 590 -15.59 28.04 -7.64
N ASP A 591 -14.68 27.69 -6.73
CA ASP A 591 -14.31 28.52 -5.57
C ASP A 591 -13.64 29.83 -5.97
N PHE A 592 -12.81 29.82 -7.02
CA PHE A 592 -12.15 31.01 -7.55
C PHE A 592 -13.13 31.91 -8.30
N ALA A 593 -14.02 31.32 -9.12
CA ALA A 593 -15.10 32.04 -9.79
C ALA A 593 -16.07 32.68 -8.79
N ALA A 594 -16.43 31.97 -7.70
CA ALA A 594 -17.29 32.53 -6.64
C ALA A 594 -16.65 33.71 -5.88
N ARG A 595 -15.33 33.90 -5.98
CA ARG A 595 -14.58 35.01 -5.40
C ARG A 595 -14.20 36.09 -6.42
N ASP A 596 -14.69 35.99 -7.66
CA ASP A 596 -14.29 36.84 -8.78
C ASP A 596 -12.76 36.95 -8.96
N GLN A 597 -12.04 35.87 -8.63
CA GLN A 597 -10.58 35.79 -8.71
C GLN A 597 -10.17 34.89 -9.89
N PRO A 598 -9.42 35.39 -10.88
CA PRO A 598 -9.02 34.56 -12.02
C PRO A 598 -7.98 33.49 -11.64
N LEU A 599 -8.19 32.29 -12.17
CA LEU A 599 -7.31 31.12 -12.07
C LEU A 599 -6.97 30.63 -13.48
N PHE A 600 -5.68 30.57 -13.80
CA PHE A 600 -5.21 30.13 -15.12
C PHE A 600 -4.28 28.92 -15.01
N PHE A 601 -4.26 28.07 -16.03
CA PHE A 601 -3.37 26.92 -16.14
C PHE A 601 -2.36 27.12 -17.26
N TYR A 602 -1.07 27.07 -16.93
CA TYR A 602 0.02 27.25 -17.89
C TYR A 602 0.68 25.91 -18.24
N ASN A 603 0.96 25.67 -19.53
CA ASN A 603 1.68 24.52 -20.06
C ASN A 603 1.12 23.14 -19.63
N LEU A 604 -0.20 22.98 -19.68
CA LEU A 604 -0.86 21.73 -19.30
C LEU A 604 -0.79 20.69 -20.43
N LYS A 605 -0.25 19.49 -20.17
CA LYS A 605 -0.21 18.41 -21.19
C LYS A 605 -1.63 18.08 -21.69
N PRO A 606 -1.85 17.86 -23.01
CA PRO A 606 -3.19 17.56 -23.57
C PRO A 606 -3.87 16.34 -22.96
N SER A 607 -3.09 15.30 -22.65
CA SER A 607 -3.58 14.10 -21.95
C SER A 607 -4.13 14.36 -20.54
N VAL A 608 -3.72 15.47 -19.90
CA VAL A 608 -4.23 15.91 -18.60
C VAL A 608 -5.40 16.88 -18.80
N SER A 609 -5.33 17.77 -19.79
CA SER A 609 -6.42 18.69 -20.15
C SER A 609 -7.72 17.94 -20.43
N SER A 610 -7.65 16.90 -21.27
CA SER A 610 -8.80 16.01 -21.57
C SER A 610 -9.45 15.37 -20.33
N VAL A 611 -8.67 15.09 -19.28
CA VAL A 611 -9.20 14.52 -18.03
C VAL A 611 -9.99 15.59 -17.26
N PHE A 612 -9.50 16.82 -17.21
CA PHE A 612 -10.18 17.94 -16.55
C PHE A 612 -11.43 18.39 -17.33
N GLU A 613 -11.32 18.52 -18.66
CA GLU A 613 -12.44 18.86 -19.55
C GLU A 613 -13.59 17.84 -19.50
N GLY A 614 -13.31 16.58 -19.16
CA GLY A 614 -14.32 15.53 -18.99
C GLY A 614 -15.40 15.85 -17.96
N LEU A 615 -15.14 16.77 -17.01
CA LEU A 615 -16.09 17.28 -16.02
C LEU A 615 -16.65 18.67 -16.35
N SER A 616 -16.24 19.30 -17.46
CA SER A 616 -16.66 20.64 -17.86
C SER A 616 -16.56 21.72 -16.76
N PRO A 617 -15.36 21.98 -16.21
CA PRO A 617 -15.17 22.97 -15.14
C PRO A 617 -15.51 24.40 -15.60
N LYS A 618 -16.11 25.20 -14.70
CA LYS A 618 -16.41 26.62 -14.96
C LYS A 618 -15.12 27.43 -15.12
N GLU A 619 -15.07 28.32 -16.11
CA GLU A 619 -13.93 29.21 -16.41
C GLU A 619 -12.56 28.50 -16.49
N PHE A 620 -12.53 27.26 -16.98
CA PHE A 620 -11.29 26.52 -17.18
C PHE A 620 -10.57 27.02 -18.43
N VAL A 621 -9.41 27.64 -18.26
CA VAL A 621 -8.62 28.17 -19.38
C VAL A 621 -7.16 27.78 -19.27
N VAL A 622 -6.63 27.27 -20.40
CA VAL A 622 -5.30 26.67 -20.54
C VAL A 622 -4.51 27.45 -21.59
N TYR A 623 -3.24 27.74 -21.28
CA TYR A 623 -2.33 28.49 -22.16
C TYR A 623 -0.96 27.84 -22.22
N TYR A 624 -0.22 28.13 -23.28
CA TYR A 624 1.12 27.55 -23.52
C TYR A 624 2.20 28.61 -23.70
N ASN A 625 1.85 29.82 -24.15
CA ASN A 625 2.79 30.92 -24.32
C ASN A 625 2.68 31.93 -23.15
N HIS A 626 3.80 32.54 -22.79
CA HIS A 626 3.82 33.59 -21.76
C HIS A 626 3.13 34.88 -22.21
N GLU A 627 3.16 35.20 -23.50
CA GLU A 627 2.51 36.38 -24.08
C GLU A 627 0.98 36.32 -23.93
N ASP A 628 0.39 35.13 -24.11
CA ASP A 628 -1.05 34.91 -23.95
C ASP A 628 -1.50 35.22 -22.51
N ILE A 629 -0.69 34.86 -21.51
CA ILE A 629 -0.98 35.13 -20.09
C ILE A 629 -1.10 36.64 -19.85
N ASP A 630 -0.20 37.43 -20.43
CA ASP A 630 -0.19 38.89 -20.28
C ASP A 630 -1.44 39.53 -20.89
N GLU A 631 -1.88 39.06 -22.07
CA GLU A 631 -3.10 39.55 -22.72
C GLU A 631 -4.38 39.26 -21.91
N LEU A 632 -4.42 38.13 -21.20
CA LEU A 632 -5.58 37.75 -20.40
C LEU A 632 -5.65 38.46 -19.07
N LEU A 633 -4.48 38.65 -18.44
CA LEU A 633 -4.35 39.50 -17.27
C LEU A 633 -4.77 40.94 -17.63
N ARG A 634 -4.49 41.40 -18.86
CA ARG A 634 -4.98 42.68 -19.41
C ARG A 634 -6.50 42.70 -19.57
N ASN A 635 -7.11 41.69 -20.22
CA ASN A 635 -8.56 41.66 -20.44
C ASN A 635 -9.38 41.62 -19.13
N LYS A 636 -8.96 40.84 -18.12
CA LYS A 636 -9.66 40.81 -16.82
C LYS A 636 -9.34 42.00 -15.91
N SER A 637 -8.17 42.65 -16.03
CA SER A 637 -7.86 43.88 -15.27
C SER A 637 -8.61 45.12 -15.82
N CYS A 638 -8.84 45.19 -17.14
CA CYS A 638 -9.68 46.21 -17.77
C CYS A 638 -11.14 46.16 -17.28
N ILE A 639 -11.71 44.97 -17.06
CA ILE A 639 -13.07 44.81 -16.51
C ILE A 639 -13.15 45.43 -15.11
N LYS A 640 -12.13 45.22 -14.26
CA LYS A 640 -12.10 45.79 -12.90
C LYS A 640 -11.98 47.32 -12.92
N LYS A 641 -11.18 47.88 -13.83
CA LYS A 641 -11.07 49.34 -14.06
C LYS A 641 -12.36 49.93 -14.65
N GLN A 642 -13.07 49.23 -15.54
CA GLN A 642 -14.34 49.69 -16.10
C GLN A 642 -15.49 49.65 -15.08
N ILE A 643 -15.53 48.67 -14.17
CA ILE A 643 -16.52 48.62 -13.09
C ILE A 643 -16.26 49.74 -12.05
N LEU A 644 -14.99 49.99 -11.72
CA LEU A 644 -14.59 51.07 -10.81
C LEU A 644 -14.80 52.48 -11.41
N ASN A 645 -14.65 52.63 -12.72
CA ASN A 645 -14.89 53.90 -13.42
C ASN A 645 -16.35 54.06 -13.89
N GLY A 646 -17.14 52.98 -13.92
CA GLY A 646 -18.55 52.98 -14.33
C GLY A 646 -19.54 53.26 -13.21
N SER A 647 -19.07 53.43 -11.97
CA SER A 647 -19.90 53.75 -10.79
C SER A 647 -19.90 55.26 -10.48
N SER A 648 -20.10 56.08 -11.51
CA SER A 648 -20.36 57.53 -11.38
C SER A 648 -21.64 57.95 -12.12
N SER A 649 -22.75 57.22 -11.92
CA SER A 649 -24.09 57.72 -12.26
C SER A 649 -25.21 56.89 -11.61
N GLY A 650 -25.69 57.37 -10.44
CA GLY A 650 -27.10 57.27 -10.01
C GLY A 650 -27.63 55.99 -9.38
N GLY A 651 -27.99 56.05 -8.08
CA GLY A 651 -29.20 55.38 -7.55
C GLY A 651 -29.03 54.24 -6.54
N VAL A 652 -28.99 54.61 -5.25
CA VAL A 652 -29.54 53.94 -4.03
C VAL A 652 -29.80 52.41 -4.08
N TYR A 653 -29.03 51.62 -3.31
CA TYR A 653 -29.52 50.60 -2.33
C TYR A 653 -28.37 49.97 -1.51
N GLY A 654 -28.51 49.97 -0.18
CA GLY A 654 -28.17 48.86 0.73
C GLY A 654 -26.71 48.51 1.03
N THR A 655 -26.13 49.16 2.03
CA THR A 655 -24.89 48.81 2.74
C THR A 655 -24.94 47.44 3.43
N TYR A 656 -23.99 46.55 3.13
CA TYR A 656 -23.54 45.51 4.06
C TYR A 656 -22.11 45.84 4.51
N ALA A 657 -21.95 46.03 5.81
CA ALA A 657 -20.69 46.36 6.47
C ALA A 657 -19.73 45.17 6.42
N ILE A 658 -18.57 45.36 5.78
CA ILE A 658 -17.37 44.55 6.04
C ILE A 658 -16.63 45.26 7.16
N ALA A 659 -16.53 44.60 8.31
CA ALA A 659 -15.81 45.10 9.47
C ALA A 659 -14.32 45.28 9.14
N ASP A 660 -13.80 46.45 9.51
CA ASP A 660 -12.40 46.82 9.44
C ASP A 660 -11.50 45.75 10.09
N ILE A 661 -10.51 45.28 9.32
CA ILE A 661 -9.35 44.57 9.86
C ILE A 661 -8.24 45.61 9.97
N ASP A 662 -7.84 45.88 11.21
CA ASP A 662 -6.74 46.77 11.57
C ASP A 662 -5.50 46.53 10.70
N GLN A 663 -5.16 47.56 9.91
CA GLN A 663 -3.86 47.74 9.29
C GLN A 663 -2.86 48.21 10.35
N SER A 664 -2.30 47.29 11.13
CA SER A 664 -1.09 47.57 11.90
C SER A 664 -0.23 46.32 11.99
N ASP A 665 0.49 46.03 10.90
CA ASP A 665 1.79 45.33 10.94
C ASP A 665 2.42 45.40 9.54
N GLN A 666 2.75 46.63 9.12
CA GLN A 666 3.70 46.84 8.04
C GLN A 666 5.13 46.65 8.56
N LEU A 667 5.84 45.74 7.89
CA LEU A 667 7.26 45.83 7.53
C LEU A 667 8.29 46.00 8.67
N LYS A 668 8.96 44.89 8.98
CA LYS A 668 10.43 44.90 9.15
C LYS A 668 11.05 43.81 8.28
N GLY A 669 11.63 44.23 7.17
CA GLY A 669 12.24 43.38 6.14
C GLY A 669 13.60 42.80 6.53
N ASN A 670 13.64 41.87 7.50
CA ASN A 670 14.86 41.12 7.83
C ASN A 670 14.68 39.60 8.01
N ASP A 671 13.50 39.04 7.72
CA ASP A 671 13.26 37.58 7.83
C ASP A 671 13.47 36.81 6.51
N PHE A 672 13.76 37.48 5.40
CA PHE A 672 13.90 36.84 4.09
C PHE A 672 15.26 36.13 3.87
N ILE A 673 16.26 36.37 4.73
CA ILE A 673 17.58 35.73 4.63
C ILE A 673 17.70 34.48 5.54
N ARG A 674 16.73 34.22 6.44
CA ARG A 674 16.83 33.11 7.41
C ARG A 674 16.22 31.77 6.99
N ILE A 675 15.72 31.65 5.75
CA ILE A 675 15.13 30.39 5.25
C ILE A 675 16.09 29.62 4.31
N ILE A 676 17.16 30.26 3.83
CA ILE A 676 18.22 29.60 3.05
C ILE A 676 19.23 28.85 3.93
N ASP A 677 19.25 29.09 5.26
CA ASP A 677 20.17 28.40 6.19
C ASP A 677 19.67 27.03 6.73
N ASN A 678 18.44 26.62 6.40
CA ASN A 678 17.89 25.36 6.91
C ASN A 678 18.37 24.09 6.17
N THR A 679 19.14 24.23 5.10
CA THR A 679 19.89 23.12 4.48
C THR A 679 21.36 23.07 4.90
N LYS A 680 21.93 24.17 5.43
CA LYS A 680 23.29 24.19 6.01
C LYS A 680 23.33 23.78 7.49
N CYS A 681 22.24 23.91 8.24
CA CYS A 681 22.21 23.58 9.68
C CYS A 681 22.19 22.08 10.03
N PHE A 682 22.09 21.15 9.06
CA PHE A 682 22.34 19.71 9.32
C PHE A 682 23.80 19.31 9.06
N ALA A 683 24.64 20.27 8.62
CA ALA A 683 26.03 20.03 8.22
C ALA A 683 27.08 20.42 9.29
N GLN A 684 26.70 21.00 10.44
CA GLN A 684 27.66 21.33 11.49
C GLN A 684 27.19 20.93 12.90
N SER A 685 27.87 19.90 13.43
CA SER A 685 28.23 19.70 14.85
C SER A 685 27.15 19.71 15.93
N GLY A 686 26.83 18.51 16.43
CA GLY A 686 26.84 18.13 17.86
C GLY A 686 26.05 18.96 18.89
N THR A 687 24.88 18.45 19.30
CA THR A 687 24.34 18.40 20.69
C THR A 687 22.83 18.08 20.64
N ASP A 688 22.42 16.92 21.19
CA ASP A 688 21.05 16.37 21.11
C ASP A 688 19.99 17.15 21.93
N GLU A 689 20.40 18.09 22.78
CA GLU A 689 19.49 18.88 23.63
C GLU A 689 18.67 19.95 22.90
N CYS A 690 19.09 20.34 21.68
CA CYS A 690 18.48 21.46 20.95
C CYS A 690 17.20 21.07 20.18
N TRP A 691 17.10 19.81 19.73
CA TRP A 691 15.96 19.33 18.93
C TRP A 691 14.67 19.23 19.75
N MET A 692 14.74 18.72 20.97
CA MET A 692 13.58 18.56 21.85
C MET A 692 13.03 19.93 22.29
N LYS A 693 13.90 20.87 22.70
CA LYS A 693 13.51 22.24 23.07
C LYS A 693 12.92 23.02 21.88
N LYS A 694 13.47 22.89 20.67
CA LYS A 694 12.90 23.52 19.44
C LYS A 694 11.56 22.92 19.04
N THR A 695 11.36 21.61 19.23
CA THR A 695 10.12 20.90 18.91
C THR A 695 9.01 21.30 19.88
N VAL A 696 9.30 21.33 21.19
CA VAL A 696 8.37 21.78 22.24
C VAL A 696 7.98 23.25 22.07
N ARG A 697 8.92 24.13 21.68
CA ARG A 697 8.62 25.55 21.43
C ARG A 697 7.77 25.78 20.16
N LYS A 698 7.91 24.93 19.14
CA LYS A 698 7.04 24.95 17.94
C LYS A 698 5.63 24.45 18.25
N LEU A 699 5.48 23.47 19.14
CA LEU A 699 4.18 22.91 19.56
C LEU A 699 3.28 23.95 20.26
N CYS A 700 3.86 24.93 20.96
CA CYS A 700 3.12 25.95 21.71
C CYS A 700 2.82 27.25 20.91
N THR A 701 2.79 27.20 19.58
CA THR A 701 2.43 28.37 18.76
C THR A 701 0.90 28.53 18.71
N LYS A 702 0.37 29.77 18.81
CA LYS A 702 -1.08 30.08 18.67
C LYS A 702 -1.72 29.34 17.49
N LYS A 703 -1.05 29.30 16.33
CA LYS A 703 -1.52 28.59 15.13
C LYS A 703 -1.73 27.08 15.33
N VAL A 704 -0.81 26.40 16.03
CA VAL A 704 -0.92 24.96 16.31
C VAL A 704 -2.08 24.71 17.27
N LEU A 705 -2.29 25.60 18.24
CA LEU A 705 -3.42 25.53 19.17
C LEU A 705 -4.77 25.63 18.43
N TYR A 706 -4.92 26.56 17.49
CA TYR A 706 -6.13 26.67 16.65
C TYR A 706 -6.34 25.47 15.72
N GLN A 707 -5.28 24.78 15.30
CA GLN A 707 -5.37 23.57 14.49
C GLN A 707 -5.74 22.33 15.32
N ARG A 708 -5.19 22.21 16.54
CA ARG A 708 -5.40 21.05 17.41
C ARG A 708 -6.64 21.14 18.30
N LEU A 709 -7.17 22.34 18.50
CA LEU A 709 -8.46 22.60 19.17
C LEU A 709 -9.38 23.37 18.22
N PRO A 710 -10.04 22.68 17.26
CA PRO A 710 -10.92 23.31 16.27
C PRO A 710 -12.04 24.15 16.89
N ILE A 711 -12.47 23.85 18.13
CA ILE A 711 -13.45 24.65 18.89
C ILE A 711 -13.11 26.14 18.93
N LEU A 712 -11.83 26.49 19.05
CA LEU A 712 -11.38 27.89 19.08
C LEU A 712 -11.59 28.61 17.74
N SER A 713 -11.74 27.88 16.63
CA SER A 713 -11.92 28.43 15.29
C SER A 713 -13.38 28.71 14.92
N TRP A 714 -14.31 27.85 15.37
CA TRP A 714 -15.73 27.95 15.00
C TRP A 714 -16.58 28.60 16.09
N LEU A 715 -16.25 28.43 17.38
CA LEU A 715 -17.02 29.00 18.49
C LEU A 715 -17.15 30.53 18.42
N PRO A 716 -16.10 31.30 18.03
CA PRO A 716 -16.24 32.76 17.89
C PRO A 716 -17.17 33.19 16.73
N LYS A 717 -17.43 32.31 15.76
CA LYS A 717 -18.28 32.57 14.60
C LYS A 717 -19.70 32.01 14.78
N TYR A 718 -20.05 31.61 16.00
CA TYR A 718 -21.31 30.95 16.29
C TYR A 718 -22.46 31.95 16.40
N ASP A 719 -23.51 31.74 15.60
CA ASP A 719 -24.69 32.62 15.55
C ASP A 719 -26.00 31.86 15.89
N LYS A 720 -27.07 32.58 16.20
CA LYS A 720 -28.40 32.03 16.56
C LYS A 720 -28.96 31.09 15.49
N SER A 721 -28.70 31.37 14.21
CA SER A 721 -29.10 30.48 13.11
C SER A 721 -28.35 29.14 13.12
N CYS A 722 -27.14 29.08 13.69
CA CYS A 722 -26.40 27.84 13.92
C CYS A 722 -26.98 27.09 15.13
N ALA A 723 -27.32 27.80 16.21
CA ALA A 723 -27.95 27.22 17.40
C ALA A 723 -29.22 26.41 17.07
N VAL A 724 -30.12 26.97 16.27
CA VAL A 724 -31.37 26.28 15.89
C VAL A 724 -31.08 25.07 15.01
N GLY A 725 -30.19 25.20 14.02
CA GLY A 725 -29.83 24.08 13.14
C GLY A 725 -29.18 22.93 13.88
N ASP A 726 -28.22 23.22 14.77
CA ASP A 726 -27.50 22.22 15.54
C ASP A 726 -28.40 21.58 16.62
N LEU A 727 -29.34 22.32 17.21
CA LEU A 727 -30.33 21.79 18.15
C LEU A 727 -31.26 20.78 17.46
N VAL A 728 -31.86 21.15 16.32
CA VAL A 728 -32.77 20.26 15.58
C VAL A 728 -32.03 19.02 15.08
N ALA A 729 -30.84 19.21 14.50
CA ALA A 729 -30.01 18.09 14.05
C ALA A 729 -29.59 17.17 15.21
N GLY A 730 -29.15 17.74 16.33
CA GLY A 730 -28.71 16.96 17.49
C GLY A 730 -29.83 16.20 18.20
N ILE A 731 -31.04 16.76 18.33
CA ILE A 731 -32.20 16.02 18.84
C ILE A 731 -32.57 14.87 17.89
N THR A 732 -32.58 15.15 16.59
CA THR A 732 -32.93 14.17 15.55
C THR A 732 -31.95 12.99 15.53
N VAL A 733 -30.65 13.28 15.59
CA VAL A 733 -29.60 12.27 15.68
C VAL A 733 -29.68 11.54 17.01
N GLY A 734 -29.83 12.24 18.14
CA GLY A 734 -29.96 11.63 19.46
C GLY A 734 -31.09 10.61 19.56
N LEU A 735 -32.28 10.93 19.07
CA LEU A 735 -33.42 10.00 19.07
C LEU A 735 -33.18 8.75 18.20
N THR A 736 -32.31 8.86 17.20
CA THR A 736 -31.91 7.72 16.36
C THR A 736 -30.77 6.92 17.01
N VAL A 737 -29.84 7.59 17.68
CA VAL A 737 -28.66 6.99 18.33
C VAL A 737 -29.06 6.05 19.45
N VAL A 738 -30.02 6.42 20.28
CA VAL A 738 -30.44 5.62 21.44
C VAL A 738 -30.84 4.18 21.04
N PRO A 739 -31.86 3.97 20.18
CA PRO A 739 -32.29 2.63 19.78
C PRO A 739 -31.23 1.86 19.00
N GLN A 740 -30.48 2.53 18.12
CA GLN A 740 -29.40 1.90 17.36
C GLN A 740 -28.28 1.38 18.27
N SER A 741 -27.93 2.16 19.29
CA SER A 741 -26.83 1.81 20.20
C SER A 741 -27.13 0.53 20.97
N LEU A 742 -28.38 0.35 21.40
CA LEU A 742 -28.85 -0.87 22.07
C LEU A 742 -28.76 -2.10 21.15
N ALA A 743 -29.18 -1.96 19.89
CA ALA A 743 -29.10 -3.04 18.91
C ALA A 743 -27.64 -3.41 18.60
N TYR A 744 -26.74 -2.43 18.50
CA TYR A 744 -25.33 -2.64 18.21
C TYR A 744 -24.57 -3.27 19.37
N ALA A 745 -24.89 -2.94 20.62
CA ALA A 745 -24.37 -3.67 21.78
C ALA A 745 -24.73 -5.17 21.73
N ASN A 746 -25.97 -5.50 21.34
CA ASN A 746 -26.37 -6.90 21.18
C ASN A 746 -25.59 -7.61 20.06
N ILE A 747 -25.29 -6.93 18.95
CA ILE A 747 -24.41 -7.48 17.90
C ILE A 747 -22.99 -7.72 18.44
N ALA A 748 -22.51 -6.86 19.35
CA ALA A 748 -21.22 -7.04 20.01
C ALA A 748 -21.20 -8.21 21.01
N GLY A 749 -22.34 -8.86 21.28
CA GLY A 749 -22.47 -9.85 22.35
C GLY A 749 -22.40 -9.24 23.75
N LEU A 750 -22.71 -7.95 23.88
CA LEU A 750 -22.57 -7.17 25.11
C LEU A 750 -23.94 -6.73 25.65
N PRO A 751 -24.03 -6.40 26.96
CA PRO A 751 -25.25 -5.86 27.53
C PRO A 751 -25.72 -4.58 26.79
N PRO A 752 -27.04 -4.41 26.52
CA PRO A 752 -27.56 -3.31 25.72
C PRO A 752 -27.08 -1.91 26.16
N GLN A 753 -27.01 -1.66 27.47
CA GLN A 753 -26.59 -0.38 28.04
C GLN A 753 -25.17 0.03 27.63
N GLN A 754 -24.26 -0.92 27.33
CA GLN A 754 -22.91 -0.58 26.88
C GLN A 754 -22.91 0.14 25.53
N GLY A 755 -23.94 -0.06 24.71
CA GLY A 755 -24.13 0.72 23.48
C GLY A 755 -24.37 2.20 23.78
N LEU A 756 -25.25 2.49 24.74
CA LEU A 756 -25.54 3.86 25.17
C LEU A 756 -24.31 4.50 25.82
N TYR A 757 -23.50 3.72 26.54
CA TYR A 757 -22.23 4.19 27.10
C TYR A 757 -21.25 4.61 26.00
N THR A 758 -21.18 3.88 24.89
CA THR A 758 -20.34 4.24 23.73
C THR A 758 -20.79 5.55 23.05
N ALA A 759 -22.09 5.85 23.05
CA ALA A 759 -22.64 7.08 22.48
C ALA A 759 -22.54 8.32 23.39
N PHE A 760 -22.20 8.12 24.67
CA PHE A 760 -22.21 9.16 25.68
C PHE A 760 -21.00 10.10 25.60
N LEU A 761 -19.82 9.69 26.09
CA LEU A 761 -18.71 10.61 26.35
C LEU A 761 -18.01 11.07 25.06
N GLY A 762 -17.90 10.19 24.06
CA GLY A 762 -17.33 10.52 22.76
C GLY A 762 -18.00 11.73 22.09
N SER A 763 -19.31 11.90 22.25
CA SER A 763 -20.05 13.05 21.71
C SER A 763 -19.57 14.39 22.27
N PHE A 764 -19.12 14.44 23.53
CA PHE A 764 -18.62 15.67 24.16
C PHE A 764 -17.17 15.97 23.77
N ILE A 765 -16.33 14.93 23.72
CA ILE A 765 -14.92 15.06 23.34
C ILE A 765 -14.80 15.52 21.87
N TYR A 766 -15.66 15.00 21.00
CA TYR A 766 -15.64 15.33 19.58
C TYR A 766 -16.01 16.80 19.30
N ILE A 767 -16.81 17.47 20.14
CA ILE A 767 -17.09 18.91 19.98
C ILE A 767 -15.81 19.75 20.12
N VAL A 768 -14.92 19.35 21.02
CA VAL A 768 -13.69 20.07 21.34
C VAL A 768 -12.62 19.81 20.27
N LEU A 769 -12.49 18.55 19.85
CA LEU A 769 -11.38 18.08 19.03
C LEU A 769 -11.73 17.83 17.55
N GLY A 770 -12.99 17.55 17.23
CA GLY A 770 -13.45 17.20 15.88
C GLY A 770 -13.38 18.37 14.92
N SER A 771 -12.99 18.09 13.67
CA SER A 771 -12.93 19.10 12.59
C SER A 771 -14.14 19.01 11.66
N CYS A 772 -14.81 17.85 11.57
CA CYS A 772 -16.02 17.65 10.79
C CYS A 772 -17.30 17.88 11.62
N LYS A 773 -18.31 18.54 11.03
CA LYS A 773 -19.62 18.76 11.69
C LYS A 773 -20.59 17.60 11.52
N ASP A 774 -20.38 16.77 10.50
CA ASP A 774 -21.32 15.74 10.05
C ASP A 774 -21.07 14.38 10.73
N VAL A 775 -20.14 14.31 11.68
CA VAL A 775 -19.73 13.09 12.40
C VAL A 775 -20.36 13.04 13.81
N PRO A 776 -21.43 12.24 14.01
CA PRO A 776 -21.94 11.93 15.33
C PRO A 776 -21.30 10.66 15.92
N MET A 777 -20.65 10.78 17.06
CA MET A 777 -19.97 9.67 17.76
C MET A 777 -20.94 8.64 18.36
N GLY A 778 -20.58 7.36 18.33
CA GLY A 778 -21.30 6.28 19.02
C GLY A 778 -20.96 4.89 18.47
N PRO A 779 -21.68 3.83 18.86
CA PRO A 779 -21.41 2.49 18.33
C PRO A 779 -21.83 2.39 16.85
N THR A 780 -21.11 1.58 16.09
CA THR A 780 -21.46 1.23 14.70
C THR A 780 -21.66 -0.29 14.58
N SER A 781 -22.43 -0.73 13.59
CA SER A 781 -22.63 -2.16 13.32
C SER A 781 -21.31 -2.89 13.10
N ILE A 782 -20.37 -2.22 12.43
CA ILE A 782 -19.06 -2.76 12.08
C ILE A 782 -18.16 -2.86 13.32
N ALA A 783 -18.01 -1.76 14.07
CA ALA A 783 -17.22 -1.77 15.30
C ALA A 783 -17.76 -2.82 16.28
N SER A 784 -19.10 -2.99 16.34
CA SER A 784 -19.75 -3.99 17.17
C SER A 784 -19.46 -5.42 16.73
N LEU A 785 -19.54 -5.72 15.43
CA LEU A 785 -19.22 -7.06 14.90
C LEU A 785 -17.74 -7.42 15.10
N LEU A 786 -16.83 -6.48 14.84
CA LEU A 786 -15.40 -6.70 15.03
C LEU A 786 -15.05 -6.84 16.51
N THR A 787 -15.73 -6.07 17.37
CA THR A 787 -15.64 -6.24 18.81
C THR A 787 -16.09 -7.64 19.19
N TYR A 788 -17.27 -8.10 18.72
CA TYR A 788 -17.75 -9.47 18.94
C TYR A 788 -16.72 -10.52 18.50
N GLN A 789 -16.15 -10.40 17.29
CA GLN A 789 -15.13 -11.34 16.82
C GLN A 789 -13.87 -11.36 17.70
N SER A 790 -13.51 -10.22 18.28
CA SER A 790 -12.32 -10.08 19.13
C SER A 790 -12.57 -10.50 20.58
N VAL A 791 -13.82 -10.45 21.05
CA VAL A 791 -14.21 -10.67 22.47
C VAL A 791 -15.20 -11.82 22.65
N LYS A 792 -15.43 -12.61 21.60
CA LYS A 792 -16.39 -13.72 21.56
C LYS A 792 -16.17 -14.62 22.77
N ASP A 793 -17.20 -14.81 23.59
CA ASP A 793 -17.21 -15.63 24.80
C ASP A 793 -16.28 -15.16 25.96
N LYS A 794 -15.63 -13.98 25.83
CA LYS A 794 -14.67 -13.44 26.82
C LYS A 794 -15.24 -12.32 27.72
N GLY A 795 -16.46 -11.89 27.46
CA GLY A 795 -17.20 -10.92 28.27
C GLY A 795 -16.80 -9.43 28.08
N PRO A 796 -17.44 -8.52 28.83
CA PRO A 796 -17.36 -7.07 28.59
C PRO A 796 -15.99 -6.45 28.93
N HIS A 797 -15.21 -7.07 29.82
CA HIS A 797 -13.90 -6.55 30.20
C HIS A 797 -12.93 -6.46 29.01
N HIS A 798 -12.96 -7.46 28.11
CA HIS A 798 -12.17 -7.46 26.89
C HIS A 798 -12.59 -6.36 25.92
N ALA A 799 -13.89 -6.07 25.81
CA ALA A 799 -14.41 -5.01 24.95
C ALA A 799 -13.98 -3.61 25.43
N ILE A 800 -13.94 -3.40 26.75
CA ILE A 800 -13.48 -2.14 27.35
C ILE A 800 -11.97 -1.96 27.13
N LEU A 801 -11.17 -3.02 27.32
CA LEU A 801 -9.73 -2.98 27.04
C LEU A 801 -9.46 -2.72 25.55
N LEU A 802 -10.24 -3.34 24.66
CA LEU A 802 -10.16 -3.09 23.21
C LEU A 802 -10.49 -1.64 22.87
N CYS A 803 -11.47 -1.01 23.53
CA CYS A 803 -11.79 0.41 23.39
C CYS A 803 -10.59 1.30 23.78
N PHE A 804 -9.94 0.99 24.91
CA PHE A 804 -8.75 1.69 25.38
C PHE A 804 -7.58 1.58 24.38
N LEU A 805 -7.26 0.36 23.94
CA LEU A 805 -6.19 0.12 22.97
C LEU A 805 -6.49 0.77 21.62
N THR A 806 -7.76 0.73 21.17
CA THR A 806 -8.24 1.42 19.97
C THR A 806 -7.95 2.92 20.06
N GLY A 807 -8.26 3.54 21.19
CA GLY A 807 -7.98 4.96 21.45
C GLY A 807 -6.49 5.29 21.42
N ILE A 808 -5.65 4.45 22.04
CA ILE A 808 -4.18 4.63 22.02
C ILE A 808 -3.63 4.52 20.59
N VAL A 809 -4.00 3.47 19.86
CA VAL A 809 -3.51 3.26 18.48
C VAL A 809 -3.88 4.46 17.60
N GLN A 810 -5.12 4.92 17.68
CA GLN A 810 -5.59 6.11 16.93
C GLN A 810 -4.84 7.38 17.32
N LEU A 811 -4.61 7.61 18.62
CA LEU A 811 -3.83 8.75 19.12
C LEU A 811 -2.37 8.70 18.67
N LEU A 812 -1.74 7.51 18.64
CA LEU A 812 -0.38 7.34 18.13
C LEU A 812 -0.31 7.66 16.64
N LEU A 813 -1.26 7.16 15.84
CA LEU A 813 -1.34 7.47 14.40
C LEU A 813 -1.52 8.99 14.16
N GLY A 814 -2.38 9.63 14.95
CA GLY A 814 -2.57 11.08 14.92
C GLY A 814 -1.33 11.87 15.37
N PHE A 815 -0.65 11.41 16.41
CA PHE A 815 0.57 12.04 16.94
C PHE A 815 1.72 11.99 15.93
N PHE A 816 1.92 10.86 15.25
CA PHE A 816 2.92 10.71 14.19
C PHE A 816 2.54 11.43 12.88
N GLY A 817 1.38 12.09 12.81
CA GLY A 817 0.96 12.83 11.63
C GLY A 817 0.62 11.92 10.44
N LEU A 818 0.22 10.67 10.70
CA LEU A 818 -0.11 9.69 9.66
C LEU A 818 -1.48 9.94 9.02
N GLY A 819 -2.12 11.08 9.31
CA GLY A 819 -3.35 11.51 8.68
C GLY A 819 -3.23 11.77 7.17
N PHE A 820 -2.03 11.81 6.60
CA PHE A 820 -1.87 11.85 5.13
C PHE A 820 -2.32 10.55 4.45
N LEU A 821 -2.37 9.40 5.18
CA LEU A 821 -2.87 8.13 4.66
C LEU A 821 -4.33 8.22 4.19
N ILE A 822 -5.05 9.20 4.73
CA ILE A 822 -6.45 9.49 4.48
C ILE A 822 -6.66 10.02 3.06
N ASP A 823 -5.65 10.71 2.52
CA ASP A 823 -5.70 11.24 1.17
C ASP A 823 -5.66 10.13 0.11
N PHE A 824 -5.32 8.89 0.51
CA PHE A 824 -5.34 7.74 -0.38
C PHE A 824 -6.71 7.08 -0.59
N VAL A 825 -7.76 7.60 0.05
CA VAL A 825 -9.13 7.22 -0.31
C VAL A 825 -9.57 8.05 -1.51
N SER A 826 -9.60 7.42 -2.69
CA SER A 826 -10.00 8.06 -3.94
C SER A 826 -11.51 8.29 -4.04
N GLY A 827 -11.91 9.25 -4.87
CA GLY A 827 -13.32 9.50 -5.19
C GLY A 827 -14.07 8.27 -5.75
N PRO A 828 -13.49 7.52 -6.71
CA PRO A 828 -14.11 6.30 -7.23
C PRO A 828 -14.37 5.23 -6.17
N VAL A 829 -13.41 4.98 -5.25
CA VAL A 829 -13.59 4.03 -4.14
C VAL A 829 -14.70 4.51 -3.21
N LEU A 830 -14.71 5.80 -2.84
CA LEU A 830 -15.74 6.36 -1.97
C LEU A 830 -17.15 6.26 -2.59
N SER A 831 -17.28 6.50 -3.90
CA SER A 831 -18.56 6.38 -4.62
C SER A 831 -19.07 4.93 -4.68
N GLY A 832 -18.17 3.98 -4.98
CA GLY A 832 -18.51 2.54 -4.96
C GLY A 832 -18.91 2.04 -3.58
N PHE A 833 -18.17 2.48 -2.55
CA PHE A 833 -18.45 2.14 -1.15
C PHE A 833 -19.78 2.73 -0.66
N THR A 834 -20.01 4.03 -0.82
CA THR A 834 -21.25 4.70 -0.35
C THR A 834 -22.50 4.10 -0.98
N SER A 835 -22.44 3.77 -2.28
CA SER A 835 -23.53 3.11 -2.99
C SER A 835 -23.81 1.69 -2.46
N ALA A 836 -22.75 0.90 -2.21
CA ALA A 836 -22.90 -0.44 -1.64
C ALA A 836 -23.36 -0.41 -0.17
N ALA A 837 -22.84 0.53 0.63
CA ALA A 837 -23.24 0.76 2.01
C ALA A 837 -24.71 1.12 2.12
N ALA A 838 -25.22 2.01 1.25
CA ALA A 838 -26.63 2.34 1.19
C ALA A 838 -27.50 1.09 0.93
N LEU A 839 -27.14 0.26 -0.06
CA LEU A 839 -27.88 -0.96 -0.38
C LEU A 839 -27.82 -2.00 0.75
N MET A 840 -26.65 -2.18 1.35
CA MET A 840 -26.46 -3.14 2.44
C MET A 840 -27.23 -2.71 3.69
N ILE A 841 -27.12 -1.45 4.08
CA ILE A 841 -27.87 -0.88 5.22
C ILE A 841 -29.37 -1.03 4.95
N GLY A 842 -29.85 -0.64 3.77
CA GLY A 842 -31.26 -0.78 3.42
C GLY A 842 -31.76 -2.21 3.53
N SER A 843 -31.01 -3.15 3.00
CA SER A 843 -31.35 -4.58 3.08
C SER A 843 -31.40 -5.08 4.53
N SER A 844 -30.47 -4.63 5.37
CA SER A 844 -30.47 -5.00 6.80
C SER A 844 -31.66 -4.47 7.59
N GLN A 845 -32.28 -3.37 7.14
CA GLN A 845 -33.45 -2.76 7.80
C GLN A 845 -34.78 -3.35 7.34
N ILE A 846 -34.80 -4.05 6.19
CA ILE A 846 -36.03 -4.68 5.67
C ILE A 846 -36.58 -5.71 6.65
N LYS A 847 -35.72 -6.42 7.38
CA LYS A 847 -36.16 -7.43 8.35
C LYS A 847 -37.03 -6.85 9.46
N ASP A 848 -36.62 -5.72 10.02
CA ASP A 848 -37.29 -5.04 11.13
C ASP A 848 -38.50 -4.24 10.61
N LEU A 849 -38.47 -3.80 9.34
CA LEU A 849 -39.63 -3.24 8.65
C LEU A 849 -40.74 -4.27 8.44
N LEU A 850 -40.40 -5.54 8.16
CA LEU A 850 -41.34 -6.64 7.94
C LEU A 850 -41.64 -7.45 9.21
N GLY A 851 -40.94 -7.19 10.32
CA GLY A 851 -41.06 -7.96 11.57
C GLY A 851 -40.51 -9.38 11.49
N ILE A 852 -39.62 -9.69 10.54
CA ILE A 852 -39.05 -11.04 10.35
C ILE A 852 -37.72 -11.22 11.07
N LYS A 853 -37.45 -12.44 11.56
CA LYS A 853 -36.17 -12.81 12.16
C LYS A 853 -35.19 -13.24 11.07
N ALA A 854 -34.46 -12.27 10.50
CA ALA A 854 -33.40 -12.54 9.53
C ALA A 854 -32.02 -12.13 10.09
N THR A 855 -31.05 -13.03 10.02
CA THR A 855 -29.65 -12.79 10.39
C THR A 855 -28.77 -13.07 9.19
N GLY A 856 -28.07 -12.05 8.71
CA GLY A 856 -27.11 -12.18 7.61
C GLY A 856 -25.99 -11.17 7.78
N THR A 857 -24.77 -11.56 7.45
CA THR A 857 -23.60 -10.67 7.53
C THR A 857 -23.32 -10.01 6.18
N THR A 858 -23.62 -10.71 5.10
CA THR A 858 -23.43 -10.22 3.72
C THR A 858 -24.75 -9.83 3.07
N PHE A 859 -24.69 -9.08 1.96
CA PHE A 859 -25.89 -8.70 1.21
C PHE A 859 -26.62 -9.93 0.68
N VAL A 860 -25.87 -10.88 0.12
CA VAL A 860 -26.42 -12.10 -0.47
C VAL A 860 -27.08 -12.96 0.61
N GLU A 861 -26.39 -13.22 1.73
CA GLU A 861 -26.96 -13.96 2.87
C GLU A 861 -28.24 -13.32 3.37
N MET A 862 -28.22 -11.99 3.61
CA MET A 862 -29.38 -11.26 4.12
C MET A 862 -30.60 -11.44 3.21
N TRP A 863 -30.43 -11.29 1.89
CA TRP A 863 -31.53 -11.48 0.95
C TRP A 863 -31.99 -12.94 0.86
N THR A 864 -31.08 -13.90 0.92
CA THR A 864 -31.48 -15.33 0.95
C THR A 864 -32.33 -15.64 2.18
N HIS A 865 -31.96 -15.12 3.37
CA HIS A 865 -32.74 -15.30 4.59
C HIS A 865 -34.07 -14.52 4.58
N ILE A 866 -34.10 -13.30 4.03
CA ILE A 866 -35.34 -12.53 3.88
C ILE A 866 -36.33 -13.28 2.97
N VAL A 867 -35.86 -13.81 1.84
CA VAL A 867 -36.71 -14.55 0.89
C VAL A 867 -37.20 -15.86 1.52
N TYR A 868 -36.36 -16.57 2.26
CA TYR A 868 -36.75 -17.81 2.93
C TYR A 868 -37.78 -17.57 4.04
N ASN A 869 -37.62 -16.50 4.83
CA ASN A 869 -38.48 -16.17 5.97
C ASN A 869 -39.64 -15.23 5.61
N ILE A 870 -39.90 -14.97 4.32
CA ILE A 870 -40.92 -14.01 3.89
C ILE A 870 -42.33 -14.40 4.35
N GLY A 871 -42.57 -15.70 4.56
CA GLY A 871 -43.84 -16.22 5.10
C GLY A 871 -44.10 -15.87 6.56
N GLU A 872 -43.07 -15.51 7.34
CA GLU A 872 -43.17 -15.13 8.76
C GLU A 872 -43.43 -13.63 8.96
N THR A 873 -43.75 -12.90 7.89
CA THR A 873 -43.94 -11.44 7.93
C THR A 873 -45.08 -11.05 8.87
N SER A 874 -44.79 -10.14 9.79
CA SER A 874 -45.79 -9.50 10.64
C SER A 874 -46.49 -8.40 9.86
N LEU A 875 -47.79 -8.57 9.60
CA LEU A 875 -48.59 -7.62 8.84
C LEU A 875 -48.57 -6.22 9.49
N TRP A 876 -48.65 -6.16 10.82
CA TRP A 876 -48.71 -4.89 11.56
C TRP A 876 -47.36 -4.15 11.56
N ASP A 877 -46.23 -4.85 11.63
CA ASP A 877 -44.91 -4.24 11.45
C ASP A 877 -44.76 -3.65 10.04
N ALA A 878 -45.16 -4.42 9.02
CA ALA A 878 -45.09 -3.99 7.62
C ALA A 878 -45.99 -2.76 7.33
N VAL A 879 -47.21 -2.74 7.87
CA VAL A 879 -48.13 -1.61 7.74
C VAL A 879 -47.59 -0.38 8.46
N LEU A 880 -47.15 -0.52 9.71
CA LEU A 880 -46.61 0.60 10.49
C LEU A 880 -45.34 1.17 9.83
N GLY A 881 -44.44 0.30 9.36
CA GLY A 881 -43.25 0.67 8.62
C GLY A 881 -43.59 1.40 7.31
N GLY A 882 -44.51 0.87 6.52
CA GLY A 882 -44.97 1.49 5.27
C GLY A 882 -45.63 2.86 5.47
N VAL A 883 -46.52 2.99 6.46
CA VAL A 883 -47.13 4.28 6.85
C VAL A 883 -46.07 5.27 7.33
N SER A 884 -45.08 4.80 8.09
CA SER A 884 -43.96 5.62 8.56
C SER A 884 -43.13 6.17 7.39
N ILE A 885 -42.80 5.34 6.39
CA ILE A 885 -42.09 5.79 5.18
C ILE A 885 -42.93 6.81 4.40
N ALA A 886 -44.22 6.52 4.19
CA ALA A 886 -45.13 7.43 3.49
C ALA A 886 -45.21 8.79 4.21
N LEU A 887 -45.36 8.80 5.53
CA LEU A 887 -45.37 10.01 6.34
C LEU A 887 -44.06 10.80 6.22
N LEU A 888 -42.90 10.14 6.30
CA LEU A 888 -41.60 10.80 6.14
C LEU A 888 -41.42 11.42 4.74
N LEU A 889 -41.86 10.73 3.69
CA LEU A 889 -41.81 11.24 2.32
C LEU A 889 -42.76 12.41 2.11
N ILE A 890 -43.99 12.35 2.65
CA ILE A 890 -44.95 13.47 2.62
C ILE A 890 -44.36 14.68 3.34
N LEU A 891 -43.85 14.52 4.56
CA LEU A 891 -43.23 15.61 5.32
C LEU A 891 -42.01 16.20 4.59
N LYS A 892 -41.24 15.36 3.86
CA LYS A 892 -40.14 15.82 3.01
C LYS A 892 -40.64 16.66 1.83
N VAL A 893 -41.72 16.26 1.16
CA VAL A 893 -42.33 17.04 0.07
C VAL A 893 -42.86 18.37 0.58
N VAL A 894 -43.51 18.39 1.76
CA VAL A 894 -43.99 19.62 2.40
C VAL A 894 -42.86 20.62 2.68
N THR A 895 -41.66 20.12 2.97
CA THR A 895 -40.47 20.97 3.19
C THR A 895 -40.09 21.78 1.94
N ASN A 896 -40.36 21.24 0.74
CA ASN A 896 -39.99 21.88 -0.54
C ASN A 896 -41.08 22.82 -1.08
N LEU A 897 -42.27 22.84 -0.46
CA LEU A 897 -43.36 23.75 -0.83
C LEU A 897 -43.06 25.16 -0.28
N LYS A 898 -42.57 26.06 -1.13
CA LYS A 898 -42.46 27.50 -0.80
C LYS A 898 -43.76 28.19 -1.20
N ILE A 899 -44.46 28.77 -0.23
CA ILE A 899 -45.67 29.56 -0.47
C ILE A 899 -45.29 31.04 -0.53
N GLY A 900 -45.62 31.71 -1.65
CA GLY A 900 -45.48 33.15 -1.87
C GLY A 900 -44.58 33.54 -3.06
N PRO A 901 -44.72 34.75 -3.63
CA PRO A 901 -43.88 35.24 -4.73
C PRO A 901 -42.44 35.54 -4.26
N SER A 902 -41.44 35.19 -5.08
CA SER A 902 -40.01 35.33 -4.75
C SER A 902 -39.53 36.76 -4.51
N VAL A 903 -40.27 37.77 -4.95
CA VAL A 903 -39.78 39.16 -4.99
C VAL A 903 -40.30 40.02 -3.83
N GLU A 904 -41.44 39.71 -3.20
CA GLU A 904 -41.91 40.40 -1.97
C GLU A 904 -42.84 39.52 -1.10
N PRO A 905 -42.29 38.68 -0.20
CA PRO A 905 -43.12 37.81 0.65
C PRO A 905 -43.81 38.60 1.78
N LYS A 906 -45.15 38.60 1.80
CA LYS A 906 -45.93 39.04 2.98
C LYS A 906 -45.47 38.29 4.25
N LYS A 907 -45.55 38.94 5.43
CA LYS A 907 -45.12 38.37 6.73
C LYS A 907 -45.67 36.97 7.01
N TRP A 908 -46.91 36.66 6.59
CA TRP A 908 -47.49 35.33 6.80
C TRP A 908 -46.83 34.24 5.93
N HIS A 909 -46.37 34.55 4.71
CA HIS A 909 -45.60 33.62 3.89
C HIS A 909 -44.26 33.26 4.54
N VAL A 910 -43.61 34.22 5.20
CA VAL A 910 -42.37 33.98 5.95
C VAL A 910 -42.65 33.05 7.15
N VAL A 911 -43.73 33.29 7.89
CA VAL A 911 -44.12 32.43 9.03
C VAL A 911 -44.46 31.01 8.56
N VAL A 912 -45.26 30.86 7.51
CA VAL A 912 -45.66 29.54 6.97
C VAL A 912 -44.46 28.79 6.39
N ASN A 913 -43.59 29.44 5.62
CA ASN A 913 -42.37 28.81 5.12
C ASN A 913 -41.41 28.42 6.25
N THR A 914 -41.34 29.22 7.33
CA THR A 914 -40.55 28.88 8.53
C THR A 914 -41.16 27.68 9.27
N LEU A 915 -42.49 27.60 9.35
CA LEU A 915 -43.20 26.47 9.96
C LEU A 915 -43.02 25.18 9.14
N PHE A 916 -43.15 25.24 7.81
CA PHE A 916 -42.91 24.12 6.91
C PHE A 916 -41.47 23.63 6.94
N TRP A 917 -40.52 24.57 7.03
CA TRP A 917 -39.12 24.24 7.25
C TRP A 917 -38.93 23.53 8.60
N LEU A 918 -39.46 24.08 9.70
CA LEU A 918 -39.33 23.50 11.04
C LEU A 918 -39.95 22.10 11.14
N VAL A 919 -41.17 21.90 10.62
CA VAL A 919 -41.86 20.61 10.57
C VAL A 919 -41.11 19.63 9.67
N GLY A 920 -40.63 20.10 8.52
CA GLY A 920 -39.85 19.32 7.57
C GLY A 920 -38.50 18.83 8.10
N THR A 921 -37.80 19.68 8.84
CA THR A 921 -36.51 19.36 9.49
C THR A 921 -36.71 18.48 10.73
N SER A 922 -37.84 18.60 11.43
CA SER A 922 -38.17 17.81 12.63
C SER A 922 -38.92 16.50 12.32
N ARG A 923 -39.06 16.10 11.04
CA ARG A 923 -39.87 14.94 10.61
C ARG A 923 -39.53 13.63 11.32
N ASN A 924 -38.25 13.39 11.61
CA ASN A 924 -37.80 12.17 12.28
C ASN A 924 -38.22 12.17 13.77
N VAL A 925 -38.10 13.31 14.45
CA VAL A 925 -38.52 13.50 15.85
C VAL A 925 -40.02 13.25 15.97
N ILE A 926 -40.80 13.87 15.07
CA ILE A 926 -42.26 13.73 15.03
C ILE A 926 -42.64 12.26 14.85
N LEU A 927 -41.99 11.55 13.92
CA LEU A 927 -42.28 10.13 13.69
C LEU A 927 -41.99 9.27 14.92
N VAL A 928 -40.84 9.44 15.58
CA VAL A 928 -40.47 8.65 16.77
C VAL A 928 -41.49 8.86 17.90
N VAL A 929 -41.88 10.10 18.16
CA VAL A 929 -42.87 10.42 19.20
C VAL A 929 -44.23 9.83 18.87
N VAL A 930 -44.71 10.01 17.64
CA VAL A 930 -46.01 9.46 17.20
C VAL A 930 -46.01 7.93 17.25
N ALA A 931 -44.97 7.28 16.73
CA ALA A 931 -44.84 5.83 16.75
C ALA A 931 -44.72 5.28 18.18
N GLY A 932 -44.01 5.99 19.07
CA GLY A 932 -43.92 5.62 20.49
C GLY A 932 -45.26 5.75 21.23
N LEU A 933 -46.05 6.78 20.93
CA LEU A 933 -47.41 6.93 21.48
C LEU A 933 -48.36 5.84 20.98
N VAL A 934 -48.28 5.50 19.69
CA VAL A 934 -49.01 4.36 19.12
C VAL A 934 -48.57 3.06 19.81
N GLY A 935 -47.26 2.86 19.98
CA GLY A 935 -46.67 1.75 20.73
C GLY A 935 -47.22 1.62 22.14
N TYR A 936 -47.23 2.72 22.88
CA TYR A 936 -47.76 2.80 24.24
C TYR A 936 -49.25 2.48 24.29
N HIS A 937 -50.05 3.05 23.38
CA HIS A 937 -51.48 2.81 23.35
C HIS A 937 -51.82 1.33 23.13
N PHE A 938 -51.16 0.66 22.20
CA PHE A 938 -51.38 -0.77 21.96
C PHE A 938 -50.85 -1.63 23.11
N ALA A 939 -49.66 -1.33 23.63
CA ALA A 939 -49.06 -2.07 24.75
C ALA A 939 -49.84 -1.91 26.08
N SER A 940 -50.58 -0.80 26.24
CA SER A 940 -51.42 -0.57 27.41
C SER A 940 -52.72 -1.39 27.41
N ASN A 941 -53.17 -1.85 26.23
CA ASN A 941 -54.44 -2.55 26.05
C ASN A 941 -54.29 -4.05 25.79
N ALA A 942 -53.14 -4.51 25.25
CA ALA A 942 -52.79 -5.91 24.99
C ALA A 942 -51.27 -6.05 24.70
N GLU A 943 -50.77 -7.26 24.40
CA GLU A 943 -49.43 -7.38 23.81
C GLU A 943 -49.38 -6.61 22.48
N PRO A 944 -48.35 -5.75 22.27
CA PRO A 944 -48.28 -4.93 21.07
C PRO A 944 -48.23 -5.84 19.82
N PRO A 945 -49.04 -5.57 18.79
CA PRO A 945 -49.12 -6.43 17.59
C PRO A 945 -47.90 -6.31 16.67
N PHE A 946 -46.93 -5.46 17.03
CA PHE A 946 -45.70 -5.17 16.32
C PHE A 946 -44.51 -5.28 17.27
N THR A 947 -43.32 -5.49 16.70
CA THR A 947 -42.09 -5.68 17.45
C THR A 947 -41.61 -4.38 18.11
N VAL A 948 -41.55 -4.37 19.44
CA VAL A 948 -41.06 -3.23 20.24
C VAL A 948 -39.61 -3.43 20.70
N MET A 949 -39.00 -2.38 21.25
CA MET A 949 -37.59 -2.37 21.66
C MET A 949 -37.28 -3.29 22.86
N GLY A 950 -38.16 -3.32 23.87
CA GLY A 950 -37.98 -4.10 25.10
C GLY A 950 -37.27 -3.36 26.24
N ASP A 951 -36.99 -4.08 27.33
CA ASP A 951 -36.44 -3.49 28.56
C ASP A 951 -35.00 -2.99 28.41
N ILE A 952 -34.76 -1.77 28.91
CA ILE A 952 -33.45 -1.10 28.90
C ILE A 952 -33.10 -0.74 30.34
N PRO A 953 -32.02 -1.31 30.91
CA PRO A 953 -31.65 -1.00 32.29
C PRO A 953 -31.23 0.48 32.42
N PRO A 954 -31.82 1.22 33.37
CA PRO A 954 -31.47 2.61 33.62
C PRO A 954 -30.13 2.73 34.34
N GLY A 955 -29.43 3.86 34.15
CA GLY A 955 -28.25 4.22 34.95
C GLY A 955 -27.05 4.69 34.13
N LEU A 956 -26.40 5.73 34.64
CA LEU A 956 -25.12 6.21 34.12
C LEU A 956 -23.98 5.22 34.45
N PRO A 957 -22.98 5.07 33.58
CA PRO A 957 -21.83 4.22 33.87
C PRO A 957 -21.02 4.79 35.03
N THR A 958 -20.51 3.92 35.90
CA THR A 958 -19.56 4.35 36.93
C THR A 958 -18.17 4.52 36.31
N PRO A 959 -17.53 5.69 36.41
CA PRO A 959 -16.19 5.88 35.88
C PRO A 959 -15.21 4.91 36.53
N ARG A 960 -14.56 4.07 35.73
CA ARG A 960 -13.55 3.10 36.20
C ARG A 960 -12.43 3.02 35.16
N PRO A 961 -11.16 2.83 35.58
CA PRO A 961 -10.10 2.56 34.62
C PRO A 961 -10.42 1.27 33.83
N PRO A 962 -9.95 1.17 32.58
CA PRO A 962 -10.10 -0.07 31.82
C PRO A 962 -9.43 -1.24 32.57
N PRO A 963 -10.00 -2.45 32.49
CA PRO A 963 -9.50 -3.59 33.25
C PRO A 963 -8.12 -4.02 32.71
N PHE A 964 -7.09 -3.85 33.52
CA PHE A 964 -5.74 -4.34 33.25
C PHE A 964 -5.52 -5.70 33.93
N GLY A 965 -6.45 -6.62 33.68
CA GLY A 965 -6.55 -7.92 34.35
C GLY A 965 -7.76 -8.00 35.28
N PHE A 966 -8.31 -9.20 35.42
CA PHE A 966 -9.44 -9.46 36.31
C PHE A 966 -9.38 -10.88 36.89
N THR A 967 -9.99 -11.06 38.05
CA THR A 967 -10.15 -12.37 38.69
C THR A 967 -11.44 -13.00 38.21
N GLU A 968 -11.36 -14.17 37.56
CA GLU A 968 -12.55 -14.89 37.14
C GLU A 968 -13.14 -15.68 38.31
N THR A 969 -14.36 -15.30 38.72
CA THR A 969 -15.04 -15.84 39.91
C THR A 969 -15.32 -17.35 39.87
N LYS A 970 -15.23 -17.99 38.69
CA LYS A 970 -15.57 -19.42 38.53
C LYS A 970 -14.42 -20.37 38.88
N ASN A 971 -13.17 -19.97 38.66
CA ASN A 971 -11.98 -20.82 38.89
C ASN A 971 -10.88 -20.15 39.73
N GLY A 972 -11.05 -18.89 40.14
CA GLY A 972 -10.02 -18.14 40.88
C GLY A 972 -8.76 -17.83 40.06
N THR A 973 -8.80 -18.10 38.75
CA THR A 973 -7.74 -17.76 37.79
C THR A 973 -7.68 -16.24 37.61
N VAL A 974 -6.50 -15.68 37.81
CA VAL A 974 -6.19 -14.29 37.49
C VAL A 974 -5.82 -14.24 36.02
N VAL A 975 -6.63 -13.56 35.21
CA VAL A 975 -6.30 -13.31 33.80
C VAL A 975 -5.46 -12.03 33.74
N ASP A 976 -4.22 -12.15 33.27
CA ASP A 976 -3.27 -11.04 33.16
C ASP A 976 -3.53 -10.18 31.90
N VAL A 977 -3.04 -8.93 31.90
CA VAL A 977 -3.14 -8.02 30.73
C VAL A 977 -2.59 -8.65 29.46
N TRP A 978 -1.48 -9.37 29.56
CA TRP A 978 -0.82 -9.96 28.39
C TRP A 978 -1.63 -11.09 27.78
N GLU A 979 -2.33 -11.86 28.62
CA GLU A 979 -3.27 -12.88 28.15
C GLU A 979 -4.47 -12.22 27.47
N MET A 980 -5.06 -11.17 28.08
CA MET A 980 -6.14 -10.40 27.45
C MET A 980 -5.72 -9.77 26.12
N ILE A 981 -4.48 -9.25 26.01
CA ILE A 981 -3.96 -8.65 24.76
C ILE A 981 -3.73 -9.73 23.70
N SER A 982 -3.16 -10.88 24.08
CA SER A 982 -3.01 -12.04 23.18
C SER A 982 -4.37 -12.51 22.67
N ASP A 983 -5.37 -12.51 23.56
CA ASP A 983 -6.73 -12.93 23.29
C ASP A 983 -7.48 -12.05 22.30
N LEU A 984 -7.18 -10.74 22.25
CA LEU A 984 -7.76 -9.82 21.30
C LEU A 984 -7.21 -10.02 19.87
N GLY A 985 -6.06 -10.69 19.74
CA GLY A 985 -5.44 -11.05 18.46
C GLY A 985 -5.29 -9.86 17.51
N SER A 986 -5.74 -10.02 16.26
CA SER A 986 -5.70 -8.98 15.23
C SER A 986 -6.68 -7.82 15.49
N GLY A 987 -7.65 -7.98 16.40
CA GLY A 987 -8.65 -6.96 16.74
C GLY A 987 -8.03 -5.63 17.18
N ILE A 988 -6.87 -5.68 17.84
CA ILE A 988 -6.13 -4.50 18.32
C ILE A 988 -5.73 -3.56 17.18
N ILE A 989 -5.50 -4.10 15.98
CA ILE A 989 -5.10 -3.32 14.80
C ILE A 989 -6.31 -3.07 13.91
N VAL A 990 -7.13 -4.09 13.70
CA VAL A 990 -8.25 -4.07 12.74
C VAL A 990 -9.35 -3.11 13.19
N VAL A 991 -9.73 -3.12 14.46
CA VAL A 991 -10.82 -2.27 15.00
C VAL A 991 -10.48 -0.78 14.88
N PRO A 992 -9.34 -0.28 15.39
CA PRO A 992 -8.99 1.13 15.24
C PRO A 992 -8.84 1.57 13.79
N LEU A 993 -8.26 0.74 12.92
CA LEU A 993 -8.09 1.08 11.49
C LEU A 993 -9.43 1.21 10.78
N ILE A 994 -10.39 0.32 11.07
CA ILE A 994 -11.72 0.39 10.47
C ILE A 994 -12.52 1.56 11.04
N ALA A 995 -12.44 1.82 12.35
CA ALA A 995 -13.08 2.99 12.97
C ALA A 995 -12.57 4.30 12.35
N ILE A 996 -11.27 4.39 12.04
CA ILE A 996 -10.67 5.51 11.31
C ILE A 996 -11.29 5.64 9.90
N LEU A 997 -11.33 4.53 9.14
CA LEU A 997 -11.83 4.53 7.77
C LEU A 997 -13.31 4.92 7.67
N GLU A 998 -14.15 4.45 8.59
CA GLU A 998 -15.57 4.86 8.68
C GLU A 998 -15.70 6.37 8.87
N ASP A 999 -15.00 6.92 9.86
CA ASP A 999 -15.12 8.33 10.24
C ASP A 999 -14.65 9.27 9.12
N ILE A 1000 -13.52 8.93 8.51
CA ILE A 1000 -12.98 9.64 7.35
C ILE A 1000 -13.95 9.59 6.18
N SER A 1001 -14.54 8.43 5.90
CA SER A 1001 -15.43 8.26 4.77
C SER A 1001 -16.66 9.16 4.91
N ILE A 1002 -17.18 9.32 6.13
CA ILE A 1002 -18.23 10.29 6.46
C ILE A 1002 -17.73 11.72 6.21
N CYS A 1003 -16.55 12.07 6.74
CA CYS A 1003 -15.99 13.39 6.56
C CYS A 1003 -15.84 13.76 5.09
N LYS A 1004 -15.29 12.85 4.26
CA LYS A 1004 -15.11 13.07 2.82
C LYS A 1004 -16.42 13.05 2.06
N ALA A 1005 -17.36 12.17 2.41
CA ALA A 1005 -18.65 12.08 1.73
C ALA A 1005 -19.51 13.34 1.93
N PHE A 1006 -19.43 13.99 3.09
CA PHE A 1006 -20.23 15.18 3.43
C PHE A 1006 -19.44 16.49 3.45
N ALA A 1007 -18.17 16.47 3.03
CA ALA A 1007 -17.28 17.63 3.06
C ALA A 1007 -17.74 18.81 2.18
N ASN A 1008 -18.58 18.60 1.16
CA ASN A 1008 -19.04 19.61 0.21
C ASN A 1008 -17.89 20.50 -0.33
N GLY A 1009 -16.74 19.89 -0.62
CA GLY A 1009 -15.56 20.60 -1.13
C GLY A 1009 -14.65 21.24 -0.07
N LYS A 1010 -15.01 21.19 1.22
CA LYS A 1010 -14.09 21.55 2.32
C LYS A 1010 -13.03 20.47 2.50
N THR A 1011 -11.85 20.87 2.95
CA THR A 1011 -10.78 19.90 3.19
C THR A 1011 -10.87 19.33 4.59
N VAL A 1012 -10.63 18.03 4.69
CA VAL A 1012 -10.68 17.26 5.94
C VAL A 1012 -9.27 17.14 6.48
N ASP A 1013 -9.03 17.59 7.72
CA ASP A 1013 -7.75 17.33 8.38
C ASP A 1013 -7.76 15.93 8.99
N GLY A 1014 -7.26 14.99 8.22
CA GLY A 1014 -7.20 13.60 8.65
C GLY A 1014 -6.42 13.38 9.95
N THR A 1015 -5.36 14.15 10.21
CA THR A 1015 -4.59 13.98 11.45
C THR A 1015 -5.40 14.41 12.66
N GLN A 1016 -6.20 15.46 12.51
CA GLN A 1016 -7.05 15.95 13.57
C GLN A 1016 -8.20 14.98 13.87
N GLU A 1017 -8.81 14.38 12.85
CA GLU A 1017 -9.83 13.35 13.04
C GLU A 1017 -9.28 12.12 13.79
N LEU A 1018 -8.06 11.65 13.45
CA LEU A 1018 -7.40 10.57 14.19
C LEU A 1018 -7.27 10.88 15.69
N ILE A 1019 -6.89 12.12 16.02
CA ILE A 1019 -6.77 12.56 17.41
C ILE A 1019 -8.15 12.65 18.08
N ALA A 1020 -9.15 13.19 17.38
CA ALA A 1020 -10.50 13.36 17.91
C ALA A 1020 -11.18 12.01 18.24
N ILE A 1021 -11.12 11.05 17.31
CA ILE A 1021 -11.67 9.70 17.51
C ILE A 1021 -10.87 8.95 18.57
N GLY A 1022 -9.53 9.01 18.52
CA GLY A 1022 -8.67 8.33 19.48
C GLY A 1022 -8.89 8.83 20.91
N ALA A 1023 -9.00 10.15 21.10
CA ALA A 1023 -9.35 10.74 22.38
C ALA A 1023 -10.77 10.35 22.84
N SER A 1024 -11.73 10.27 21.90
CA SER A 1024 -13.10 9.86 22.19
C SER A 1024 -13.18 8.41 22.67
N ASN A 1025 -12.50 7.48 21.99
CA ASN A 1025 -12.43 6.07 22.40
C ASN A 1025 -11.64 5.87 23.69
N LEU A 1026 -10.54 6.58 23.86
CA LEU A 1026 -9.78 6.57 25.12
C LEU A 1026 -10.68 7.00 26.28
N ALA A 1027 -11.42 8.10 26.13
CA ALA A 1027 -12.34 8.59 27.16
C ALA A 1027 -13.52 7.63 27.41
N ASN A 1028 -14.13 7.10 26.34
CA ASN A 1028 -15.20 6.11 26.40
C ASN A 1028 -14.80 4.86 27.20
N SER A 1029 -13.55 4.41 27.11
CA SER A 1029 -13.08 3.25 27.88
C SER A 1029 -13.21 3.42 29.40
N PHE A 1030 -13.07 4.66 29.91
CA PHE A 1030 -13.27 4.96 31.34
C PHE A 1030 -14.75 4.93 31.76
N MET A 1031 -15.67 4.96 30.79
CA MET A 1031 -17.12 4.90 30.99
C MET A 1031 -17.69 3.50 30.67
N GLN A 1032 -16.84 2.46 30.70
CA GLN A 1032 -17.24 1.07 30.44
C GLN A 1032 -17.88 0.84 29.05
N ALA A 1033 -17.47 1.65 28.08
CA ALA A 1033 -17.90 1.52 26.70
C ALA A 1033 -16.97 0.60 25.90
N PHE A 1034 -17.48 0.11 24.78
CA PHE A 1034 -16.69 -0.59 23.76
C PHE A 1034 -16.30 0.37 22.62
N PRO A 1035 -15.43 -0.01 21.66
CA PRO A 1035 -15.01 0.87 20.58
C PRO A 1035 -16.17 1.50 19.81
N GLY A 1036 -16.10 2.82 19.58
CA GLY A 1036 -17.07 3.60 18.82
C GLY A 1036 -16.42 4.44 17.70
N SER A 1037 -17.25 4.92 16.78
CA SER A 1037 -16.87 5.76 15.63
C SER A 1037 -18.07 6.58 15.12
N GLY A 1038 -17.86 7.45 14.14
CA GLY A 1038 -18.94 8.02 13.35
C GLY A 1038 -19.69 6.95 12.56
N SER A 1039 -21.01 7.13 12.36
CA SER A 1039 -21.82 6.26 11.50
C SER A 1039 -22.32 7.00 10.27
N LEU A 1040 -22.23 6.37 9.09
CA LEU A 1040 -22.75 6.91 7.83
C LEU A 1040 -24.25 7.22 7.88
N SER A 1041 -25.05 6.35 8.50
CA SER A 1041 -26.50 6.56 8.59
C SER A 1041 -26.82 7.78 9.47
N ARG A 1042 -26.13 7.92 10.61
CA ARG A 1042 -26.29 9.04 11.52
C ARG A 1042 -25.75 10.34 10.92
N GLY A 1043 -24.61 10.29 10.22
CA GLY A 1043 -24.04 11.43 9.51
C GLY A 1043 -24.92 11.93 8.38
N ALA A 1044 -25.53 11.02 7.60
CA ALA A 1044 -26.50 11.38 6.57
C ALA A 1044 -27.74 12.07 7.16
N ILE A 1045 -28.24 11.58 8.30
CA ILE A 1045 -29.35 12.21 9.04
C ILE A 1045 -28.94 13.58 9.57
N ASN A 1046 -27.74 13.70 10.16
CA ASN A 1046 -27.19 14.94 10.69
C ASN A 1046 -27.06 16.01 9.58
N HIS A 1047 -26.49 15.61 8.44
CA HIS A 1047 -26.35 16.45 7.25
C HIS A 1047 -27.70 16.89 6.69
N SER A 1048 -28.62 15.94 6.52
CA SER A 1048 -29.97 16.20 6.00
C SER A 1048 -30.82 17.06 6.93
N SER A 1049 -30.50 17.07 8.23
CA SER A 1049 -31.15 17.92 9.24
C SER A 1049 -30.58 19.34 9.27
N GLY A 1050 -29.54 19.63 8.47
CA GLY A 1050 -28.99 20.97 8.32
C GLY A 1050 -27.99 21.36 9.42
N VAL A 1051 -27.25 20.40 9.99
CA VAL A 1051 -26.20 20.67 10.98
C VAL A 1051 -25.17 21.67 10.43
N LYS A 1052 -24.81 22.66 11.24
CA LYS A 1052 -23.88 23.74 10.85
C LYS A 1052 -22.54 23.63 11.56
N THR A 1053 -22.52 23.16 12.80
CA THR A 1053 -21.27 22.99 13.57
C THR A 1053 -21.23 21.66 14.32
N PRO A 1054 -20.05 21.23 14.81
CA PRO A 1054 -19.94 20.06 15.68
C PRO A 1054 -20.75 20.14 16.98
N LEU A 1055 -21.28 21.33 17.36
CA LEU A 1055 -22.11 21.51 18.55
C LEU A 1055 -23.39 20.66 18.53
N GLY A 1056 -23.87 20.19 17.36
CA GLY A 1056 -24.96 19.21 17.28
C GLY A 1056 -24.71 17.95 18.12
N GLY A 1057 -23.45 17.57 18.31
CA GLY A 1057 -23.02 16.48 19.19
C GLY A 1057 -23.35 16.73 20.68
N LEU A 1058 -23.40 18.00 21.12
CA LEU A 1058 -23.77 18.36 22.50
C LEU A 1058 -25.19 17.90 22.81
N TYR A 1059 -26.14 18.27 21.94
CA TYR A 1059 -27.55 17.93 22.13
C TYR A 1059 -27.78 16.43 22.00
N THR A 1060 -27.03 15.77 21.12
CA THR A 1060 -27.01 14.30 21.03
C THR A 1060 -26.57 13.67 22.36
N GLY A 1061 -25.42 14.11 22.91
CA GLY A 1061 -24.88 13.59 24.16
C GLY A 1061 -25.78 13.88 25.37
N VAL A 1062 -26.33 15.09 25.47
CA VAL A 1062 -27.31 15.46 26.50
C VAL A 1062 -28.56 14.59 26.42
N LEU A 1063 -29.08 14.33 25.21
CA LEU A 1063 -30.22 13.45 25.04
C LEU A 1063 -29.90 12.00 25.44
N VAL A 1064 -28.68 11.49 25.18
CA VAL A 1064 -28.23 10.18 25.66
C VAL A 1064 -28.15 10.12 27.19
N ILE A 1065 -27.71 11.20 27.86
CA ILE A 1065 -27.75 11.29 29.33
C ILE A 1065 -29.21 11.26 29.82
N LEU A 1066 -30.08 12.09 29.25
CA LEU A 1066 -31.50 12.12 29.61
C LEU A 1066 -32.18 10.78 29.33
N ALA A 1067 -31.76 10.10 28.26
CA ALA A 1067 -32.18 8.75 27.94
C ALA A 1067 -31.85 7.77 29.06
N LEU A 1068 -30.58 7.72 29.48
CA LEU A 1068 -30.10 6.82 30.53
C LEU A 1068 -30.68 7.11 31.93
N LEU A 1069 -31.05 8.37 32.20
CA LEU A 1069 -31.57 8.80 33.50
C LEU A 1069 -33.10 8.73 33.61
N PHE A 1070 -33.83 9.08 32.54
CA PHE A 1070 -35.28 9.32 32.61
C PHE A 1070 -36.10 8.64 31.51
N PHE A 1071 -35.58 8.51 30.29
CA PHE A 1071 -36.37 8.03 29.15
C PHE A 1071 -36.22 6.55 28.80
N THR A 1072 -35.37 5.77 29.49
CA THR A 1072 -35.29 4.31 29.25
C THR A 1072 -36.65 3.60 29.33
N PRO A 1073 -37.58 3.93 30.25
CA PRO A 1073 -38.90 3.30 30.25
C PRO A 1073 -39.76 3.71 29.04
N CYS A 1074 -39.61 4.94 28.56
CA CYS A 1074 -40.36 5.43 27.38
C CYS A 1074 -39.91 4.73 26.09
N PHE A 1075 -38.62 4.37 25.99
CA PHE A 1075 -38.09 3.71 24.79
C PHE A 1075 -38.52 2.26 24.63
N TYR A 1076 -39.02 1.61 25.70
CA TYR A 1076 -39.59 0.27 25.64
C TYR A 1076 -40.63 0.16 24.52
N TYR A 1077 -41.50 1.17 24.40
CA TYR A 1077 -42.67 1.17 23.52
C TYR A 1077 -42.37 1.53 22.06
N ILE A 1078 -41.13 1.91 21.72
CA ILE A 1078 -40.83 2.34 20.34
C ILE A 1078 -40.87 1.12 19.40
N PRO A 1079 -41.70 1.14 18.35
CA PRO A 1079 -41.75 0.07 17.36
C PRO A 1079 -40.49 0.03 16.49
N LYS A 1080 -39.91 -1.15 16.27
CA LYS A 1080 -38.71 -1.33 15.44
C LYS A 1080 -38.96 -0.93 13.98
N ALA A 1081 -40.15 -1.24 13.44
CA ALA A 1081 -40.54 -0.89 12.07
C ALA A 1081 -40.47 0.62 11.78
N ALA A 1082 -40.83 1.47 12.76
CA ALA A 1082 -40.76 2.93 12.60
C ALA A 1082 -39.29 3.43 12.55
N LEU A 1083 -38.39 2.82 13.33
CA LEU A 1083 -36.96 3.13 13.30
C LEU A 1083 -36.32 2.70 11.96
N SER A 1084 -36.68 1.52 11.46
CA SER A 1084 -36.24 1.03 10.15
C SER A 1084 -36.71 1.93 9.01
N ALA A 1085 -37.95 2.45 9.08
CA ALA A 1085 -38.48 3.42 8.12
C ALA A 1085 -37.66 4.72 8.06
N ILE A 1086 -37.21 5.24 9.22
CA ILE A 1086 -36.33 6.42 9.29
C ILE A 1086 -35.03 6.16 8.55
N ILE A 1087 -34.39 5.01 8.83
CA ILE A 1087 -33.09 4.65 8.24
C ILE A 1087 -33.24 4.44 6.73
N ILE A 1088 -34.26 3.70 6.28
CA ILE A 1088 -34.54 3.45 4.85
C ILE A 1088 -34.77 4.77 4.10
N THR A 1089 -35.53 5.70 4.68
CA THR A 1089 -35.80 6.98 4.02
C THR A 1089 -34.55 7.87 3.91
N ALA A 1090 -33.63 7.76 4.87
CA ALA A 1090 -32.35 8.49 4.82
C ALA A 1090 -31.42 7.98 3.71
N ILE A 1091 -31.32 6.66 3.53
CA ILE A 1091 -30.39 6.04 2.55
C ILE A 1091 -30.87 6.10 1.10
N LEU A 1092 -32.17 6.23 0.83
CA LEU A 1092 -32.72 6.28 -0.53
C LEU A 1092 -32.11 7.41 -1.38
N PHE A 1093 -31.59 8.45 -0.74
CA PHE A 1093 -30.94 9.59 -1.39
C PHE A 1093 -29.40 9.48 -1.42
N MET A 1094 -28.82 8.41 -0.88
CA MET A 1094 -27.38 8.20 -0.77
C MET A 1094 -26.79 7.36 -1.92
N VAL A 1095 -27.62 6.70 -2.73
CA VAL A 1095 -27.16 5.89 -3.87
C VAL A 1095 -26.87 6.78 -5.08
N GLU A 1096 -25.59 6.96 -5.41
CA GLU A 1096 -25.13 7.85 -6.49
C GLU A 1096 -24.83 7.09 -7.80
N VAL A 1097 -25.83 6.44 -8.41
CA VAL A 1097 -25.64 5.74 -9.71
C VAL A 1097 -25.11 6.68 -10.81
N LYS A 1098 -25.41 7.98 -10.69
CA LYS A 1098 -25.00 9.01 -11.66
C LYS A 1098 -23.48 9.25 -11.66
N ALA A 1099 -22.74 8.88 -10.62
CA ALA A 1099 -21.30 9.12 -10.50
C ALA A 1099 -20.45 8.29 -11.49
N ILE A 1100 -20.95 7.13 -11.95
CA ILE A 1100 -20.22 6.26 -12.89
C ILE A 1100 -20.00 6.95 -14.25
N LYS A 1101 -20.98 7.75 -14.71
CA LYS A 1101 -20.92 8.39 -16.04
C LYS A 1101 -19.80 9.44 -16.13
N PRO A 1102 -19.64 10.37 -15.16
CA PRO A 1102 -18.47 11.24 -15.05
C PRO A 1102 -17.13 10.49 -15.02
N ILE A 1103 -16.99 9.45 -14.17
CA ILE A 1103 -15.75 8.66 -14.06
C ILE A 1103 -15.37 8.03 -15.41
N TRP A 1104 -16.36 7.49 -16.12
CA TRP A 1104 -16.15 6.88 -17.44
C TRP A 1104 -15.70 7.89 -18.51
N LYS A 1105 -16.22 9.13 -18.44
CA LYS A 1105 -15.87 10.20 -19.39
C LYS A 1105 -14.45 10.73 -19.16
N THR A 1106 -14.00 10.84 -17.91
CA THR A 1106 -12.68 11.36 -17.58
C THR A 1106 -11.59 10.31 -17.80
N LYS A 1107 -11.70 9.15 -17.14
CA LYS A 1107 -10.65 8.13 -17.13
C LYS A 1107 -11.20 6.74 -16.85
N LYS A 1108 -11.33 5.94 -17.92
CA LYS A 1108 -11.93 4.59 -17.90
C LYS A 1108 -11.30 3.63 -16.88
N ILE A 1109 -9.99 3.74 -16.61
CA ILE A 1109 -9.30 2.84 -15.66
C ILE A 1109 -9.73 3.08 -14.21
N ASP A 1110 -10.21 4.29 -13.88
CA ASP A 1110 -10.67 4.66 -12.54
C ASP A 1110 -12.06 4.06 -12.21
N VAL A 1111 -12.73 3.43 -13.19
CA VAL A 1111 -13.98 2.66 -12.97
C VAL A 1111 -13.69 1.33 -12.27
N ILE A 1112 -12.49 0.75 -12.46
CA ILE A 1112 -12.12 -0.55 -11.89
C ILE A 1112 -12.15 -0.52 -10.35
N PRO A 1113 -11.49 0.44 -9.66
CA PRO A 1113 -11.58 0.56 -8.21
C PRO A 1113 -13.01 0.75 -7.70
N ALA A 1114 -13.82 1.58 -8.37
CA ALA A 1114 -15.21 1.82 -7.98
C ALA A 1114 -16.06 0.54 -8.05
N LEU A 1115 -15.99 -0.18 -9.17
CA LEU A 1115 -16.75 -1.42 -9.37
C LEU A 1115 -16.26 -2.53 -8.45
N ALA A 1116 -14.95 -2.69 -8.30
CA ALA A 1116 -14.37 -3.69 -7.40
C ALA A 1116 -14.79 -3.43 -5.95
N THR A 1117 -14.75 -2.17 -5.51
CA THR A 1117 -15.23 -1.77 -4.18
C THR A 1117 -16.71 -2.10 -4.01
N PHE A 1118 -17.56 -1.69 -4.97
CA PHE A 1118 -19.00 -1.93 -4.93
C PHE A 1118 -19.34 -3.42 -4.83
N VAL A 1119 -18.74 -4.26 -5.70
CA VAL A 1119 -19.00 -5.70 -5.73
C VAL A 1119 -18.48 -6.37 -4.47
N ALA A 1120 -17.26 -6.07 -4.04
CA ALA A 1120 -16.67 -6.68 -2.86
C ALA A 1120 -17.40 -6.28 -1.57
N CYS A 1121 -17.90 -5.04 -1.49
CA CYS A 1121 -18.74 -4.55 -0.40
C CYS A 1121 -20.02 -5.37 -0.23
N LEU A 1122 -20.67 -5.75 -1.35
CA LEU A 1122 -21.91 -6.53 -1.32
C LEU A 1122 -21.64 -8.03 -1.13
N ALA A 1123 -20.60 -8.56 -1.78
CA ALA A 1123 -20.32 -10.00 -1.80
C ALA A 1123 -19.67 -10.51 -0.51
N VAL A 1124 -18.81 -9.71 0.12
CA VAL A 1124 -18.02 -10.14 1.29
C VAL A 1124 -18.44 -9.32 2.51
N SER A 1125 -18.07 -8.05 2.54
CA SER A 1125 -18.42 -7.12 3.62
C SER A 1125 -18.03 -5.71 3.19
N LEU A 1126 -18.69 -4.70 3.76
CA LEU A 1126 -18.39 -3.30 3.47
C LEU A 1126 -16.91 -2.95 3.69
N GLN A 1127 -16.31 -3.52 4.74
CA GLN A 1127 -14.94 -3.24 5.17
C GLN A 1127 -13.93 -3.86 4.22
N THR A 1128 -14.09 -5.16 3.92
CA THR A 1128 -13.23 -5.86 2.98
C THR A 1128 -13.36 -5.25 1.59
N GLY A 1129 -14.56 -4.76 1.23
CA GLY A 1129 -14.80 -4.06 -0.03
C GLY A 1129 -14.03 -2.75 -0.15
N ILE A 1130 -14.05 -1.87 0.86
CA ILE A 1130 -13.22 -0.64 0.87
C ILE A 1130 -11.74 -1.01 0.81
N LEU A 1131 -11.30 -1.97 1.62
CA LEU A 1131 -9.90 -2.38 1.68
C LEU A 1131 -9.41 -2.87 0.31
N ILE A 1132 -10.22 -3.69 -0.40
CA ILE A 1132 -9.92 -4.14 -1.76
C ILE A 1132 -9.85 -2.95 -2.73
N GLY A 1133 -10.79 -2.00 -2.63
CA GLY A 1133 -10.76 -0.76 -3.42
C GLY A 1133 -9.47 0.03 -3.23
N LEU A 1134 -9.10 0.29 -1.98
CA LEU A 1134 -7.86 0.99 -1.62
C LEU A 1134 -6.61 0.23 -2.07
N LEU A 1135 -6.59 -1.10 -1.92
CA LEU A 1135 -5.49 -1.93 -2.38
C LEU A 1135 -5.31 -1.84 -3.90
N ILE A 1136 -6.40 -1.83 -4.67
CA ILE A 1136 -6.34 -1.66 -6.14
C ILE A 1136 -5.77 -0.28 -6.49
N ASP A 1137 -6.22 0.78 -5.83
CA ASP A 1137 -5.71 2.14 -6.03
C ASP A 1137 -4.22 2.25 -5.66
N PHE A 1138 -3.82 1.68 -4.52
CA PHE A 1138 -2.42 1.59 -4.13
C PHE A 1138 -1.61 0.83 -5.18
N MET A 1139 -2.10 -0.32 -5.67
CA MET A 1139 -1.43 -1.09 -6.72
C MET A 1139 -1.27 -0.28 -8.01
N PHE A 1140 -2.23 0.56 -8.38
CA PHE A 1140 -2.08 1.47 -9.52
C PHE A 1140 -1.02 2.54 -9.27
N ILE A 1141 -0.97 3.16 -8.09
CA ILE A 1141 0.10 4.11 -7.75
C ILE A 1141 1.47 3.44 -7.84
N LEU A 1142 1.60 2.27 -7.20
CA LEU A 1142 2.84 1.51 -7.17
C LEU A 1142 3.25 1.07 -8.57
N TYR A 1143 2.34 0.50 -9.36
CA TYR A 1143 2.64 0.10 -10.74
C TYR A 1143 3.18 1.26 -11.58
N HIS A 1144 2.55 2.44 -11.50
CA HIS A 1144 3.01 3.63 -12.22
C HIS A 1144 4.29 4.23 -11.65
N ALA A 1145 4.62 4.00 -10.38
CA ALA A 1145 5.89 4.38 -9.78
C ALA A 1145 7.04 3.46 -10.22
N ALA A 1146 6.79 2.15 -10.37
CA ALA A 1146 7.80 1.18 -10.82
C ALA A 1146 8.01 1.16 -12.34
N ARG A 1147 6.99 1.55 -13.13
CA ARG A 1147 7.03 1.55 -14.59
C ARG A 1147 6.70 2.95 -15.14
N PRO A 1148 7.61 3.93 -15.00
CA PRO A 1148 7.40 5.25 -15.59
C PRO A 1148 7.35 5.15 -17.12
N LYS A 1149 6.54 6.01 -17.73
CA LYS A 1149 6.58 6.23 -19.18
C LYS A 1149 7.89 6.94 -19.53
N ILE A 1150 8.49 6.54 -20.63
CA ILE A 1150 9.77 7.09 -21.11
C ILE A 1150 9.55 7.45 -22.57
N SER A 1151 9.78 8.71 -22.92
CA SER A 1151 9.81 9.16 -24.30
C SER A 1151 11.23 8.96 -24.85
N LEU A 1152 11.28 8.41 -26.06
CA LEU A 1152 12.51 8.09 -26.78
C LEU A 1152 12.52 8.93 -28.04
N LYS A 1153 13.50 9.82 -28.16
CA LYS A 1153 13.69 10.64 -29.35
C LYS A 1153 15.09 10.39 -29.90
N LYS A 1154 15.18 10.07 -31.20
CA LYS A 1154 16.46 10.06 -31.92
C LYS A 1154 16.71 11.48 -32.38
N LEU A 1155 17.79 12.08 -31.89
CA LEU A 1155 18.17 13.45 -32.22
C LEU A 1155 19.51 13.42 -32.94
N THR A 1156 19.73 14.44 -33.76
CA THR A 1156 21.00 14.66 -34.46
C THR A 1156 21.61 15.93 -33.90
N SER A 1157 22.84 15.82 -33.41
CA SER A 1157 23.66 16.97 -32.98
C SER A 1157 23.87 17.93 -34.16
N ARG A 1158 24.21 19.20 -33.87
CA ARG A 1158 24.50 20.23 -34.88
C ARG A 1158 25.57 19.79 -35.90
N GLU A 1159 26.48 18.91 -35.51
CA GLU A 1159 27.56 18.37 -36.36
C GLU A 1159 27.22 17.03 -37.04
N GLY A 1160 25.98 16.53 -36.95
CA GLY A 1160 25.53 15.33 -37.67
C GLY A 1160 25.60 14.01 -36.89
N THR A 1161 26.09 14.02 -35.65
CA THR A 1161 26.14 12.83 -34.77
C THR A 1161 24.75 12.48 -34.27
N GLU A 1162 24.26 11.29 -34.59
CA GLU A 1162 23.00 10.78 -34.03
C GLU A 1162 23.20 10.36 -32.57
N TYR A 1163 22.27 10.72 -31.69
CA TYR A 1163 22.20 10.25 -30.31
C TYR A 1163 20.75 9.92 -29.92
N LEU A 1164 20.60 9.04 -28.93
CA LEU A 1164 19.28 8.66 -28.40
C LEU A 1164 19.02 9.43 -27.10
N MET A 1165 18.02 10.32 -27.13
CA MET A 1165 17.56 11.08 -25.97
C MET A 1165 16.43 10.32 -25.27
N LEU A 1166 16.67 9.90 -24.02
CA LEU A 1166 15.67 9.30 -23.14
C LEU A 1166 15.16 10.31 -22.14
N THR A 1167 13.85 10.57 -22.18
CA THR A 1167 13.15 11.47 -21.27
C THR A 1167 12.19 10.67 -20.39
N PRO A 1168 12.58 10.30 -19.16
CA PRO A 1168 11.67 9.70 -18.21
C PRO A 1168 10.65 10.72 -17.71
N ASP A 1169 9.36 10.39 -17.74
CA ASP A 1169 8.28 11.29 -17.30
C ASP A 1169 8.19 11.47 -15.77
N ARG A 1170 8.98 10.72 -14.98
CA ARG A 1170 8.91 10.69 -13.50
C ARG A 1170 10.29 10.60 -12.85
N CYS A 1171 10.32 10.85 -11.53
CA CYS A 1171 11.50 10.64 -10.69
C CYS A 1171 12.05 9.21 -10.78
N LEU A 1172 13.38 9.12 -10.73
CA LEU A 1172 14.13 7.86 -10.69
C LEU A 1172 14.33 7.44 -9.23
N MET A 1173 13.39 6.64 -8.73
CA MET A 1173 13.45 6.06 -7.38
C MET A 1173 13.76 4.55 -7.49
N PHE A 1174 14.00 3.88 -6.37
CA PHE A 1174 14.32 2.45 -6.29
C PHE A 1174 13.37 1.54 -7.09
N PRO A 1175 12.04 1.78 -7.17
CA PRO A 1175 11.15 0.92 -7.95
C PRO A 1175 11.31 1.07 -9.46
N SER A 1176 11.68 2.27 -9.94
CA SER A 1176 11.82 2.54 -11.37
C SER A 1176 13.24 2.30 -11.88
N ALA A 1177 14.24 2.33 -11.00
CA ALA A 1177 15.65 2.28 -11.40
C ALA A 1177 15.99 1.06 -12.26
N VAL A 1178 15.60 -0.15 -11.83
CA VAL A 1178 15.87 -1.40 -12.55
C VAL A 1178 15.15 -1.42 -13.90
N TYR A 1179 13.92 -0.91 -13.95
CA TYR A 1179 13.16 -0.81 -15.19
C TYR A 1179 13.85 0.08 -16.22
N VAL A 1180 14.24 1.30 -15.78
CA VAL A 1180 14.92 2.28 -16.62
C VAL A 1180 16.24 1.70 -17.13
N ARG A 1181 17.03 1.06 -16.27
CA ARG A 1181 18.25 0.34 -16.68
C ARG A 1181 17.97 -0.69 -17.77
N ASN A 1182 17.03 -1.61 -17.54
CA ASN A 1182 16.70 -2.67 -18.51
C ASN A 1182 16.23 -2.09 -19.85
N LEU A 1183 15.49 -0.99 -19.80
CA LEU A 1183 15.00 -0.31 -20.99
C LEU A 1183 16.15 0.36 -21.76
N VAL A 1184 16.97 1.16 -21.08
CA VAL A 1184 18.16 1.80 -21.66
C VAL A 1184 19.09 0.76 -22.29
N THR A 1185 19.41 -0.32 -21.56
CA THR A 1185 20.27 -1.40 -22.08
C THR A 1185 19.65 -2.07 -23.32
N LYS A 1186 18.33 -2.29 -23.32
CA LYS A 1186 17.64 -2.91 -24.46
C LYS A 1186 17.72 -2.03 -25.72
N TYR A 1187 17.49 -0.72 -25.58
CA TYR A 1187 17.54 0.19 -26.73
C TYR A 1187 18.98 0.46 -27.20
N SER A 1188 19.94 0.60 -26.28
CA SER A 1188 21.37 0.74 -26.62
C SER A 1188 21.88 -0.46 -27.41
N ILE A 1189 21.55 -1.70 -27.01
CA ILE A 1189 21.96 -2.91 -27.75
C ILE A 1189 21.38 -2.92 -29.17
N GLN A 1190 20.18 -2.37 -29.36
CA GLN A 1190 19.54 -2.36 -30.68
C GLN A 1190 20.13 -1.33 -31.64
N GLN A 1191 20.62 -0.19 -31.13
CA GLN A 1191 20.98 0.95 -31.97
C GLN A 1191 22.48 1.26 -32.01
N GLN A 1192 23.29 0.81 -31.03
CA GLN A 1192 24.73 1.11 -30.93
C GLN A 1192 25.10 2.60 -31.00
N ILE A 1193 24.20 3.49 -30.58
CA ILE A 1193 24.33 4.95 -30.63
C ILE A 1193 24.53 5.49 -29.20
N PRO A 1194 25.27 6.60 -28.98
CA PRO A 1194 25.40 7.25 -27.66
C PRO A 1194 24.03 7.60 -27.07
N VAL A 1195 23.93 7.46 -25.75
CA VAL A 1195 22.67 7.61 -25.02
C VAL A 1195 22.75 8.81 -24.08
N VAL A 1196 21.80 9.73 -24.23
CA VAL A 1196 21.62 10.89 -23.35
C VAL A 1196 20.35 10.69 -22.53
N ILE A 1197 20.46 10.80 -21.20
CA ILE A 1197 19.31 10.77 -20.29
C ILE A 1197 18.98 12.21 -19.87
N ASP A 1198 17.81 12.68 -20.28
CA ASP A 1198 17.25 13.94 -19.81
C ASP A 1198 16.75 13.81 -18.37
N CYS A 1199 17.39 14.53 -17.46
CA CYS A 1199 17.09 14.53 -16.05
C CYS A 1199 16.19 15.70 -15.62
N SER A 1200 15.64 16.49 -16.57
CA SER A 1200 14.77 17.65 -16.29
C SER A 1200 13.59 17.32 -15.37
N HIS A 1201 13.02 16.12 -15.52
CA HIS A 1201 11.87 15.63 -14.76
C HIS A 1201 12.25 14.73 -13.55
N ILE A 1202 13.54 14.60 -13.24
CA ILE A 1202 14.05 13.81 -12.10
C ILE A 1202 14.28 14.74 -10.91
N TYR A 1203 13.38 14.68 -9.92
CA TYR A 1203 13.42 15.55 -8.71
C TYR A 1203 14.02 14.87 -7.48
N GLY A 1204 14.17 13.55 -7.52
CA GLY A 1204 14.68 12.79 -6.40
C GLY A 1204 15.28 11.47 -6.86
N ALA A 1205 16.34 11.10 -6.17
CA ALA A 1205 16.99 9.80 -6.23
C ALA A 1205 17.17 9.26 -4.80
N ASP A 1206 17.37 7.97 -4.72
CA ASP A 1206 17.74 7.24 -3.51
C ASP A 1206 19.00 6.39 -3.75
N TYR A 1207 19.52 5.82 -2.68
CA TYR A 1207 20.70 4.96 -2.72
C TYR A 1207 20.59 3.83 -3.76
N THR A 1208 19.42 3.18 -3.87
CA THR A 1208 19.25 2.06 -4.80
C THR A 1208 19.32 2.55 -6.24
N SER A 1209 18.62 3.63 -6.57
CA SER A 1209 18.70 4.25 -7.90
C SER A 1209 20.12 4.70 -8.26
N ALA A 1210 20.88 5.24 -7.29
CA ALA A 1210 22.27 5.62 -7.47
C ALA A 1210 23.16 4.43 -7.84
N THR A 1211 23.04 3.31 -7.11
CA THR A 1211 23.81 2.09 -7.42
C THR A 1211 23.47 1.48 -8.78
N VAL A 1212 22.19 1.55 -9.18
CA VAL A 1212 21.73 1.02 -10.47
C VAL A 1212 22.27 1.86 -11.63
N ILE A 1213 22.29 3.18 -11.47
CA ILE A 1213 22.85 4.10 -12.48
C ILE A 1213 24.37 3.99 -12.56
N GLU A 1214 25.08 3.92 -11.43
CA GLU A 1214 26.53 3.66 -11.42
C GLU A 1214 26.87 2.35 -12.14
N ALA A 1215 26.11 1.28 -11.88
CA ALA A 1215 26.28 0.01 -12.57
C ALA A 1215 26.01 0.13 -14.08
N LEU A 1216 25.02 0.93 -14.48
CA LEU A 1216 24.71 1.20 -15.88
C LEU A 1216 25.85 1.95 -16.57
N THR A 1217 26.39 3.00 -15.95
CA THR A 1217 27.55 3.75 -16.47
C THR A 1217 28.76 2.84 -16.64
N ARG A 1218 29.02 1.97 -15.66
CA ARG A 1218 30.10 0.97 -15.75
C ARG A 1218 29.88 -0.05 -16.87
N ASP A 1219 28.65 -0.53 -17.04
CA ASP A 1219 28.29 -1.49 -18.10
C ASP A 1219 28.43 -0.87 -19.50
N PHE A 1220 28.17 0.43 -19.64
CA PHE A 1220 28.36 1.21 -20.87
C PHE A 1220 29.85 1.45 -21.15
N GLY A 1221 30.63 1.84 -20.13
CA GLY A 1221 32.08 1.97 -20.25
C GLY A 1221 32.76 0.68 -20.70
N ALA A 1222 32.34 -0.48 -20.17
CA ALA A 1222 32.83 -1.80 -20.60
C ALA A 1222 32.51 -2.16 -22.07
N ARG A 1223 31.58 -1.42 -22.72
CA ARG A 1223 31.21 -1.59 -24.13
C ARG A 1223 31.81 -0.49 -25.02
N HIS A 1224 32.66 0.38 -24.49
CA HIS A 1224 33.13 1.60 -25.16
C HIS A 1224 31.96 2.44 -25.68
N GLN A 1225 30.94 2.63 -24.83
CA GLN A 1225 29.82 3.55 -25.04
C GLN A 1225 29.75 4.53 -23.88
N GLU A 1226 29.53 5.82 -24.16
CA GLU A 1226 29.27 6.80 -23.11
C GLU A 1226 27.78 6.97 -22.83
N LEU A 1227 27.47 7.17 -21.54
CA LEU A 1227 26.15 7.50 -21.03
C LEU A 1227 26.21 8.91 -20.45
N LEU A 1228 25.48 9.84 -21.08
CA LEU A 1228 25.48 11.25 -20.71
C LEU A 1228 24.21 11.60 -19.94
N PHE A 1229 24.33 12.49 -18.94
CA PHE A 1229 23.20 13.02 -18.17
C PHE A 1229 23.03 14.49 -18.48
N TYR A 1230 21.83 14.88 -18.90
CA TYR A 1230 21.46 16.26 -19.22
C TYR A 1230 20.53 16.84 -18.15
N ASN A 1231 20.73 18.11 -17.77
CA ASN A 1231 19.87 18.88 -16.86
C ASN A 1231 19.65 18.22 -15.48
N LEU A 1232 20.73 17.75 -14.85
CA LEU A 1232 20.66 17.04 -13.57
C LEU A 1232 20.51 18.01 -12.39
N LYS A 1233 19.43 17.94 -11.63
CA LYS A 1233 19.23 18.86 -10.49
C LYS A 1233 20.28 18.66 -9.38
N PRO A 1234 20.72 19.73 -8.68
CA PRO A 1234 21.72 19.63 -7.60
C PRO A 1234 21.35 18.64 -6.47
N SER A 1235 20.06 18.58 -6.13
CA SER A 1235 19.54 17.63 -5.14
C SER A 1235 19.69 16.17 -5.53
N VAL A 1236 19.78 15.89 -6.83
CA VAL A 1236 19.98 14.54 -7.37
C VAL A 1236 21.48 14.28 -7.59
N SER A 1237 22.24 15.26 -8.08
CA SER A 1237 23.70 15.18 -8.26
C SER A 1237 24.41 14.79 -6.96
N SER A 1238 24.07 15.45 -5.85
CA SER A 1238 24.66 15.15 -4.53
C SER A 1238 24.49 13.69 -4.09
N VAL A 1239 23.40 13.02 -4.50
CA VAL A 1239 23.17 11.59 -4.18
C VAL A 1239 24.11 10.70 -4.99
N PHE A 1240 24.34 11.00 -6.28
CA PHE A 1240 25.26 10.24 -7.12
C PHE A 1240 26.73 10.47 -6.74
N GLU A 1241 27.11 11.72 -6.47
CA GLU A 1241 28.46 12.09 -6.02
C GLU A 1241 28.84 11.44 -4.68
N GLY A 1242 27.86 11.31 -3.77
CA GLY A 1242 28.05 10.62 -2.49
C GLY A 1242 28.41 9.13 -2.63
N LEU A 1243 28.04 8.50 -3.75
CA LEU A 1243 28.33 7.10 -4.06
C LEU A 1243 29.67 6.95 -4.80
N SER A 1244 29.85 7.70 -5.89
CA SER A 1244 31.08 7.69 -6.71
C SER A 1244 31.63 9.12 -6.87
N PRO A 1245 32.60 9.54 -6.04
CA PRO A 1245 33.12 10.90 -6.05
C PRO A 1245 34.04 11.23 -7.25
N LYS A 1246 34.25 10.30 -8.19
CA LYS A 1246 35.19 10.47 -9.32
C LYS A 1246 34.61 10.17 -10.71
N GLY A 1247 33.29 9.97 -10.87
CA GLY A 1247 32.77 9.36 -12.11
C GLY A 1247 31.44 9.88 -12.68
N PHE A 1248 30.84 10.92 -12.13
CA PHE A 1248 29.59 11.48 -12.67
C PHE A 1248 29.81 12.88 -13.20
N VAL A 1249 29.75 13.05 -14.52
CA VAL A 1249 29.73 14.35 -15.17
C VAL A 1249 28.30 14.60 -15.64
N ALA A 1250 27.66 15.64 -15.09
CA ALA A 1250 26.34 16.08 -15.47
C ALA A 1250 26.47 17.37 -16.28
N TYR A 1251 25.82 17.42 -17.44
CA TYR A 1251 25.88 18.54 -18.36
C TYR A 1251 24.60 19.35 -18.31
N TYR A 1252 24.71 20.67 -18.48
CA TYR A 1252 23.58 21.59 -18.33
C TYR A 1252 23.30 22.37 -19.62
N ASN A 1253 24.22 22.38 -20.58
CA ASN A 1253 24.09 23.09 -21.84
C ASN A 1253 24.11 22.11 -23.03
N GLU A 1254 23.26 22.33 -24.04
CA GLU A 1254 23.29 21.55 -25.29
C GLU A 1254 24.64 21.65 -26.00
N GLU A 1255 25.33 22.80 -25.88
CA GLU A 1255 26.65 23.04 -26.46
C GLU A 1255 27.75 22.15 -25.85
N GLU A 1256 27.67 21.87 -24.54
CA GLU A 1256 28.59 20.95 -23.85
C GLU A 1256 28.40 19.51 -24.32
N ILE A 1257 27.16 19.11 -24.61
CA ILE A 1257 26.84 17.79 -25.15
C ILE A 1257 27.36 17.67 -26.60
N ASP A 1258 27.14 18.71 -27.41
CA ASP A 1258 27.64 18.75 -28.79
C ASP A 1258 29.17 18.71 -28.85
N GLU A 1259 29.87 19.43 -27.97
CA GLU A 1259 31.34 19.43 -27.89
C GLU A 1259 31.91 18.08 -27.44
N LEU A 1260 31.22 17.35 -26.57
CA LEU A 1260 31.63 16.00 -26.16
C LEU A 1260 31.35 14.95 -27.22
N LEU A 1261 30.18 15.00 -27.86
CA LEU A 1261 29.86 14.12 -28.99
C LEU A 1261 30.84 14.32 -30.14
N LYS A 1262 31.36 15.54 -30.31
CA LYS A 1262 32.44 15.88 -31.24
C LYS A 1262 33.77 15.22 -30.86
N ASN A 1263 34.22 15.34 -29.60
CA ASN A 1263 35.47 14.71 -29.14
C ASN A 1263 35.39 13.17 -29.16
N TYR A 1264 34.20 12.61 -28.91
CA TYR A 1264 33.92 11.17 -28.99
C TYR A 1264 34.18 10.62 -30.40
N TRP A 1265 33.83 11.37 -31.44
CA TRP A 1265 34.02 10.99 -32.84
C TRP A 1265 35.42 11.31 -33.39
N LEU A 1266 36.03 12.42 -32.97
CA LEU A 1266 37.32 12.88 -33.52
C LEU A 1266 38.54 12.19 -32.91
N GLU A 1267 38.52 11.81 -31.64
CA GLU A 1267 39.73 11.37 -30.94
C GLU A 1267 39.83 9.86 -30.69
N GLY A 1268 38.79 9.06 -30.97
CA GLY A 1268 38.85 7.61 -30.77
C GLY A 1268 39.42 7.24 -29.40
N TYR A 1269 38.97 7.93 -28.34
CA TYR A 1269 39.56 7.83 -27.00
C TYR A 1269 39.51 6.39 -26.48
N ARG A 1270 40.68 5.77 -26.40
CA ARG A 1270 40.95 4.60 -25.58
C ARG A 1270 41.02 5.05 -24.11
N PHE A 1271 40.03 4.67 -23.31
CA PHE A 1271 40.15 4.58 -21.86
C PHE A 1271 39.83 3.17 -21.38
#